data_AF-A0A5D0QIS2-F1
#
_entry.id   AF-A0A5D0QIS2-F1
#
_cell.length_a   1.000
_cell.length_b   1.000
_cell.length_c   1.000
_cell.angle_alpha   90.00
_cell.angle_beta   90.00
_cell.angle_gamma   90.00
#
_symmetry.space_group_name_H-M   'P 1'
#
loop_
_entity.id
_entity.type
_entity.pdbx_description
1 polymer ?
#
loop_
_entity_poly.entity_id
_entity_poly.type
_entity_poly.pdbx_seq_one_letter_code
_entity_poly.pdbx_strand_id
1 'polypeptide(L)'
;MSDSCFRQCGNLPPELRDFIGRARLLTNLEKRLDESRLVTLTGLAGVGKSRAALRLAHVVRSRYRDGVWHVDLGRLRDADMIRHAIASALGLADQSMRSDLEALARWMSKRHVLLVLDTCEHLVRGCAEVVHELLEAAPNLKVLATSRQPLHLPNEHVVLVPPLKVPGDDPAESPSANESVQLFNALASVGVPDFAQDNIATVVELCRRLDGIPLAIELAAIRLRELPIEQMPALMADRFDLLVNTAKVEPARHQTLRAAISWSHELCEPAERLLWARLSVFARDFELDAAEIVCSDQGLPMETVSSLLSGLVEKSILLYRNDQENGRYKLVDALAEYGGEWLHELGQSEQLRQRHLEYYTSLAQRSEDAWSGPRQIYWFVRMRQEYQNVRTALEYALRSAGRKALALRLLSSLWFMWVCCGFARDGRKYLEQALEPGTEPSKERCKALWVLSYVCSAQGDSEGAQNRAETCLEEAAKVGDSRAAMLASKMQGTAALLQGDLNKAGALLGMALEFNTDCKELNPGLLPAVVESALVLTAQGEVQEAEALLQDCLQMCRERGEQWVSSHAHWALAGGMLATGRVEDALLNVRKSLRIKRLFHDTLGTLLALETSVRIFVELGQLPLAVQLVGALEHNWHAAGEPQMGAPWVAEHHKTCQRDCRRRLGDSAYKNAFEEGARLDLDQASALALGEWNIPESTALEIRVTDGSDDAFAKVEDAVVQVAGAFGFDVPTAHRSHNERYVMKFRAATTGRTADEQLEEMDRALRDETPRRETAQFHAVDALITVLEKVNRAVVMVEQTLLVKVNGHIVPRRLSVAEQAYLDNHRHLFNKPADLLHELDQLKVDSTPGSPRQVKRNDREIIVEHLGESAAQALDAWAATGSYEITVNRPVWAKSGYTESRLLALIVRTPPDSDQRTSKVIAKSCPPGPPSREPMQHQRAWNASPGAFRREHLVALKPHSPAIGGAGGYVLLQEVAGGSFATLWQMAELESPGEIVAAFNAVTHGLIRKWNKKQPDPYSHIDSGEYLRSELREKFGPQGKLRAWAQQNGLLRPDRRWIMFADDSNARLLPNPLAMAAGDIVAQDHVQHLRGLTHGDLHTGNVLLQRTRQGELLPQRFRLVDLTTFDSSAPLTRDPAMLLLSIVAKRIPPDASAQEELFDQIIRGEGRHDLFAPLMRVIRDADAQLITDDFREDWINQLPLSLLATALLHCTFGNLDERTCWWFFRLAARCGAEYLHSTDSWPSSNPRPSVLGLGDMGGFRMPPHPQAGSPASMPSA
;
A
#
# COMPACT_ATOMS: atom_id res chain seq x y z
N MET A 1 22.79 -9.07 -2.25
CA MET A 1 22.81 -7.93 -3.19
C MET A 1 23.05 -6.68 -2.38
N SER A 2 24.03 -5.87 -2.77
CA SER A 2 24.25 -4.53 -2.22
C SER A 2 23.31 -3.51 -2.88
N ASP A 3 23.36 -2.28 -2.37
CA ASP A 3 23.03 -1.02 -3.07
C ASP A 3 21.58 -0.51 -3.13
N SER A 4 21.33 0.45 -2.23
CA SER A 4 20.72 1.75 -2.57
C SER A 4 19.20 1.85 -2.82
N CYS A 5 18.41 1.79 -1.75
CA CYS A 5 17.00 2.25 -1.77
C CYS A 5 16.84 3.77 -2.06
N PHE A 6 17.92 4.55 -2.10
CA PHE A 6 17.93 5.96 -2.55
C PHE A 6 19.14 6.27 -3.47
N ARG A 7 19.23 5.59 -4.62
CA ARG A 7 19.99 6.09 -5.80
C ARG A 7 19.21 5.86 -7.11
N GLN A 8 18.08 6.54 -7.30
CA GLN A 8 17.60 6.83 -8.65
C GLN A 8 18.32 8.05 -9.22
N CYS A 9 19.61 7.86 -9.53
CA CYS A 9 20.30 8.64 -10.55
C CYS A 9 19.65 8.29 -11.90
N GLY A 10 18.49 8.86 -12.19
CA GLY A 10 17.67 8.53 -13.36
C GLY A 10 16.29 7.94 -13.06
N ASN A 11 15.32 8.29 -13.91
CA ASN A 11 13.89 7.96 -13.80
C ASN A 11 13.42 6.81 -14.73
N LEU A 12 14.34 5.90 -15.10
CA LEU A 12 14.06 4.85 -16.10
C LEU A 12 12.87 3.94 -15.69
N PRO A 13 11.89 3.71 -16.59
CA PRO A 13 10.76 2.82 -16.31
C PRO A 13 11.19 1.35 -16.29
N PRO A 14 10.62 0.50 -15.41
CA PRO A 14 10.97 -0.91 -15.34
C PRO A 14 10.62 -1.67 -16.63
N GLU A 15 11.43 -2.68 -16.96
CA GLU A 15 11.21 -3.55 -18.11
C GLU A 15 10.02 -4.49 -17.87
N LEU A 16 8.91 -4.26 -18.58
CA LEU A 16 7.64 -4.97 -18.35
C LEU A 16 7.53 -6.36 -19.00
N ARG A 17 8.39 -6.67 -19.97
CA ARG A 17 8.41 -7.95 -20.73
C ARG A 17 9.82 -8.24 -21.21
N ASP A 18 10.14 -9.52 -21.38
CA ASP A 18 11.44 -9.98 -21.88
C ASP A 18 11.84 -9.32 -23.21
N PHE A 19 13.12 -8.96 -23.32
CA PHE A 19 13.71 -8.35 -24.49
C PHE A 19 14.42 -9.43 -25.32
N ILE A 20 13.73 -9.91 -26.35
CA ILE A 20 14.19 -11.03 -27.20
C ILE A 20 15.04 -10.49 -28.36
N GLY A 21 16.18 -11.15 -28.59
CA GLY A 21 17.10 -10.86 -29.70
C GLY A 21 17.87 -9.54 -29.56
N ARG A 22 18.37 -9.04 -30.70
CA ARG A 22 18.99 -7.72 -30.89
C ARG A 22 20.29 -7.47 -30.13
N ALA A 23 20.97 -8.51 -29.66
CA ALA A 23 22.28 -8.40 -29.01
C ALA A 23 23.28 -7.58 -29.85
N ARG A 24 23.39 -7.87 -31.15
CA ARG A 24 24.27 -7.12 -32.08
C ARG A 24 23.89 -5.64 -32.21
N LEU A 25 22.60 -5.31 -32.17
CA LEU A 25 22.13 -3.92 -32.21
C LEU A 25 22.49 -3.20 -30.91
N LEU A 26 22.26 -3.83 -29.75
CA LEU A 26 22.61 -3.26 -28.45
C LEU A 26 24.13 -3.02 -28.34
N THR A 27 24.97 -3.99 -28.72
CA THR A 27 26.44 -3.82 -28.71
C THR A 27 26.90 -2.73 -29.67
N ASN A 28 26.28 -2.58 -30.84
CA ASN A 28 26.57 -1.48 -31.75
C ASN A 28 26.12 -0.13 -31.15
N LEU A 29 24.92 -0.06 -30.58
CA LEU A 29 24.40 1.14 -29.93
C LEU A 29 25.26 1.57 -28.74
N GLU A 30 25.70 0.63 -27.91
CA GLU A 30 26.63 0.84 -26.80
C GLU A 30 27.95 1.45 -27.32
N LYS A 31 28.56 0.82 -28.33
CA LYS A 31 29.76 1.35 -28.98
C LYS A 31 29.55 2.76 -29.57
N ARG A 32 28.42 3.02 -30.23
CA ARG A 32 28.11 4.37 -30.76
C ARG A 32 27.84 5.38 -29.67
N LEU A 33 27.28 4.95 -28.54
CA LEU A 33 27.06 5.79 -27.37
C LEU A 33 28.38 6.07 -26.62
N ASP A 34 29.39 5.21 -26.73
CA ASP A 34 30.75 5.49 -26.26
C ASP A 34 31.48 6.46 -27.22
N GLU A 35 31.40 6.24 -28.55
CA GLU A 35 32.05 7.06 -29.59
C GLU A 35 31.44 8.47 -29.79
N SER A 36 30.12 8.62 -29.62
CA SER A 36 29.38 9.88 -29.88
C SER A 36 28.83 10.51 -28.59
N ARG A 37 28.40 11.78 -28.68
CA ARG A 37 27.56 12.45 -27.68
C ARG A 37 26.07 12.48 -28.06
N LEU A 38 25.74 12.26 -29.34
CA LEU A 38 24.37 12.16 -29.82
C LEU A 38 24.21 10.89 -30.65
N VAL A 39 23.30 10.01 -30.23
CA VAL A 39 22.90 8.81 -30.97
C VAL A 39 21.38 8.83 -31.16
N THR A 40 20.92 8.74 -32.41
CA THR A 40 19.49 8.75 -32.73
C THR A 40 19.08 7.39 -33.31
N LEU A 41 18.19 6.69 -32.62
CA LEU A 41 17.55 5.47 -33.10
C LEU A 41 16.45 5.85 -34.09
N THR A 42 16.66 5.56 -35.37
CA THR A 42 15.66 5.73 -36.42
C THR A 42 15.03 4.39 -36.82
N GLY A 43 13.85 4.43 -37.40
CA GLY A 43 13.15 3.23 -37.84
C GLY A 43 11.63 3.38 -37.81
N LEU A 44 10.95 2.37 -38.34
CA LEU A 44 9.50 2.35 -38.54
C LEU A 44 8.74 2.44 -37.20
N ALA A 45 7.43 2.71 -37.26
CA ALA A 45 6.55 2.48 -36.12
C ALA A 45 6.56 0.98 -35.73
N GLY A 46 6.28 0.65 -34.47
CA GLY A 46 6.24 -0.75 -33.99
C GLY A 46 7.58 -1.52 -34.00
N VAL A 47 8.66 -0.97 -34.56
CA VAL A 47 9.98 -1.64 -34.66
C VAL A 47 10.72 -1.74 -33.32
N GLY A 48 10.18 -1.20 -32.23
CA GLY A 48 10.76 -1.30 -30.88
C GLY A 48 11.89 -0.33 -30.57
N LYS A 49 11.93 0.86 -31.19
CA LYS A 49 12.95 1.90 -30.93
C LYS A 49 13.04 2.25 -29.44
N SER A 50 11.92 2.60 -28.83
CA SER A 50 11.80 2.94 -27.40
C SER A 50 12.24 1.79 -26.48
N ARG A 51 11.83 0.54 -26.79
CA ARG A 51 12.31 -0.64 -26.04
C ARG A 51 13.83 -0.83 -26.16
N ALA A 52 14.42 -0.61 -27.33
CA ALA A 52 15.87 -0.72 -27.53
C ALA A 52 16.64 0.41 -26.82
N ALA A 53 16.14 1.65 -26.87
CA ALA A 53 16.74 2.78 -26.15
C ALA A 53 16.67 2.58 -24.63
N LEU A 54 15.51 2.18 -24.09
CA LEU A 54 15.33 1.90 -22.67
C LEU A 54 16.16 0.69 -22.21
N ARG A 55 16.26 -0.37 -23.02
CA ARG A 55 17.12 -1.52 -22.73
C ARG A 55 18.59 -1.13 -22.66
N LEU A 56 19.08 -0.36 -23.64
CA LEU A 56 20.43 0.17 -23.62
C LEU A 56 20.66 1.03 -22.37
N ALA A 57 19.74 1.96 -22.09
CA ALA A 57 19.78 2.85 -20.94
C ALA A 57 19.89 2.11 -19.60
N HIS A 58 19.21 0.98 -19.43
CA HIS A 58 19.37 0.09 -18.28
C HIS A 58 20.76 -0.55 -18.23
N VAL A 59 21.25 -1.08 -19.35
CA VAL A 59 22.57 -1.74 -19.46
C VAL A 59 23.71 -0.78 -19.14
N VAL A 60 23.64 0.48 -19.62
CA VAL A 60 24.71 1.47 -19.42
C VAL A 60 24.55 2.32 -18.16
N ARG A 61 23.50 2.13 -17.34
CA ARG A 61 23.14 3.01 -16.21
C ARG A 61 24.31 3.26 -15.24
N SER A 62 25.12 2.26 -14.97
CA SER A 62 26.29 2.35 -14.08
C SER A 62 27.43 3.23 -14.61
N ARG A 63 27.46 3.56 -15.91
CA ARG A 63 28.48 4.45 -16.51
C ARG A 63 28.21 5.93 -16.23
N TYR A 64 26.98 6.30 -15.89
CA TYR A 64 26.55 7.69 -15.73
C TYR A 64 26.31 7.98 -14.26
N ARG A 65 27.37 8.44 -13.55
CA ARG A 65 27.34 8.71 -12.10
C ARG A 65 26.24 9.72 -11.70
N ASP A 66 25.88 10.63 -12.60
CA ASP A 66 24.85 11.66 -12.39
C ASP A 66 23.50 11.26 -13.05
N GLY A 67 23.40 10.05 -13.59
CA GLY A 67 22.15 9.36 -13.88
C GLY A 67 21.71 9.26 -15.36
N VAL A 68 20.65 8.48 -15.56
CA VAL A 68 20.05 8.21 -16.88
C VAL A 68 18.56 8.54 -16.91
N TRP A 69 18.17 9.49 -17.74
CA TRP A 69 16.87 10.15 -17.63
C TRP A 69 16.06 10.01 -18.92
N HIS A 70 14.90 9.37 -18.81
CA HIS A 70 13.91 9.21 -19.87
C HIS A 70 12.93 10.39 -19.91
N VAL A 71 12.74 10.94 -21.11
CA VAL A 71 11.77 11.99 -21.42
C VAL A 71 10.88 11.45 -22.54
N ASP A 72 9.66 11.04 -22.18
CA ASP A 72 8.64 10.61 -23.13
C ASP A 72 7.98 11.86 -23.76
N LEU A 73 8.32 12.16 -25.02
CA LEU A 73 7.75 13.28 -25.75
C LEU A 73 6.50 12.88 -26.53
N GLY A 74 6.04 11.62 -26.49
CA GLY A 74 5.11 11.03 -27.45
C GLY A 74 3.76 11.74 -27.67
N ARG A 75 3.31 12.57 -26.71
CA ARG A 75 2.07 13.39 -26.83
C ARG A 75 2.31 14.88 -26.56
N LEU A 76 3.55 15.34 -26.67
CA LEU A 76 3.91 16.76 -26.55
C LEU A 76 3.65 17.47 -27.90
N ARG A 77 2.65 18.34 -27.98
CA ARG A 77 2.31 19.01 -29.25
C ARG A 77 3.05 20.33 -29.49
N ASP A 78 3.74 20.82 -28.47
CA ASP A 78 4.31 22.16 -28.43
C ASP A 78 5.83 22.07 -28.29
N ALA A 79 6.56 22.65 -29.25
CA ALA A 79 8.02 22.62 -29.26
C ALA A 79 8.62 23.42 -28.09
N ASP A 80 7.95 24.50 -27.67
CA ASP A 80 8.43 25.36 -26.57
C ASP A 80 8.37 24.63 -25.22
N MET A 81 7.58 23.55 -25.12
CA MET A 81 7.45 22.73 -23.93
C MET A 81 8.52 21.61 -23.82
N ILE A 82 9.39 21.40 -24.83
CA ILE A 82 10.41 20.34 -24.79
C ILE A 82 11.39 20.57 -23.64
N ARG A 83 11.82 21.82 -23.45
CA ARG A 83 12.73 22.23 -22.37
C ARG A 83 12.13 21.91 -21.00
N HIS A 84 10.87 22.28 -20.82
CA HIS A 84 10.09 22.01 -19.61
C HIS A 84 9.90 20.51 -19.36
N ALA A 85 9.59 19.72 -20.40
CA ALA A 85 9.47 18.27 -20.29
C ALA A 85 10.79 17.61 -19.84
N ILE A 86 11.93 18.08 -20.34
CA ILE A 86 13.25 17.64 -19.89
C ILE A 86 13.49 18.04 -18.42
N ALA A 87 13.23 19.30 -18.05
CA ALA A 87 13.40 19.77 -16.66
C ALA A 87 12.54 18.95 -15.67
N SER A 88 11.26 18.75 -15.99
CA SER A 88 10.32 17.93 -15.22
C SER A 88 10.80 16.48 -15.07
N ALA A 89 11.30 15.86 -16.15
CA ALA A 89 11.81 14.50 -16.14
C ALA A 89 13.08 14.32 -15.28
N LEU A 90 13.95 15.34 -15.25
CA LEU A 90 15.15 15.40 -14.43
C LEU A 90 14.87 15.64 -12.94
N GLY A 91 13.60 15.83 -12.54
CA GLY A 91 13.26 16.27 -11.20
C GLY A 91 13.76 17.69 -10.90
N LEU A 92 14.07 18.49 -11.94
CA LEU A 92 14.39 19.91 -11.78
C LEU A 92 13.10 20.64 -11.44
N ALA A 93 12.81 20.68 -10.15
CA ALA A 93 11.97 21.66 -9.51
C ALA A 93 12.64 23.05 -9.56
N ASP A 94 13.08 23.49 -10.75
CA ASP A 94 13.42 24.89 -11.00
C ASP A 94 12.12 25.70 -11.03
N GLN A 95 11.59 25.95 -9.84
CA GLN A 95 10.48 26.84 -9.55
C GLN A 95 10.92 28.31 -9.63
N SER A 96 12.20 28.61 -9.91
CA SER A 96 12.68 29.98 -10.10
C SER A 96 12.23 30.61 -11.42
N MET A 97 12.38 31.94 -11.52
CA MET A 97 12.03 32.77 -12.68
C MET A 97 12.96 32.62 -13.89
N ARG A 98 13.88 31.64 -13.88
CA ARG A 98 14.93 31.50 -14.90
C ARG A 98 14.42 30.79 -16.15
N SER A 99 15.08 31.04 -17.29
CA SER A 99 14.80 30.30 -18.52
C SER A 99 15.11 28.80 -18.33
N ASP A 100 14.26 27.92 -18.88
CA ASP A 100 14.46 26.46 -18.74
C ASP A 100 15.84 26.03 -19.26
N LEU A 101 16.33 26.70 -20.31
CA LEU A 101 17.65 26.45 -20.87
C LEU A 101 18.77 26.74 -19.87
N GLU A 102 18.77 27.89 -19.19
CA GLU A 102 19.81 28.22 -18.21
C GLU A 102 19.82 27.25 -17.03
N ALA A 103 18.64 26.82 -16.58
CA ALA A 103 18.49 25.85 -15.50
C ALA A 103 19.08 24.49 -15.91
N LEU A 104 18.68 23.97 -17.07
CA LEU A 104 19.17 22.72 -17.65
C LEU A 104 20.68 22.78 -17.91
N ALA A 105 21.16 23.82 -18.59
CA ALA A 105 22.56 24.05 -18.89
C ALA A 105 23.42 24.08 -17.61
N ARG A 106 23.02 24.87 -16.62
CA ARG A 106 23.75 24.99 -15.34
C ARG A 106 23.78 23.65 -14.61
N TRP A 107 22.66 22.93 -14.55
CA TRP A 107 22.59 21.63 -13.89
C TRP A 107 23.43 20.56 -14.60
N MET A 108 23.37 20.47 -15.93
CA MET A 108 24.11 19.48 -16.71
C MET A 108 25.62 19.80 -16.85
N SER A 109 26.03 21.08 -16.76
CA SER A 109 27.39 21.56 -17.07
C SER A 109 28.56 20.74 -16.48
N LYS A 110 28.41 20.23 -15.26
CA LYS A 110 29.45 19.45 -14.53
C LYS A 110 29.09 17.97 -14.32
N ARG A 111 27.96 17.51 -14.85
CA ARG A 111 27.36 16.18 -14.57
C ARG A 111 27.52 15.23 -15.77
N HIS A 112 27.85 13.97 -15.52
CA HIS A 112 27.89 12.89 -16.51
C HIS A 112 26.53 12.21 -16.60
N VAL A 113 25.72 12.69 -17.54
CA VAL A 113 24.31 12.37 -17.66
C VAL A 113 24.03 11.72 -19.03
N LEU A 114 23.17 10.72 -19.06
CA LEU A 114 22.54 10.22 -20.27
C LEU A 114 21.08 10.69 -20.34
N LEU A 115 20.73 11.45 -21.36
CA LEU A 115 19.37 11.89 -21.62
C LEU A 115 18.75 11.05 -22.74
N VAL A 116 17.69 10.30 -22.44
CA VAL A 116 16.94 9.49 -23.39
C VAL A 116 15.69 10.26 -23.81
N LEU A 117 15.70 10.83 -25.02
CA LEU A 117 14.55 11.54 -25.60
C LEU A 117 13.75 10.57 -26.48
N ASP A 118 12.53 10.24 -26.07
CA ASP A 118 11.74 9.20 -26.71
C ASP A 118 10.58 9.81 -27.52
N THR A 119 10.38 9.32 -28.75
CA THR A 119 9.31 9.75 -29.67
C THR A 119 9.44 11.20 -30.17
N CYS A 120 10.65 11.64 -30.54
CA CYS A 120 10.92 12.98 -31.10
C CYS A 120 10.27 13.26 -32.47
N GLU A 121 9.65 12.26 -33.10
CA GLU A 121 9.24 12.24 -34.51
C GLU A 121 8.26 13.33 -34.98
N HIS A 122 7.46 13.90 -34.07
CA HIS A 122 6.52 14.99 -34.34
C HIS A 122 7.06 16.37 -33.91
N LEU A 123 8.21 16.42 -33.23
CA LEU A 123 8.87 17.62 -32.71
C LEU A 123 10.34 17.73 -33.14
N VAL A 124 10.72 17.08 -34.25
CA VAL A 124 12.12 16.91 -34.68
C VAL A 124 12.93 18.20 -34.65
N ARG A 125 12.37 19.30 -35.18
CA ARG A 125 13.03 20.61 -35.19
C ARG A 125 13.29 21.16 -33.78
N GLY A 126 12.26 21.20 -32.93
CA GLY A 126 12.41 21.67 -31.55
C GLY A 126 13.33 20.77 -30.71
N CYS A 127 13.30 19.46 -30.97
CA CYS A 127 14.22 18.51 -30.34
C CYS A 127 15.66 18.79 -30.78
N ALA A 128 15.90 19.06 -32.07
CA ALA A 128 17.21 19.41 -32.60
C ALA A 128 17.74 20.72 -31.99
N GLU A 129 16.91 21.78 -31.96
CA GLU A 129 17.26 23.07 -31.35
C GLU A 129 17.65 22.91 -29.87
N VAL A 130 16.83 22.22 -29.06
CA VAL A 130 17.13 21.99 -27.63
C VAL A 130 18.34 21.07 -27.41
N VAL A 131 18.47 19.99 -28.18
CA VAL A 131 19.61 19.06 -28.05
C VAL A 131 20.93 19.73 -28.43
N HIS A 132 20.93 20.57 -29.46
CA HIS A 132 22.11 21.33 -29.87
C HIS A 132 22.63 22.21 -28.73
N GLU A 133 21.75 23.05 -28.16
CA GLU A 133 22.10 23.98 -27.08
C GLU A 133 22.55 23.25 -25.81
N LEU A 134 21.90 22.14 -25.43
CA LEU A 134 22.30 21.33 -24.27
C LEU A 134 23.66 20.66 -24.50
N LEU A 135 23.96 20.21 -25.72
CA LEU A 135 25.26 19.62 -26.05
C LEU A 135 26.39 20.67 -26.11
N GLU A 136 26.10 21.93 -26.44
CA GLU A 136 27.06 23.03 -26.29
C GLU A 136 27.31 23.39 -24.82
N ALA A 137 26.25 23.50 -24.03
CA ALA A 137 26.33 23.94 -22.63
C ALA A 137 26.90 22.89 -21.65
N ALA A 138 26.73 21.59 -21.94
CA ALA A 138 27.08 20.52 -21.02
C ALA A 138 28.03 19.48 -21.64
N PRO A 139 29.37 19.67 -21.58
CA PRO A 139 30.33 18.85 -22.33
C PRO A 139 30.29 17.35 -22.00
N ASN A 140 29.86 16.99 -20.79
CA ASN A 140 29.74 15.60 -20.31
C ASN A 140 28.37 14.95 -20.58
N LEU A 141 27.40 15.70 -21.16
CA LEU A 141 26.10 15.17 -21.57
C LEU A 141 26.25 14.23 -22.77
N LYS A 142 25.54 13.10 -22.71
CA LYS A 142 25.21 12.26 -23.87
C LYS A 142 23.69 12.18 -24.06
N VAL A 143 23.24 12.13 -25.30
CA VAL A 143 21.83 12.10 -25.69
C VAL A 143 21.55 10.87 -26.56
N LEU A 144 20.48 10.14 -26.21
CA LEU A 144 19.96 8.98 -26.91
C LEU A 144 18.53 9.29 -27.37
N ALA A 145 18.35 9.68 -28.63
CA ALA A 145 17.03 10.03 -29.17
C ALA A 145 16.34 8.84 -29.86
N THR A 146 15.01 8.79 -29.88
CA THR A 146 14.23 7.89 -30.74
C THR A 146 13.29 8.69 -31.65
N SER A 147 13.23 8.34 -32.93
CA SER A 147 12.44 9.07 -33.93
C SER A 147 12.16 8.22 -35.18
N ARG A 148 11.23 8.64 -36.06
CA ARG A 148 11.08 8.10 -37.42
C ARG A 148 12.20 8.59 -38.36
N GLN A 149 12.74 9.79 -38.11
CA GLN A 149 13.75 10.46 -38.93
C GLN A 149 14.87 11.10 -38.06
N PRO A 150 16.07 11.38 -38.61
CA PRO A 150 17.15 12.05 -37.86
C PRO A 150 16.74 13.41 -37.29
N LEU A 151 17.48 13.89 -36.29
CA LEU A 151 17.40 15.27 -35.79
C LEU A 151 18.13 16.28 -36.71
N HIS A 152 18.95 15.77 -37.64
CA HIS A 152 19.75 16.54 -38.60
C HIS A 152 20.79 17.47 -37.94
N LEU A 153 21.37 17.02 -36.82
CA LEU A 153 22.40 17.76 -36.09
C LEU A 153 23.83 17.36 -36.50
N PRO A 154 24.81 18.29 -36.43
CA PRO A 154 26.21 17.94 -36.64
C PRO A 154 26.69 16.95 -35.57
N ASN A 155 27.46 15.94 -36.00
CA ASN A 155 27.92 14.81 -35.17
C ASN A 155 26.79 13.91 -34.61
N GLU A 156 25.57 13.96 -35.17
CA GLU A 156 24.52 12.97 -34.92
C GLU A 156 24.92 11.60 -35.48
N HIS A 157 25.02 10.59 -34.62
CA HIS A 157 25.17 9.20 -35.05
C HIS A 157 23.80 8.53 -35.16
N VAL A 158 23.26 8.52 -36.39
CA VAL A 158 22.00 7.83 -36.71
C VAL A 158 22.23 6.32 -36.75
N VAL A 159 21.46 5.57 -35.95
CA VAL A 159 21.46 4.10 -35.95
C VAL A 159 20.07 3.63 -36.35
N LEU A 160 19.97 3.03 -37.54
CA LEU A 160 18.75 2.38 -37.99
C LEU A 160 18.47 1.14 -37.11
N VAL A 161 17.29 1.10 -36.50
CA VAL A 161 16.74 -0.07 -35.81
C VAL A 161 16.02 -0.92 -36.85
N PRO A 162 16.59 -2.05 -37.29
CA PRO A 162 15.90 -2.95 -38.21
C PRO A 162 14.73 -3.66 -37.51
N PRO A 163 13.77 -4.20 -38.27
CA PRO A 163 12.93 -5.30 -37.80
C PRO A 163 13.76 -6.47 -37.28
N LEU A 164 13.13 -7.40 -36.58
CA LEU A 164 13.79 -8.67 -36.26
C LEU A 164 14.08 -9.43 -37.55
N LYS A 165 15.19 -10.18 -37.57
CA LYS A 165 15.45 -11.13 -38.66
C LYS A 165 14.29 -12.11 -38.77
N VAL A 166 14.01 -12.57 -39.99
CA VAL A 166 13.02 -13.63 -40.24
C VAL A 166 13.73 -14.90 -40.76
N PRO A 167 13.18 -16.11 -40.55
CA PRO A 167 13.89 -17.33 -40.92
C PRO A 167 14.06 -17.45 -42.43
N GLY A 168 15.25 -17.90 -42.85
CA GLY A 168 15.63 -17.99 -44.26
C GLY A 168 16.22 -16.73 -44.87
N ASP A 169 16.47 -15.67 -44.09
CA ASP A 169 17.44 -14.62 -44.44
C ASP A 169 18.89 -15.17 -44.37
N ASP A 170 19.12 -16.15 -43.51
CA ASP A 170 20.32 -16.99 -43.44
C ASP A 170 19.89 -18.47 -43.53
N PRO A 171 20.20 -19.19 -44.62
CA PRO A 171 19.81 -20.59 -44.79
C PRO A 171 20.43 -21.56 -43.78
N ALA A 172 21.47 -21.15 -43.03
CA ALA A 172 22.12 -21.95 -42.01
C ALA A 172 21.58 -21.69 -40.58
N GLU A 173 20.75 -20.66 -40.39
CA GLU A 173 20.15 -20.34 -39.09
C GLU A 173 18.97 -21.28 -38.80
N SER A 174 19.02 -22.02 -37.68
CA SER A 174 17.88 -22.85 -37.25
C SER A 174 16.65 -21.97 -37.04
N PRO A 175 15.46 -22.31 -37.60
CA PRO A 175 14.24 -21.52 -37.40
C PRO A 175 13.88 -21.27 -35.93
N SER A 176 14.23 -22.17 -35.01
CA SER A 176 14.01 -22.02 -33.57
C SER A 176 14.98 -21.04 -32.87
N ALA A 177 16.11 -20.73 -33.51
CA ALA A 177 17.11 -19.79 -33.01
C ALA A 177 16.87 -18.34 -33.53
N ASN A 178 15.96 -18.17 -34.49
CA ASN A 178 15.69 -16.90 -35.15
C ASN A 178 14.87 -15.95 -34.26
N GLU A 179 15.23 -14.66 -34.24
CA GLU A 179 14.69 -13.69 -33.28
C GLU A 179 13.17 -13.43 -33.42
N SER A 180 12.62 -13.42 -34.65
CA SER A 180 11.17 -13.22 -34.82
C SER A 180 10.37 -14.43 -34.38
N VAL A 181 10.88 -15.65 -34.62
CA VAL A 181 10.25 -16.91 -34.19
C VAL A 181 10.32 -17.05 -32.67
N GLN A 182 11.44 -16.67 -32.04
CA GLN A 182 11.55 -16.64 -30.58
C GLN A 182 10.55 -15.65 -29.97
N LEU A 183 10.39 -14.46 -30.55
CA LEU A 183 9.38 -13.50 -30.09
C LEU A 183 7.96 -14.04 -30.28
N PHE A 184 7.64 -14.60 -31.45
CA PHE A 184 6.33 -15.19 -31.71
C PHE A 184 6.02 -16.32 -30.72
N ASN A 185 6.94 -17.28 -30.55
CA ASN A 185 6.76 -18.42 -29.67
C ASN A 185 6.62 -18.00 -28.20
N ALA A 186 7.43 -17.05 -27.72
CA ALA A 186 7.34 -16.56 -26.33
C ALA A 186 6.03 -15.83 -26.03
N LEU A 187 5.43 -15.18 -27.05
CA LEU A 187 4.11 -14.55 -26.92
C LEU A 187 2.98 -15.57 -27.11
N ALA A 188 3.14 -16.52 -28.02
CA ALA A 188 2.22 -17.62 -28.26
C ALA A 188 2.07 -18.53 -27.03
N SER A 189 3.16 -18.84 -26.32
CA SER A 189 3.13 -19.68 -25.10
C SER A 189 2.39 -19.04 -23.92
N VAL A 190 2.19 -17.72 -23.93
CA VAL A 190 1.33 -17.00 -22.97
C VAL A 190 -0.14 -17.06 -23.40
N GLY A 191 -0.39 -17.29 -24.69
CA GLY A 191 -1.73 -17.40 -25.28
C GLY A 191 -2.29 -18.82 -25.25
N VAL A 192 -1.45 -19.80 -25.57
CA VAL A 192 -1.75 -21.22 -25.77
C VAL A 192 -0.67 -22.05 -25.06
N PRO A 193 -0.99 -22.64 -23.89
CA PRO A 193 -0.12 -23.63 -23.26
C PRO A 193 0.19 -24.78 -24.23
N ASP A 194 1.40 -25.33 -24.14
CA ASP A 194 1.89 -26.40 -25.03
C ASP A 194 1.88 -26.08 -26.55
N PHE A 195 1.98 -24.79 -26.93
CA PHE A 195 2.18 -24.39 -28.32
C PHE A 195 3.43 -25.06 -28.93
N ALA A 196 3.20 -26.12 -29.73
CA ALA A 196 4.21 -27.11 -30.07
C ALA A 196 5.23 -26.65 -31.13
N GLN A 197 6.43 -27.22 -31.07
CA GLN A 197 7.48 -27.00 -32.08
C GLN A 197 7.08 -27.51 -33.48
N ASP A 198 6.07 -28.38 -33.59
CA ASP A 198 5.58 -28.92 -34.86
C ASP A 198 4.99 -27.82 -35.78
N ASN A 199 4.54 -26.70 -35.21
CA ASN A 199 3.98 -25.55 -35.94
C ASN A 199 5.05 -24.62 -36.55
N ILE A 200 6.34 -24.94 -36.41
CA ILE A 200 7.43 -24.02 -36.74
C ILE A 200 7.44 -23.55 -38.20
N ALA A 201 6.98 -24.37 -39.16
CA ALA A 201 6.87 -23.98 -40.56
C ALA A 201 5.83 -22.85 -40.78
N THR A 202 4.70 -22.90 -40.08
CA THR A 202 3.65 -21.88 -40.15
C THR A 202 4.08 -20.60 -39.42
N VAL A 203 4.78 -20.74 -38.28
CA VAL A 203 5.38 -19.60 -37.55
C VAL A 203 6.43 -18.87 -38.40
N VAL A 204 7.27 -19.62 -39.14
CA VAL A 204 8.25 -19.06 -40.10
C VAL A 204 7.54 -18.20 -41.16
N GLU A 205 6.49 -18.74 -41.79
CA GLU A 205 5.72 -18.02 -42.82
C GLU A 205 5.03 -16.77 -42.27
N LEU A 206 4.44 -16.84 -41.07
CA LEU A 206 3.86 -15.67 -40.39
C LEU A 206 4.90 -14.61 -40.06
N CYS A 207 6.04 -15.00 -39.52
CA CYS A 207 7.14 -14.07 -39.22
C CYS A 207 7.61 -13.32 -40.47
N ARG A 208 7.70 -14.02 -41.61
CA ARG A 208 8.06 -13.42 -42.91
C ARG A 208 7.00 -12.44 -43.40
N ARG A 209 5.72 -12.81 -43.35
CA ARG A 209 4.60 -11.92 -43.74
C ARG A 209 4.50 -10.67 -42.86
N LEU A 210 4.92 -10.76 -41.60
CA LEU A 210 4.94 -9.64 -40.64
C LEU A 210 6.21 -8.77 -40.72
N ASP A 211 7.04 -8.94 -41.76
CA ASP A 211 8.31 -8.21 -41.99
C ASP A 211 9.26 -8.21 -40.77
N GLY A 212 9.14 -9.17 -39.84
CA GLY A 212 9.88 -9.16 -38.59
C GLY A 212 9.54 -8.01 -37.63
N ILE A 213 8.44 -7.27 -37.83
CA ILE A 213 8.08 -6.10 -37.01
C ILE A 213 7.57 -6.57 -35.64
N PRO A 214 8.25 -6.26 -34.51
CA PRO A 214 7.89 -6.78 -33.19
C PRO A 214 6.44 -6.52 -32.77
N LEU A 215 5.91 -5.30 -32.99
CA LEU A 215 4.52 -5.00 -32.65
C LEU A 215 3.52 -5.76 -33.53
N ALA A 216 3.86 -6.03 -34.79
CA ALA A 216 2.98 -6.80 -35.68
C ALA A 216 3.00 -8.29 -35.32
N ILE A 217 4.17 -8.83 -34.96
CA ILE A 217 4.34 -10.17 -34.37
C ILE A 217 3.55 -10.29 -33.06
N GLU A 218 3.60 -9.28 -32.20
CA GLU A 218 2.88 -9.27 -30.93
C GLU A 218 1.36 -9.25 -31.11
N LEU A 219 0.86 -8.34 -31.96
CA LEU A 219 -0.56 -8.28 -32.32
C LEU A 219 -1.05 -9.59 -32.97
N ALA A 220 -0.18 -10.33 -33.66
CA ALA A 220 -0.54 -11.59 -34.30
C ALA A 220 -0.48 -12.81 -33.37
N ALA A 221 0.60 -13.00 -32.60
CA ALA A 221 0.76 -14.14 -31.71
C ALA A 221 -0.37 -14.25 -30.68
N ILE A 222 -0.91 -13.12 -30.24
CA ILE A 222 -2.03 -13.05 -29.29
C ILE A 222 -3.34 -13.60 -29.88
N ARG A 223 -3.50 -13.60 -31.22
CA ARG A 223 -4.72 -14.11 -31.91
C ARG A 223 -4.81 -15.61 -31.99
N LEU A 224 -3.79 -16.36 -31.58
CA LEU A 224 -3.83 -17.82 -31.46
C LEU A 224 -4.92 -18.33 -30.50
N ARG A 225 -5.44 -17.47 -29.62
CA ARG A 225 -6.61 -17.75 -28.77
C ARG A 225 -7.94 -17.76 -29.53
N GLU A 226 -8.02 -17.01 -30.63
CA GLU A 226 -9.26 -16.76 -31.39
C GLU A 226 -9.24 -17.49 -32.76
N LEU A 227 -8.06 -17.82 -33.28
CA LEU A 227 -7.87 -18.33 -34.64
C LEU A 227 -6.73 -19.37 -34.70
N PRO A 228 -6.94 -20.56 -35.30
CA PRO A 228 -5.88 -21.56 -35.51
C PRO A 228 -4.74 -21.02 -36.38
N ILE A 229 -3.49 -21.40 -36.05
CA ILE A 229 -2.30 -20.83 -36.69
C ILE A 229 -2.26 -21.09 -38.20
N GLU A 230 -2.82 -22.20 -38.67
CA GLU A 230 -2.86 -22.61 -40.07
C GLU A 230 -3.70 -21.66 -40.93
N GLN A 231 -4.64 -20.94 -40.33
CA GLN A 231 -5.56 -20.02 -41.01
C GLN A 231 -4.99 -18.59 -41.10
N MET A 232 -4.08 -18.22 -40.18
CA MET A 232 -3.53 -16.86 -40.10
C MET A 232 -2.78 -16.41 -41.38
N PRO A 233 -1.92 -17.22 -42.04
CA PRO A 233 -1.19 -16.77 -43.23
C PRO A 233 -2.11 -16.36 -44.39
N ALA A 234 -3.21 -17.10 -44.59
CA ALA A 234 -4.18 -16.87 -45.66
C ALA A 234 -5.03 -15.62 -45.39
N LEU A 235 -5.57 -15.49 -44.17
CA LEU A 235 -6.36 -14.32 -43.77
C LEU A 235 -5.53 -13.02 -43.79
N MET A 236 -4.23 -13.12 -43.47
CA MET A 236 -3.30 -12.03 -43.70
C MET A 236 -3.12 -11.70 -45.18
N ALA A 237 -2.95 -12.70 -46.06
CA ALA A 237 -2.74 -12.51 -47.50
C ALA A 237 -3.80 -11.58 -48.12
N ASP A 238 -5.08 -11.93 -47.94
CA ASP A 238 -6.21 -11.19 -48.49
C ASP A 238 -6.23 -9.72 -48.00
N ARG A 239 -5.78 -9.47 -46.77
CA ARG A 239 -5.73 -8.13 -46.17
C ARG A 239 -4.52 -7.31 -46.61
N PHE A 240 -3.36 -7.93 -46.83
CA PHE A 240 -2.22 -7.30 -47.49
C PHE A 240 -2.60 -6.86 -48.90
N ASP A 241 -3.22 -7.74 -49.69
CA ASP A 241 -3.63 -7.45 -51.07
C ASP A 241 -4.70 -6.34 -51.15
N LEU A 242 -5.62 -6.26 -50.19
CA LEU A 242 -6.59 -5.15 -50.09
C LEU A 242 -5.93 -3.79 -49.79
N LEU A 243 -4.88 -3.75 -48.96
CA LEU A 243 -4.17 -2.52 -48.60
C LEU A 243 -3.20 -2.06 -49.71
N VAL A 244 -2.53 -3.00 -50.38
CA VAL A 244 -1.67 -2.73 -51.55
C VAL A 244 -2.48 -2.08 -52.69
N ASN A 245 -3.74 -2.47 -52.86
CA ASN A 245 -4.63 -1.90 -53.90
C ASN A 245 -5.19 -0.51 -53.56
N THR A 246 -5.11 -0.05 -52.29
CA THR A 246 -5.70 1.22 -51.85
C THR A 246 -4.68 2.32 -51.54
N ALA A 247 -3.43 1.98 -51.16
CA ALA A 247 -2.40 2.96 -50.76
C ALA A 247 -1.18 3.01 -51.72
N LYS A 248 -1.21 3.88 -52.73
CA LYS A 248 -0.13 4.00 -53.75
C LYS A 248 1.16 4.73 -53.30
N VAL A 249 1.26 5.19 -52.05
CA VAL A 249 2.32 6.14 -51.63
C VAL A 249 3.10 5.72 -50.38
N GLU A 250 2.62 4.76 -49.58
CA GLU A 250 3.36 4.29 -48.39
C GLU A 250 4.34 3.15 -48.71
N PRO A 251 5.54 3.10 -48.10
CA PRO A 251 6.45 1.96 -48.20
C PRO A 251 5.79 0.68 -47.70
N ALA A 252 6.02 -0.45 -48.38
CA ALA A 252 5.36 -1.75 -48.09
C ALA A 252 5.34 -2.13 -46.59
N ARG A 253 6.42 -1.86 -45.85
CA ARG A 253 6.53 -2.19 -44.42
C ARG A 253 5.69 -1.32 -43.48
N HIS A 254 5.28 -0.11 -43.91
CA HIS A 254 4.25 0.67 -43.19
C HIS A 254 2.87 0.04 -43.39
N GLN A 255 2.59 -0.45 -44.60
CA GLN A 255 1.38 -1.19 -44.91
C GLN A 255 1.28 -2.45 -44.04
N THR A 256 2.40 -3.12 -43.74
CA THR A 256 2.45 -4.29 -42.84
C THR A 256 2.01 -3.99 -41.40
N LEU A 257 2.50 -2.91 -40.79
CA LEU A 257 2.01 -2.55 -39.45
C LEU A 257 0.56 -2.04 -39.50
N ARG A 258 0.20 -1.24 -40.51
CA ARG A 258 -1.18 -0.74 -40.69
C ARG A 258 -2.16 -1.90 -40.93
N ALA A 259 -1.74 -2.96 -41.63
CA ALA A 259 -2.48 -4.21 -41.80
C ALA A 259 -2.67 -4.96 -40.49
N ALA A 260 -1.60 -5.14 -39.69
CA ALA A 260 -1.69 -5.82 -38.39
C ALA A 260 -2.60 -5.06 -37.39
N ILE A 261 -2.55 -3.72 -37.40
CA ILE A 261 -3.44 -2.85 -36.60
C ILE A 261 -4.88 -2.92 -37.13
N SER A 262 -5.09 -2.80 -38.45
CA SER A 262 -6.42 -2.88 -39.08
C SER A 262 -7.08 -4.24 -38.86
N TRP A 263 -6.31 -5.34 -38.93
CA TRP A 263 -6.79 -6.68 -38.62
C TRP A 263 -7.10 -6.84 -37.13
N SER A 264 -6.26 -6.31 -36.24
CA SER A 264 -6.54 -6.28 -34.79
C SER A 264 -7.80 -5.49 -34.46
N HIS A 265 -8.07 -4.42 -35.21
CA HIS A 265 -9.29 -3.62 -35.14
C HIS A 265 -10.50 -4.38 -35.71
N GLU A 266 -10.36 -5.10 -36.82
CA GLU A 266 -11.41 -5.98 -37.38
C GLU A 266 -11.77 -7.16 -36.46
N LEU A 267 -10.85 -7.63 -35.62
CA LEU A 267 -11.11 -8.65 -34.60
C LEU A 267 -11.65 -8.07 -33.27
N CYS A 268 -11.71 -6.75 -33.11
CA CYS A 268 -12.41 -6.14 -31.99
C CYS A 268 -13.92 -6.11 -32.27
N GLU A 269 -14.74 -6.29 -31.23
CA GLU A 269 -16.18 -6.03 -31.30
C GLU A 269 -16.44 -4.54 -31.60
N PRO A 270 -17.58 -4.16 -32.20
CA PRO A 270 -17.88 -2.76 -32.50
C PRO A 270 -17.78 -1.82 -31.27
N ALA A 271 -18.15 -2.31 -30.08
CA ALA A 271 -18.04 -1.57 -28.83
C ALA A 271 -16.57 -1.42 -28.36
N GLU A 272 -15.72 -2.43 -28.56
CA GLU A 272 -14.28 -2.37 -28.26
C GLU A 272 -13.56 -1.39 -29.18
N ARG A 273 -13.90 -1.37 -30.48
CA ARG A 273 -13.39 -0.38 -31.46
C ARG A 273 -13.74 1.05 -31.05
N LEU A 274 -15.00 1.27 -30.68
CA LEU A 274 -15.49 2.55 -30.19
C LEU A 274 -14.79 2.96 -28.89
N LEU A 275 -14.57 2.04 -27.97
CA LEU A 275 -13.80 2.34 -26.76
C LEU A 275 -12.34 2.69 -27.10
N TRP A 276 -11.64 1.86 -27.88
CA TRP A 276 -10.25 2.12 -28.28
C TRP A 276 -10.08 3.52 -28.90
N ALA A 277 -10.93 3.87 -29.87
CA ALA A 277 -10.88 5.21 -30.46
C ALA A 277 -11.16 6.32 -29.43
N ARG A 278 -12.12 6.15 -28.52
CA ARG A 278 -12.37 7.13 -27.44
C ARG A 278 -11.21 7.24 -26.45
N LEU A 279 -10.50 6.16 -26.16
CA LEU A 279 -9.33 6.15 -25.29
C LEU A 279 -8.12 6.90 -25.88
N SER A 280 -8.11 7.21 -27.18
CA SER A 280 -7.07 8.04 -27.79
C SER A 280 -7.07 9.50 -27.30
N VAL A 281 -8.12 9.93 -26.58
CA VAL A 281 -8.22 11.29 -26.02
C VAL A 281 -7.27 11.54 -24.84
N PHE A 282 -6.89 10.49 -24.10
CA PHE A 282 -5.98 10.61 -22.97
C PHE A 282 -4.56 10.95 -23.41
N ALA A 283 -3.77 11.56 -22.51
CA ALA A 283 -2.40 11.96 -22.78
C ALA A 283 -1.37 10.85 -22.47
N ARG A 284 -1.69 9.94 -21.56
CA ARG A 284 -0.79 8.85 -21.16
C ARG A 284 -1.60 7.64 -20.69
N ASP A 285 -1.29 7.12 -19.51
CA ASP A 285 -2.11 6.16 -18.79
C ASP A 285 -3.23 6.86 -18.01
N PHE A 286 -4.26 6.10 -17.66
CA PHE A 286 -5.47 6.58 -16.99
C PHE A 286 -6.04 5.49 -16.07
N GLU A 287 -6.80 5.89 -15.05
CA GLU A 287 -7.58 4.98 -14.19
C GLU A 287 -8.92 4.57 -14.82
N LEU A 288 -9.54 3.53 -14.27
CA LEU A 288 -10.84 3.02 -14.71
C LEU A 288 -11.94 4.10 -14.69
N ASP A 289 -12.03 4.91 -13.62
CA ASP A 289 -13.10 5.93 -13.49
C ASP A 289 -12.98 7.06 -14.51
N ALA A 290 -11.75 7.38 -14.95
CA ALA A 290 -11.49 8.31 -16.03
C ALA A 290 -12.03 7.76 -17.36
N ALA A 291 -11.73 6.50 -17.70
CA ALA A 291 -12.28 5.86 -18.89
C ALA A 291 -13.81 5.73 -18.82
N GLU A 292 -14.35 5.32 -17.68
CA GLU A 292 -15.80 5.22 -17.43
C GLU A 292 -16.52 6.54 -17.64
N ILE A 293 -16.01 7.67 -17.12
CA ILE A 293 -16.69 8.97 -17.22
C ILE A 293 -16.42 9.69 -18.53
N VAL A 294 -15.24 9.53 -19.15
CA VAL A 294 -14.91 10.21 -20.41
C VAL A 294 -15.49 9.47 -21.63
N CYS A 295 -15.41 8.13 -21.66
CA CYS A 295 -15.69 7.36 -22.88
C CYS A 295 -17.10 6.77 -22.97
N SER A 296 -17.92 6.83 -21.91
CA SER A 296 -19.27 6.24 -21.91
C SER A 296 -20.37 7.15 -22.46
N ASP A 297 -21.30 6.69 -23.28
CA ASP A 297 -22.50 7.46 -23.66
C ASP A 297 -23.67 6.52 -24.00
N GLN A 298 -24.70 7.03 -24.68
CA GLN A 298 -25.81 6.19 -25.14
C GLN A 298 -25.38 5.06 -26.08
N GLY A 299 -24.26 5.22 -26.81
CA GLY A 299 -23.69 4.18 -27.67
C GLY A 299 -22.70 3.25 -26.97
N LEU A 300 -22.26 3.59 -25.76
CA LEU A 300 -21.32 2.80 -24.96
C LEU A 300 -21.59 3.02 -23.46
N PRO A 301 -22.53 2.28 -22.84
CA PRO A 301 -22.94 2.51 -21.45
C PRO A 301 -21.78 2.32 -20.46
N MET A 302 -21.78 3.09 -19.37
CA MET A 302 -20.67 3.13 -18.40
C MET A 302 -20.33 1.75 -17.82
N GLU A 303 -21.35 0.93 -17.56
CA GLU A 303 -21.25 -0.41 -17.01
C GLU A 303 -20.48 -1.38 -17.93
N THR A 304 -20.39 -1.07 -19.23
CA THR A 304 -19.68 -1.91 -20.22
C THR A 304 -18.20 -1.59 -20.31
N VAL A 305 -17.77 -0.38 -19.89
CA VAL A 305 -16.39 0.10 -20.07
C VAL A 305 -15.38 -0.81 -19.40
N SER A 306 -15.63 -1.25 -18.15
CA SER A 306 -14.72 -2.14 -17.41
C SER A 306 -14.48 -3.48 -18.12
N SER A 307 -15.54 -4.10 -18.67
CA SER A 307 -15.43 -5.33 -19.46
C SER A 307 -14.71 -5.12 -20.80
N LEU A 308 -14.98 -4.01 -21.49
CA LEU A 308 -14.35 -3.67 -22.76
C LEU A 308 -12.86 -3.33 -22.59
N LEU A 309 -12.48 -2.65 -21.50
CA LEU A 309 -11.07 -2.44 -21.14
C LEU A 309 -10.34 -3.77 -20.92
N SER A 310 -11.00 -4.74 -20.29
CA SER A 310 -10.44 -6.08 -20.06
C SER A 310 -10.18 -6.81 -21.40
N GLY A 311 -11.15 -6.79 -22.32
CA GLY A 311 -10.97 -7.34 -23.68
C GLY A 311 -9.87 -6.63 -24.49
N LEU A 312 -9.74 -5.31 -24.38
CA LEU A 312 -8.66 -4.55 -24.99
C LEU A 312 -7.28 -4.85 -24.37
N VAL A 313 -7.20 -5.21 -23.09
CA VAL A 313 -5.95 -5.69 -22.44
C VAL A 313 -5.61 -7.10 -22.89
N GLU A 314 -6.58 -8.01 -22.96
CA GLU A 314 -6.40 -9.38 -23.49
C GLU A 314 -5.89 -9.37 -24.93
N LYS A 315 -6.38 -8.43 -25.75
CA LYS A 315 -5.95 -8.20 -27.14
C LYS A 315 -4.65 -7.37 -27.27
N SER A 316 -4.00 -7.03 -26.14
CA SER A 316 -2.83 -6.12 -26.00
C SER A 316 -2.93 -4.81 -26.79
N ILE A 317 -4.15 -4.27 -26.91
CA ILE A 317 -4.37 -2.90 -27.34
C ILE A 317 -4.04 -1.95 -26.17
N LEU A 318 -4.39 -2.37 -24.95
CA LEU A 318 -4.03 -1.68 -23.71
C LEU A 318 -2.97 -2.47 -22.92
N LEU A 319 -2.03 -1.75 -22.35
CA LEU A 319 -1.13 -2.25 -21.31
C LEU A 319 -1.73 -1.91 -19.94
N TYR A 320 -1.94 -2.91 -19.09
CA TYR A 320 -2.36 -2.69 -17.70
C TYR A 320 -1.15 -2.71 -16.76
N ARG A 321 -1.11 -1.77 -15.80
CA ARG A 321 -0.13 -1.70 -14.72
C ARG A 321 -0.85 -1.75 -13.38
N ASN A 322 -0.37 -2.61 -12.49
CA ASN A 322 -0.85 -2.72 -11.12
C ASN A 322 0.28 -2.25 -10.19
N ASP A 323 0.51 -0.93 -10.13
CA ASP A 323 1.66 -0.33 -9.45
C ASP A 323 1.36 0.24 -8.04
N GLN A 324 0.08 0.43 -7.66
CA GLN A 324 -0.39 0.84 -6.31
C GLN A 324 -1.82 0.30 -6.03
N GLU A 325 -2.53 0.76 -4.98
CA GLU A 325 -3.91 0.37 -4.60
C GLU A 325 -4.95 0.45 -5.76
N ASN A 326 -4.65 1.19 -6.84
CA ASN A 326 -5.44 1.27 -8.09
C ASN A 326 -4.56 0.92 -9.30
N GLY A 327 -5.10 0.16 -10.26
CA GLY A 327 -4.41 -0.13 -11.53
C GLY A 327 -4.70 0.88 -12.65
N ARG A 328 -3.72 1.07 -13.54
CA ARG A 328 -3.73 2.08 -14.62
C ARG A 328 -3.58 1.42 -15.99
N TYR A 329 -4.23 1.97 -17.01
CA TYR A 329 -4.20 1.48 -18.39
C TYR A 329 -3.41 2.44 -19.29
N LYS A 330 -2.43 1.97 -20.09
CA LYS A 330 -1.76 2.75 -21.16
C LYS A 330 -2.15 2.20 -22.53
N LEU A 331 -2.70 3.05 -23.39
CA LEU A 331 -2.82 2.78 -24.84
C LEU A 331 -1.45 2.97 -25.52
N VAL A 332 -1.00 1.95 -26.25
CA VAL A 332 0.29 1.99 -26.98
C VAL A 332 0.25 3.08 -28.06
N ASP A 333 1.31 3.86 -28.22
CA ASP A 333 1.23 5.14 -28.93
C ASP A 333 0.88 5.00 -30.43
N ALA A 334 1.34 3.94 -31.12
CA ALA A 334 0.92 3.64 -32.49
C ALA A 334 -0.56 3.22 -32.60
N LEU A 335 -1.12 2.62 -31.54
CA LEU A 335 -2.54 2.29 -31.46
C LEU A 335 -3.37 3.53 -31.05
N ALA A 336 -2.80 4.46 -30.27
CA ALA A 336 -3.40 5.75 -29.97
C ALA A 336 -3.48 6.65 -31.21
N GLU A 337 -2.47 6.65 -32.07
CA GLU A 337 -2.45 7.33 -33.38
C GLU A 337 -3.61 6.82 -34.26
N TYR A 338 -3.70 5.50 -34.46
CA TYR A 338 -4.78 4.87 -35.23
C TYR A 338 -6.18 5.10 -34.64
N GLY A 339 -6.32 4.97 -33.30
CA GLY A 339 -7.57 5.26 -32.60
C GLY A 339 -7.99 6.74 -32.73
N GLY A 340 -7.02 7.65 -32.79
CA GLY A 340 -7.24 9.08 -33.01
C GLY A 340 -7.69 9.43 -34.42
N GLU A 341 -7.14 8.76 -35.44
CA GLU A 341 -7.65 8.85 -36.82
C GLU A 341 -9.13 8.42 -36.86
N TRP A 342 -9.47 7.27 -36.26
CA TRP A 342 -10.86 6.79 -36.25
C TRP A 342 -11.81 7.66 -35.42
N LEU A 343 -11.35 8.21 -34.28
CA LEU A 343 -12.12 9.17 -33.48
C LEU A 343 -12.38 10.49 -34.24
N HIS A 344 -11.52 10.84 -35.20
CA HIS A 344 -11.75 11.96 -36.11
C HIS A 344 -12.77 11.58 -37.20
N GLU A 345 -12.65 10.41 -37.82
CA GLU A 345 -13.61 9.90 -38.82
C GLU A 345 -15.04 9.76 -38.25
N LEU A 346 -15.17 9.35 -36.98
CA LEU A 346 -16.45 9.33 -36.26
C LEU A 346 -17.04 10.72 -35.95
N GLY A 347 -16.29 11.81 -36.14
CA GLY A 347 -16.70 13.17 -35.75
C GLY A 347 -16.79 13.42 -34.24
N GLN A 348 -16.43 12.45 -33.40
CA GLN A 348 -16.58 12.53 -31.93
C GLN A 348 -15.43 13.23 -31.20
N SER A 349 -14.34 13.53 -31.91
CA SER A 349 -13.11 14.15 -31.37
C SER A 349 -13.33 15.36 -30.44
N GLU A 350 -14.22 16.29 -30.79
CA GLU A 350 -14.46 17.50 -29.98
C GLU A 350 -15.27 17.21 -28.71
N GLN A 351 -16.28 16.33 -28.82
CA GLN A 351 -17.11 15.89 -27.70
C GLN A 351 -16.27 15.17 -26.65
N LEU A 352 -15.36 14.27 -27.06
CA LEU A 352 -14.49 13.54 -26.15
C LEU A 352 -13.48 14.46 -25.45
N ARG A 353 -12.88 15.44 -26.17
CA ARG A 353 -12.00 16.44 -25.54
C ARG A 353 -12.73 17.32 -24.53
N GLN A 354 -13.97 17.72 -24.81
CA GLN A 354 -14.81 18.46 -23.88
C GLN A 354 -15.06 17.66 -22.59
N ARG A 355 -15.43 16.38 -22.72
CA ARG A 355 -15.67 15.50 -21.56
C ARG A 355 -14.42 15.16 -20.76
N HIS A 356 -13.29 15.02 -21.44
CA HIS A 356 -11.98 14.88 -20.80
C HIS A 356 -11.65 16.12 -19.96
N LEU A 357 -11.86 17.33 -20.50
CA LEU A 357 -11.72 18.58 -19.75
C LEU A 357 -12.67 18.65 -18.54
N GLU A 358 -13.93 18.28 -18.70
CA GLU A 358 -14.92 18.26 -17.62
C GLU A 358 -14.57 17.25 -16.51
N TYR A 359 -14.15 16.03 -16.86
CA TYR A 359 -13.69 15.03 -15.90
C TYR A 359 -12.49 15.53 -15.10
N TYR A 360 -11.45 16.06 -15.75
CA TYR A 360 -10.26 16.54 -15.03
C TYR A 360 -10.52 17.83 -14.23
N THR A 361 -11.47 18.68 -14.66
CA THR A 361 -11.96 19.81 -13.84
C THR A 361 -12.66 19.29 -12.58
N SER A 362 -13.56 18.32 -12.71
CA SER A 362 -14.25 17.68 -11.58
C SER A 362 -13.29 16.92 -10.64
N LEU A 363 -12.25 16.27 -11.18
CA LEU A 363 -11.21 15.60 -10.40
C LEU A 363 -10.39 16.62 -9.59
N ALA A 364 -9.96 17.71 -10.20
CA ALA A 364 -9.27 18.81 -9.52
C ALA A 364 -10.13 19.42 -8.40
N GLN A 365 -11.41 19.69 -8.66
CA GLN A 365 -12.34 20.21 -7.64
C GLN A 365 -12.51 19.23 -6.46
N ARG A 366 -12.73 17.93 -6.73
CA ARG A 366 -12.81 16.91 -5.67
C ARG A 366 -11.52 16.81 -4.84
N SER A 367 -10.36 17.03 -5.45
CA SER A 367 -9.07 17.04 -4.75
C SER A 367 -8.86 18.28 -3.88
N GLU A 368 -9.36 19.44 -4.33
CA GLU A 368 -9.38 20.71 -3.58
C GLU A 368 -10.32 20.63 -2.36
N ASP A 369 -11.56 20.16 -2.54
CA ASP A 369 -12.57 20.02 -1.47
C ASP A 369 -12.08 19.08 -0.37
N ALA A 370 -11.32 18.04 -0.73
CA ALA A 370 -10.76 17.05 0.18
C ALA A 370 -9.36 17.42 0.71
N TRP A 371 -8.78 18.54 0.31
CA TRP A 371 -7.42 18.93 0.71
C TRP A 371 -7.31 19.26 2.21
N SER A 372 -8.37 19.72 2.86
CA SER A 372 -8.38 19.94 4.32
C SER A 372 -8.65 18.67 5.15
N GLY A 373 -8.53 17.46 4.57
CA GLY A 373 -8.88 16.19 5.20
C GLY A 373 -7.78 15.11 5.16
N PRO A 374 -8.03 13.90 5.69
CA PRO A 374 -7.00 12.87 5.91
C PRO A 374 -6.47 12.22 4.62
N ARG A 375 -6.95 12.65 3.45
CA ARG A 375 -6.62 12.06 2.14
C ARG A 375 -5.70 12.93 1.28
N GLN A 376 -5.06 13.95 1.86
CA GLN A 376 -4.09 14.81 1.17
C GLN A 376 -3.03 14.04 0.37
N ILE A 377 -2.37 13.04 0.97
CA ILE A 377 -1.35 12.22 0.27
C ILE A 377 -1.93 11.42 -0.89
N TYR A 378 -3.13 10.85 -0.73
CA TYR A 378 -3.83 10.16 -1.81
C TYR A 378 -4.11 11.10 -2.99
N TRP A 379 -4.61 12.31 -2.71
CA TRP A 379 -4.89 13.30 -3.76
C TRP A 379 -3.63 13.84 -4.42
N PHE A 380 -2.56 14.09 -3.66
CA PHE A 380 -1.26 14.44 -4.20
C PHE A 380 -0.75 13.36 -5.17
N VAL A 381 -0.66 12.09 -4.73
CA VAL A 381 -0.16 10.98 -5.56
C VAL A 381 -1.01 10.83 -6.82
N ARG A 382 -2.35 10.84 -6.68
CA ARG A 382 -3.27 10.70 -7.80
C ARG A 382 -3.15 11.85 -8.80
N MET A 383 -3.16 13.11 -8.35
CA MET A 383 -3.07 14.26 -9.24
C MET A 383 -1.69 14.40 -9.89
N ARG A 384 -0.63 13.91 -9.24
CA ARG A 384 0.71 13.80 -9.83
C ARG A 384 0.77 12.74 -10.93
N GLN A 385 0.10 11.60 -10.77
CA GLN A 385 -0.02 10.58 -11.83
C GLN A 385 -0.87 11.10 -13.00
N GLU A 386 -2.00 11.75 -12.72
CA GLU A 386 -2.91 12.31 -13.73
C GLU A 386 -2.38 13.60 -14.40
N TYR A 387 -1.25 14.15 -13.96
CA TYR A 387 -0.78 15.49 -14.36
C TYR A 387 -0.66 15.68 -15.88
N GLN A 388 -0.26 14.64 -16.64
CA GLN A 388 -0.18 14.75 -18.10
C GLN A 388 -1.57 14.85 -18.76
N ASN A 389 -2.57 14.11 -18.25
CA ASN A 389 -3.94 14.21 -18.74
C ASN A 389 -4.54 15.59 -18.36
N VAL A 390 -4.28 16.07 -17.15
CA VAL A 390 -4.62 17.43 -16.70
C VAL A 390 -3.98 18.49 -17.60
N ARG A 391 -2.71 18.36 -17.97
CA ARG A 391 -2.02 19.28 -18.89
C ARG A 391 -2.67 19.30 -20.28
N THR A 392 -3.02 18.14 -20.84
CA THR A 392 -3.74 18.09 -22.12
C THR A 392 -5.15 18.70 -22.04
N ALA A 393 -5.85 18.56 -20.92
CA ALA A 393 -7.11 19.26 -20.68
C ALA A 393 -6.90 20.80 -20.63
N LEU A 394 -5.88 21.28 -19.92
CA LEU A 394 -5.51 22.70 -19.85
C LEU A 394 -5.17 23.30 -21.22
N GLU A 395 -4.29 22.65 -21.99
CA GLU A 395 -3.91 23.11 -23.33
C GLU A 395 -5.10 23.18 -24.29
N TYR A 396 -6.02 22.22 -24.20
CA TYR A 396 -7.26 22.24 -24.98
C TYR A 396 -8.20 23.38 -24.54
N ALA A 397 -8.32 23.64 -23.23
CA ALA A 397 -9.15 24.72 -22.71
C ALA A 397 -8.59 26.12 -23.06
N LEU A 398 -7.27 26.28 -23.07
CA LEU A 398 -6.60 27.54 -23.40
C LEU A 398 -6.60 27.85 -24.90
N ARG A 399 -6.40 26.84 -25.77
CA ARG A 399 -6.43 27.00 -27.24
C ARG A 399 -7.85 27.13 -27.82
N SER A 400 -8.89 26.85 -27.04
CA SER A 400 -10.29 26.87 -27.48
C SER A 400 -11.02 28.16 -27.13
N ALA A 401 -11.62 28.82 -28.13
CA ALA A 401 -12.55 29.92 -27.90
C ALA A 401 -13.71 29.50 -26.99
N GLY A 402 -14.14 30.39 -26.10
CA GLY A 402 -15.26 30.16 -25.17
C GLY A 402 -14.96 29.27 -23.95
N ARG A 403 -13.79 28.61 -23.85
CA ARG A 403 -13.47 27.68 -22.75
C ARG A 403 -12.62 28.30 -21.61
N LYS A 404 -12.30 29.59 -21.69
CA LYS A 404 -11.41 30.31 -20.74
C LYS A 404 -11.87 30.20 -19.27
N ALA A 405 -13.18 30.22 -19.00
CA ALA A 405 -13.70 30.04 -17.64
C ALA A 405 -13.42 28.63 -17.06
N LEU A 406 -13.48 27.58 -17.89
CA LEU A 406 -13.11 26.22 -17.47
C LEU A 406 -11.60 26.10 -17.24
N ALA A 407 -10.77 26.74 -18.07
CA ALA A 407 -9.32 26.81 -17.87
C ALA A 407 -8.97 27.46 -16.51
N LEU A 408 -9.55 28.64 -16.23
CA LEU A 408 -9.37 29.34 -14.95
C LEU A 408 -9.85 28.49 -13.76
N ARG A 409 -10.98 27.79 -13.89
CA ARG A 409 -11.52 26.91 -12.84
C ARG A 409 -10.59 25.72 -12.56
N LEU A 410 -10.15 25.01 -13.60
CA LEU A 410 -9.20 23.89 -13.48
C LEU A 410 -7.87 24.35 -12.87
N LEU A 411 -7.27 25.43 -13.37
CA LEU A 411 -6.03 25.99 -12.81
C LEU A 411 -6.17 26.40 -11.34
N SER A 412 -7.30 27.01 -10.98
CA SER A 412 -7.55 27.47 -9.63
C SER A 412 -7.81 26.34 -8.63
N SER A 413 -8.42 25.24 -9.06
CA SER A 413 -8.61 24.07 -8.20
C SER A 413 -7.34 23.23 -8.02
N LEU A 414 -6.31 23.46 -8.83
CA LEU A 414 -4.99 22.83 -8.69
C LEU A 414 -4.04 23.64 -7.79
N TRP A 415 -4.51 24.63 -7.04
CA TRP A 415 -3.66 25.54 -6.24
C TRP A 415 -2.66 24.81 -5.34
N PHE A 416 -3.07 23.68 -4.73
CA PHE A 416 -2.22 22.86 -3.88
C PHE A 416 -1.12 22.13 -4.67
N MET A 417 -1.33 21.79 -5.94
CA MET A 417 -0.26 21.24 -6.79
C MET A 417 0.83 22.28 -7.00
N TRP A 418 0.43 23.53 -7.28
CA TRP A 418 1.33 24.65 -7.53
C TRP A 418 2.11 25.05 -6.28
N VAL A 419 1.44 25.18 -5.14
CA VAL A 419 2.03 25.69 -3.88
C VAL A 419 2.65 24.59 -3.02
N CYS A 420 1.98 23.44 -2.87
CA CYS A 420 2.35 22.41 -1.88
C CYS A 420 3.17 21.26 -2.47
N CYS A 421 3.04 20.98 -3.77
CA CYS A 421 3.50 19.72 -4.38
C CYS A 421 4.63 19.87 -5.43
N GLY A 422 5.23 21.06 -5.51
CA GLY A 422 6.41 21.34 -6.31
C GLY A 422 6.18 21.77 -7.77
N PHE A 423 4.94 22.09 -8.17
CA PHE A 423 4.59 22.49 -9.54
C PHE A 423 4.45 24.02 -9.74
N ALA A 424 5.09 24.85 -8.90
CA ALA A 424 4.91 26.31 -8.91
C ALA A 424 5.15 26.97 -10.29
N ARG A 425 6.20 26.53 -11.01
CA ARG A 425 6.54 27.01 -12.37
C ARG A 425 5.40 26.80 -13.37
N ASP A 426 4.84 25.59 -13.40
CA ASP A 426 3.71 25.23 -14.26
C ASP A 426 2.45 26.02 -13.89
N GLY A 427 2.16 26.10 -12.60
CA GLY A 427 1.06 26.92 -12.07
C GLY A 427 1.17 28.36 -12.57
N ARG A 428 2.32 29.00 -12.38
CA ARG A 428 2.57 30.38 -12.84
C ARG A 428 2.37 30.52 -14.35
N LYS A 429 3.05 29.70 -15.16
CA LYS A 429 3.00 29.78 -16.62
C LYS A 429 1.57 29.70 -17.15
N TYR A 430 0.81 28.69 -16.73
CA TYR A 430 -0.56 28.52 -17.21
C TYR A 430 -1.54 29.55 -16.60
N LEU A 431 -1.33 30.01 -15.36
CA LEU A 431 -2.14 31.08 -14.77
C LEU A 431 -1.90 32.42 -15.46
N GLU A 432 -0.65 32.81 -15.74
CA GLU A 432 -0.33 34.05 -16.46
C GLU A 432 -0.93 34.04 -17.87
N GLN A 433 -0.80 32.93 -18.60
CA GLN A 433 -1.45 32.73 -19.91
C GLN A 433 -2.99 32.79 -19.82
N ALA A 434 -3.59 32.18 -18.79
CA ALA A 434 -5.03 32.23 -18.58
C ALA A 434 -5.54 33.62 -18.15
N LEU A 435 -4.69 34.44 -17.52
CA LEU A 435 -5.03 35.74 -16.95
C LEU A 435 -4.74 36.94 -17.86
N GLU A 436 -4.34 36.69 -19.11
CA GLU A 436 -4.00 37.70 -20.13
C GLU A 436 -4.94 38.94 -20.16
N PRO A 437 -4.40 40.14 -20.46
CA PRO A 437 -5.16 41.40 -20.50
C PRO A 437 -6.42 41.34 -21.36
N GLY A 438 -7.47 42.05 -20.93
CA GLY A 438 -8.76 42.09 -21.64
C GLY A 438 -9.75 40.98 -21.24
N THR A 439 -9.41 40.14 -20.25
CA THR A 439 -10.35 39.20 -19.65
C THR A 439 -11.29 39.94 -18.69
N GLU A 440 -12.61 39.76 -18.82
CA GLU A 440 -13.59 40.40 -17.92
C GLU A 440 -13.50 39.87 -16.47
N PRO A 441 -13.74 40.72 -15.45
CA PRO A 441 -13.83 40.31 -14.05
C PRO A 441 -14.88 39.21 -13.84
N SER A 442 -14.48 38.13 -13.17
CA SER A 442 -15.33 36.97 -12.87
C SER A 442 -14.83 36.26 -11.62
N LYS A 443 -15.65 35.42 -10.99
CA LYS A 443 -15.26 34.68 -9.77
C LYS A 443 -14.12 33.71 -10.04
N GLU A 444 -14.15 33.03 -11.18
CA GLU A 444 -13.06 32.19 -11.68
C GLU A 444 -11.76 32.98 -11.85
N ARG A 445 -11.83 34.20 -12.39
CA ARG A 445 -10.67 35.07 -12.57
C ARG A 445 -10.12 35.58 -11.24
N CYS A 446 -10.98 35.97 -10.30
CA CYS A 446 -10.57 36.37 -8.94
C CYS A 446 -9.85 35.20 -8.24
N LYS A 447 -10.43 34.00 -8.27
CA LYS A 447 -9.77 32.81 -7.69
C LYS A 447 -8.41 32.53 -8.35
N ALA A 448 -8.30 32.64 -9.67
CA ALA A 448 -7.03 32.47 -10.38
C ALA A 448 -5.99 33.55 -10.03
N LEU A 449 -6.40 34.81 -9.84
CA LEU A 449 -5.52 35.90 -9.38
C LEU A 449 -5.01 35.66 -7.97
N TRP A 450 -5.84 35.16 -7.06
CA TRP A 450 -5.42 34.71 -5.72
C TRP A 450 -4.39 33.57 -5.80
N VAL A 451 -4.65 32.53 -6.59
CA VAL A 451 -3.70 31.41 -6.75
C VAL A 451 -2.37 31.89 -7.35
N LEU A 452 -2.41 32.75 -8.36
CA LEU A 452 -1.19 33.31 -8.95
C LEU A 452 -0.42 34.17 -7.94
N SER A 453 -1.11 34.97 -7.12
CA SER A 453 -0.50 35.72 -6.02
C SER A 453 0.22 34.77 -5.03
N TYR A 454 -0.40 33.64 -4.67
CA TYR A 454 0.22 32.65 -3.79
C TYR A 454 1.43 31.96 -4.43
N VAL A 455 1.37 31.63 -5.71
CA VAL A 455 2.51 31.07 -6.46
C VAL A 455 3.67 32.09 -6.53
N CYS A 456 3.40 33.37 -6.78
CA CYS A 456 4.40 34.42 -6.72
C CYS A 456 5.05 34.50 -5.32
N SER A 457 4.27 34.51 -4.23
CA SER A 457 4.82 34.49 -2.86
C SER A 457 5.70 33.27 -2.60
N ALA A 458 5.29 32.08 -3.06
CA ALA A 458 6.05 30.85 -2.89
C ALA A 458 7.40 30.87 -3.63
N GLN A 459 7.49 31.60 -4.74
CA GLN A 459 8.72 31.81 -5.50
C GLN A 459 9.59 32.97 -4.98
N GLY A 460 9.11 33.74 -3.99
CA GLY A 460 9.75 34.94 -3.46
C GLY A 460 9.44 36.25 -4.21
N ASP A 461 8.60 36.20 -5.24
CA ASP A 461 8.14 37.36 -6.01
C ASP A 461 7.06 38.13 -5.24
N SER A 462 7.49 38.85 -4.20
CA SER A 462 6.59 39.58 -3.28
C SER A 462 5.89 40.77 -3.94
N GLU A 463 6.50 41.40 -4.96
CA GLU A 463 5.89 42.49 -5.72
C GLU A 463 4.82 41.96 -6.69
N GLY A 464 5.13 40.90 -7.45
CA GLY A 464 4.14 40.20 -8.27
C GLY A 464 2.98 39.66 -7.45
N ALA A 465 3.26 39.09 -6.27
CA ALA A 465 2.23 38.63 -5.35
C ALA A 465 1.29 39.77 -4.91
N GLN A 466 1.83 40.90 -4.47
CA GLN A 466 1.07 42.08 -4.06
C GLN A 466 0.20 42.62 -5.20
N ASN A 467 0.78 42.80 -6.39
CA ASN A 467 0.08 43.31 -7.58
C ASN A 467 -1.11 42.42 -7.98
N ARG A 468 -0.95 41.09 -7.90
CA ARG A 468 -2.03 40.13 -8.21
C ARG A 468 -3.10 40.07 -7.12
N ALA A 469 -2.71 40.20 -5.85
CA ALA A 469 -3.67 40.29 -4.74
C ALA A 469 -4.49 41.58 -4.79
N GLU A 470 -3.88 42.72 -5.12
CA GLU A 470 -4.59 44.00 -5.31
C GLU A 470 -5.58 43.93 -6.48
N THR A 471 -5.15 43.40 -7.63
CA THR A 471 -6.05 43.14 -8.77
C THR A 471 -7.20 42.21 -8.38
N CYS A 472 -6.93 41.15 -7.61
CA CYS A 472 -7.95 40.23 -7.11
C CYS A 472 -8.96 40.94 -6.19
N LEU A 473 -8.51 41.80 -5.30
CA LEU A 473 -9.36 42.54 -4.37
C LEU A 473 -10.28 43.52 -5.11
N GLU A 474 -9.75 44.25 -6.09
CA GLU A 474 -10.54 45.13 -6.96
C GLU A 474 -11.58 44.38 -7.80
N GLU A 475 -11.20 43.27 -8.42
CA GLU A 475 -12.12 42.46 -9.24
C GLU A 475 -13.17 41.79 -8.36
N ALA A 476 -12.80 41.27 -7.19
CA ALA A 476 -13.70 40.66 -6.22
C ALA A 476 -14.80 41.62 -5.74
N ALA A 477 -14.46 42.90 -5.53
CA ALA A 477 -15.43 43.94 -5.20
C ALA A 477 -16.42 44.20 -6.36
N LYS A 478 -15.95 44.18 -7.62
CA LYS A 478 -16.79 44.38 -8.82
C LYS A 478 -17.77 43.22 -9.04
N VAL A 479 -17.40 41.98 -8.68
CA VAL A 479 -18.23 40.77 -8.89
C VAL A 479 -18.95 40.27 -7.63
N GLY A 480 -18.82 40.96 -6.50
CA GLY A 480 -19.46 40.60 -5.24
C GLY A 480 -18.97 39.27 -4.65
N ASP A 481 -17.66 39.02 -4.68
CA ASP A 481 -17.05 37.81 -4.11
C ASP A 481 -16.23 38.13 -2.84
N SER A 482 -16.92 38.12 -1.69
CA SER A 482 -16.30 38.37 -0.39
C SER A 482 -15.23 37.32 -0.01
N ARG A 483 -15.34 36.08 -0.51
CA ARG A 483 -14.35 35.02 -0.26
C ARG A 483 -13.06 35.30 -1.04
N ALA A 484 -13.17 35.73 -2.30
CA ALA A 484 -12.00 36.15 -3.07
C ALA A 484 -11.34 37.42 -2.49
N ALA A 485 -12.13 38.39 -2.01
CA ALA A 485 -11.61 39.58 -1.32
C ALA A 485 -10.84 39.22 -0.05
N MET A 486 -11.37 38.32 0.80
CA MET A 486 -10.70 37.84 2.01
C MET A 486 -9.38 37.10 1.69
N LEU A 487 -9.39 36.23 0.68
CA LEU A 487 -8.20 35.53 0.21
C LEU A 487 -7.14 36.48 -0.38
N ALA A 488 -7.57 37.54 -1.06
CA ALA A 488 -6.68 38.60 -1.55
C ALA A 488 -6.02 39.35 -0.37
N SER A 489 -6.81 39.78 0.63
CA SER A 489 -6.28 40.42 1.85
C SER A 489 -5.29 39.54 2.59
N LYS A 490 -5.57 38.23 2.72
CA LYS A 490 -4.61 37.24 3.26
C LYS A 490 -3.29 37.30 2.50
N MET A 491 -3.32 37.29 1.16
CA MET A 491 -2.10 37.31 0.35
C MET A 491 -1.34 38.63 0.39
N GLN A 492 -2.03 39.77 0.53
CA GLN A 492 -1.37 41.05 0.84
C GLN A 492 -0.66 40.99 2.21
N GLY A 493 -1.24 40.30 3.19
CA GLY A 493 -0.62 40.02 4.49
C GLY A 493 0.63 39.15 4.37
N THR A 494 0.57 38.07 3.57
CA THR A 494 1.73 37.23 3.25
C THR A 494 2.85 38.03 2.56
N ALA A 495 2.51 38.87 1.58
CA ALA A 495 3.50 39.72 0.90
C ALA A 495 4.14 40.75 1.86
N ALA A 496 3.37 41.35 2.77
CA ALA A 496 3.89 42.23 3.80
C ALA A 496 4.84 41.51 4.78
N LEU A 497 4.52 40.26 5.18
CA LEU A 497 5.38 39.43 6.02
C LEU A 497 6.71 39.10 5.34
N LEU A 498 6.70 38.77 4.05
CA LEU A 498 7.93 38.54 3.26
C LEU A 498 8.77 39.82 3.12
N GLN A 499 8.13 40.97 2.94
CA GLN A 499 8.80 42.29 2.90
C GLN A 499 9.32 42.75 4.28
N GLY A 500 8.86 42.14 5.37
CA GLY A 500 9.23 42.49 6.76
C GLY A 500 8.37 43.58 7.41
N ASP A 501 7.27 44.00 6.78
CA ASP A 501 6.28 44.91 7.39
C ASP A 501 5.32 44.13 8.30
N LEU A 502 5.82 43.81 9.50
CA LEU A 502 5.10 43.01 10.51
C LEU A 502 3.77 43.66 10.94
N ASN A 503 3.68 44.99 10.95
CA ASN A 503 2.47 45.71 11.36
C ASN A 503 1.37 45.55 10.30
N LYS A 504 1.71 45.76 9.02
CA LYS A 504 0.77 45.56 7.91
C LYS A 504 0.41 44.08 7.75
N ALA A 505 1.37 43.17 7.93
CA ALA A 505 1.13 41.73 7.93
C ALA A 505 0.12 41.32 9.02
N GLY A 506 0.36 41.71 10.28
CA GLY A 506 -0.52 41.41 11.40
C GLY A 506 -1.95 41.93 11.20
N ALA A 507 -2.11 43.17 10.70
CA ALA A 507 -3.43 43.74 10.42
C ALA A 507 -4.18 42.99 9.30
N LEU A 508 -3.51 42.68 8.19
CA LEU A 508 -4.14 42.00 7.04
C LEU A 508 -4.46 40.52 7.32
N LEU A 509 -3.56 39.81 8.01
CA LEU A 509 -3.77 38.42 8.41
C LEU A 509 -4.83 38.32 9.52
N GLY A 510 -4.82 39.24 10.48
CA GLY A 510 -5.85 39.36 11.53
C GLY A 510 -7.24 39.52 10.94
N MET A 511 -7.44 40.50 10.03
CA MET A 511 -8.72 40.67 9.33
C MET A 511 -9.16 39.39 8.58
N ALA A 512 -8.23 38.71 7.89
CA ALA A 512 -8.55 37.47 7.17
C ALA A 512 -8.99 36.32 8.10
N LEU A 513 -8.52 36.30 9.35
CA LEU A 513 -8.91 35.32 10.36
C LEU A 513 -10.24 35.70 11.05
N GLU A 514 -10.45 36.98 11.38
CA GLU A 514 -11.70 37.50 11.97
C GLU A 514 -12.90 37.32 11.04
N PHE A 515 -12.75 37.62 9.74
CA PHE A 515 -13.82 37.37 8.75
C PHE A 515 -14.19 35.87 8.62
N ASN A 516 -13.33 34.97 9.09
CA ASN A 516 -13.54 33.53 9.03
C ASN A 516 -14.17 32.96 10.32
N THR A 517 -14.21 33.68 11.45
CA THR A 517 -14.91 33.18 12.66
C THR A 517 -16.43 33.06 12.50
N ASP A 518 -17.04 33.85 11.63
CA ASP A 518 -18.47 33.75 11.28
C ASP A 518 -18.76 32.64 10.23
N CYS A 519 -17.73 32.18 9.51
CA CYS A 519 -17.84 31.19 8.44
C CYS A 519 -17.36 29.81 8.91
N LYS A 520 -18.30 28.89 9.15
CA LYS A 520 -18.02 27.50 9.58
C LYS A 520 -17.19 26.67 8.57
N GLU A 521 -16.95 27.19 7.37
CA GLU A 521 -16.07 26.61 6.35
C GLU A 521 -14.67 27.23 6.38
N LEU A 522 -13.77 26.61 7.14
CA LEU A 522 -12.33 26.90 7.08
C LEU A 522 -11.75 26.47 5.73
N ASN A 523 -11.72 27.45 4.81
CA ASN A 523 -11.16 27.34 3.46
C ASN A 523 -9.68 26.88 3.51
N PRO A 524 -9.27 25.86 2.73
CA PRO A 524 -7.89 25.39 2.66
C PRO A 524 -6.84 26.51 2.49
N GLY A 525 -7.17 27.57 1.74
CA GLY A 525 -6.27 28.72 1.51
C GLY A 525 -6.09 29.69 2.69
N LEU A 526 -6.91 29.57 3.75
CA LEU A 526 -6.84 30.43 4.93
C LEU A 526 -6.08 29.80 6.11
N LEU A 527 -6.07 28.47 6.24
CA LEU A 527 -5.39 27.80 7.34
C LEU A 527 -3.87 28.16 7.44
N PRO A 528 -3.13 28.38 6.34
CA PRO A 528 -1.76 28.91 6.39
C PRO A 528 -1.62 30.29 7.05
N ALA A 529 -2.67 31.13 7.02
CA ALA A 529 -2.64 32.44 7.67
C ALA A 529 -2.45 32.34 9.19
N VAL A 530 -2.88 31.23 9.82
CA VAL A 530 -2.65 30.96 11.25
C VAL A 530 -1.14 30.81 11.54
N VAL A 531 -0.42 30.10 10.66
CA VAL A 531 1.04 29.94 10.78
C VAL A 531 1.76 31.25 10.48
N GLU A 532 1.32 31.99 9.47
CA GLU A 532 1.88 33.31 9.13
C GLU A 532 1.68 34.34 10.26
N SER A 533 0.51 34.37 10.91
CA SER A 533 0.27 35.20 12.11
C SER A 533 1.17 34.80 13.28
N ALA A 534 1.40 33.50 13.50
CA ALA A 534 2.32 33.04 14.53
C ALA A 534 3.79 33.43 14.24
N LEU A 535 4.19 33.53 12.96
CA LEU A 535 5.50 34.07 12.57
C LEU A 535 5.58 35.59 12.88
N VAL A 536 4.51 36.35 12.62
CA VAL A 536 4.44 37.78 12.99
C VAL A 536 4.59 37.96 14.50
N LEU A 537 3.82 37.22 15.31
CA LEU A 537 3.90 37.26 16.78
C LEU A 537 5.30 36.88 17.28
N THR A 538 5.89 35.80 16.73
CA THR A 538 7.27 35.39 17.08
C THR A 538 8.29 36.48 16.75
N ALA A 539 8.14 37.18 15.62
CA ALA A 539 9.02 38.26 15.21
C ALA A 539 8.82 39.55 16.03
N GLN A 540 7.63 39.76 16.61
CA GLN A 540 7.33 40.84 17.55
C GLN A 540 7.80 40.53 18.99
N GLY A 541 8.11 39.27 19.30
CA GLY A 541 8.58 38.80 20.61
C GLY A 541 7.50 38.07 21.44
N GLU A 542 6.26 38.04 20.97
CA GLU A 542 5.11 37.40 21.64
C GLU A 542 5.09 35.88 21.41
N VAL A 543 6.19 35.21 21.77
CA VAL A 543 6.43 33.79 21.45
C VAL A 543 5.41 32.86 22.13
N GLN A 544 4.93 33.21 23.33
CA GLN A 544 3.93 32.42 24.05
C GLN A 544 2.57 32.42 23.33
N GLU A 545 2.15 33.56 22.80
CA GLU A 545 0.91 33.67 22.01
C GLU A 545 1.06 32.93 20.67
N ALA A 546 2.22 33.05 20.02
CA ALA A 546 2.54 32.29 18.82
C ALA A 546 2.49 30.77 19.05
N GLU A 547 3.04 30.27 20.17
CA GLU A 547 3.00 28.84 20.50
C GLU A 547 1.59 28.34 20.81
N ALA A 548 0.77 29.11 21.52
CA ALA A 548 -0.64 28.76 21.75
C ALA A 548 -1.41 28.66 20.41
N LEU A 549 -1.29 29.67 19.56
CA LEU A 549 -1.93 29.71 18.24
C LEU A 549 -1.52 28.52 17.34
N LEU A 550 -0.25 28.11 17.40
CA LEU A 550 0.28 26.97 16.67
C LEU A 550 -0.14 25.61 17.28
N GLN A 551 -0.32 25.53 18.60
CA GLN A 551 -0.84 24.32 19.25
C GLN A 551 -2.31 24.09 18.91
N ASP A 552 -3.12 25.15 18.88
CA ASP A 552 -4.51 25.12 18.42
C ASP A 552 -4.59 24.74 16.93
N CYS A 553 -3.72 25.32 16.09
CA CYS A 553 -3.58 24.94 14.69
C CYS A 553 -3.28 23.45 14.53
N LEU A 554 -2.32 22.90 15.30
CA LEU A 554 -1.99 21.47 15.28
C LEU A 554 -3.13 20.59 15.80
N GLN A 555 -3.93 21.05 16.77
CA GLN A 555 -5.11 20.32 17.23
C GLN A 555 -6.19 20.26 16.13
N MET A 556 -6.49 21.39 15.49
CA MET A 556 -7.39 21.44 14.33
C MET A 556 -6.90 20.55 13.18
N CYS A 557 -5.59 20.51 12.94
CA CYS A 557 -5.00 19.63 11.93
C CYS A 557 -5.18 18.15 12.30
N ARG A 558 -4.93 17.75 13.56
CA ARG A 558 -5.15 16.38 14.05
C ARG A 558 -6.60 15.93 13.89
N GLU A 559 -7.56 16.76 14.31
CA GLU A 559 -9.00 16.45 14.21
C GLU A 559 -9.49 16.23 12.78
N ARG A 560 -8.80 16.83 11.80
CA ARG A 560 -9.13 16.75 10.38
C ARG A 560 -8.24 15.79 9.58
N GLY A 561 -7.13 15.32 10.16
CA GLY A 561 -6.08 14.61 9.44
C GLY A 561 -5.31 15.48 8.43
N GLU A 562 -5.31 16.80 8.62
CA GLU A 562 -4.51 17.74 7.81
C GLU A 562 -3.02 17.58 8.19
N GLN A 563 -2.17 17.45 7.18
CA GLN A 563 -0.73 17.21 7.33
C GLN A 563 0.14 18.35 6.76
N TRP A 564 -0.27 18.98 5.66
CA TRP A 564 0.59 19.97 5.00
C TRP A 564 0.76 21.26 5.80
N VAL A 565 -0.32 21.83 6.37
CA VAL A 565 -0.23 22.96 7.31
C VAL A 565 0.31 22.50 8.67
N SER A 566 -0.03 21.30 9.14
CA SER A 566 0.60 20.71 10.32
C SER A 566 2.15 20.69 10.21
N SER A 567 2.69 20.39 9.03
CA SER A 567 4.14 20.47 8.77
C SER A 567 4.70 21.89 8.89
N HIS A 568 3.95 22.90 8.47
CA HIS A 568 4.31 24.31 8.60
C HIS A 568 4.20 24.80 10.05
N ALA A 569 3.17 24.37 10.79
CA ALA A 569 3.02 24.69 12.20
C ALA A 569 4.17 24.09 13.04
N HIS A 570 4.57 22.83 12.78
CA HIS A 570 5.76 22.24 13.41
C HIS A 570 7.06 23.01 13.08
N TRP A 571 7.21 23.54 11.87
CA TRP A 571 8.36 24.38 11.50
C TRP A 571 8.35 25.73 12.23
N ALA A 572 7.20 26.41 12.30
CA ALA A 572 7.07 27.67 13.03
C ALA A 572 7.30 27.51 14.54
N LEU A 573 6.78 26.42 15.15
CA LEU A 573 7.07 26.06 16.54
C LEU A 573 8.58 25.89 16.79
N ALA A 574 9.30 25.21 15.89
CA ALA A 574 10.75 25.09 16.02
C ALA A 574 11.46 26.46 15.98
N GLY A 575 10.91 27.44 15.24
CA GLY A 575 11.37 28.83 15.25
C GLY A 575 11.18 29.54 16.60
N GLY A 576 10.00 29.42 17.23
CA GLY A 576 9.71 29.98 18.56
C GLY A 576 10.48 29.29 19.70
N MET A 577 10.62 27.97 19.62
CA MET A 577 11.42 27.17 20.56
C MET A 577 12.91 27.58 20.52
N LEU A 578 13.48 27.82 19.32
CA LEU A 578 14.81 28.41 19.19
C LEU A 578 14.92 29.79 19.86
N ALA A 579 13.94 30.68 19.63
CA ALA A 579 13.94 32.02 20.22
C ALA A 579 13.87 32.02 21.76
N THR A 580 13.40 30.91 22.35
CA THR A 580 13.32 30.70 23.81
C THR A 580 14.38 29.73 24.35
N GLY A 581 15.38 29.35 23.54
CA GLY A 581 16.48 28.49 23.96
C GLY A 581 16.15 26.99 24.10
N ARG A 582 14.95 26.55 23.71
CA ARG A 582 14.52 25.14 23.72
C ARG A 582 15.00 24.39 22.47
N VAL A 583 16.32 24.28 22.33
CA VAL A 583 16.97 23.79 21.09
C VAL A 583 16.63 22.33 20.78
N GLU A 584 16.49 21.46 21.79
CA GLU A 584 16.15 20.05 21.60
C GLU A 584 14.69 19.86 21.14
N ASP A 585 13.74 20.61 21.71
CA ASP A 585 12.34 20.62 21.26
C ASP A 585 12.20 21.17 19.83
N ALA A 586 13.02 22.18 19.50
CA ALA A 586 13.11 22.70 18.13
C ALA A 586 13.60 21.62 17.15
N LEU A 587 14.61 20.83 17.53
CA LEU A 587 15.11 19.70 16.72
C LEU A 587 14.02 18.62 16.53
N LEU A 588 13.25 18.32 17.57
CA LEU A 588 12.14 17.37 17.48
C LEU A 588 11.06 17.85 16.50
N ASN A 589 10.68 19.13 16.58
CA ASN A 589 9.62 19.71 15.75
C ASN A 589 10.06 19.93 14.29
N VAL A 590 11.28 20.40 14.03
CA VAL A 590 11.77 20.55 12.64
C VAL A 590 11.88 19.19 11.94
N ARG A 591 12.25 18.13 12.67
CA ARG A 591 12.29 16.76 12.12
C ARG A 591 10.90 16.18 11.86
N LYS A 592 9.88 16.52 12.66
CA LYS A 592 8.47 16.20 12.34
C LYS A 592 8.04 16.91 11.05
N SER A 593 8.36 18.20 10.92
CA SER A 593 8.10 18.98 9.71
C SER A 593 8.70 18.34 8.45
N LEU A 594 10.03 18.11 8.45
CA LEU A 594 10.75 17.52 7.30
C LEU A 594 10.18 16.16 6.86
N ARG A 595 9.78 15.29 7.80
CA ARG A 595 9.18 13.98 7.47
C ARG A 595 7.86 14.12 6.72
N ILE A 596 7.01 15.05 7.13
CA ILE A 596 5.71 15.27 6.48
C ILE A 596 5.91 15.93 5.11
N LYS A 597 6.78 16.94 5.02
CA LYS A 597 7.02 17.71 3.79
C LYS A 597 7.53 16.85 2.63
N ARG A 598 8.39 15.86 2.93
CA ARG A 598 8.84 14.84 1.97
C ARG A 598 7.69 14.07 1.32
N LEU A 599 6.61 13.77 2.05
CA LEU A 599 5.46 13.05 1.49
C LEU A 599 4.73 13.83 0.38
N PHE A 600 4.88 15.16 0.37
CA PHE A 600 4.28 16.07 -0.61
C PHE A 600 5.25 16.51 -1.70
N HIS A 601 6.56 16.27 -1.55
CA HIS A 601 7.63 17.00 -2.26
C HIS A 601 7.51 18.53 -2.11
N ASP A 602 7.12 19.00 -0.92
CA ASP A 602 7.01 20.42 -0.57
C ASP A 602 8.41 21.07 -0.57
N THR A 603 8.78 21.63 -1.73
CA THR A 603 10.14 22.12 -2.01
C THR A 603 10.48 23.32 -1.13
N LEU A 604 9.61 24.34 -1.14
CA LEU A 604 9.77 25.57 -0.36
C LEU A 604 9.79 25.28 1.14
N GLY A 605 8.78 24.55 1.64
CA GLY A 605 8.70 24.24 3.05
C GLY A 605 9.89 23.42 3.55
N THR A 606 10.45 22.54 2.70
CA THR A 606 11.63 21.74 3.05
C THR A 606 12.86 22.64 3.18
N LEU A 607 13.07 23.58 2.25
CA LEU A 607 14.15 24.57 2.36
C LEU A 607 14.03 25.42 3.63
N LEU A 608 12.83 25.89 3.96
CA LEU A 608 12.56 26.65 5.20
C LEU A 608 12.84 25.82 6.46
N ALA A 609 12.48 24.53 6.45
CA ALA A 609 12.80 23.63 7.56
C ALA A 609 14.31 23.31 7.65
N LEU A 610 15.03 23.28 6.52
CA LEU A 610 16.49 23.13 6.49
C LEU A 610 17.22 24.40 6.99
N GLU A 611 16.75 25.62 6.67
CA GLU A 611 17.27 26.87 7.27
C GLU A 611 17.11 26.86 8.81
N THR A 612 15.94 26.44 9.31
CA THR A 612 15.74 26.26 10.76
C THR A 612 16.64 25.15 11.33
N SER A 613 16.88 24.07 10.58
CA SER A 613 17.78 22.99 10.99
C SER A 613 19.24 23.45 11.10
N VAL A 614 19.72 24.30 10.18
CA VAL A 614 21.05 24.93 10.27
C VAL A 614 21.18 25.68 11.61
N ARG A 615 20.21 26.54 11.94
CA ARG A 615 20.20 27.31 13.20
C ARG A 615 20.28 26.37 14.42
N ILE A 616 19.46 25.31 14.44
CA ILE A 616 19.48 24.30 15.50
C ILE A 616 20.85 23.63 15.64
N PHE A 617 21.49 23.23 14.54
CA PHE A 617 22.80 22.59 14.60
C PHE A 617 23.95 23.55 14.96
N VAL A 618 23.82 24.85 14.68
CA VAL A 618 24.76 25.87 15.19
C VAL A 618 24.67 25.97 16.72
N GLU A 619 23.46 26.03 17.28
CA GLU A 619 23.26 26.08 18.73
C GLU A 619 23.72 24.78 19.42
N LEU A 620 23.41 23.61 18.86
CA LEU A 620 23.90 22.30 19.34
C LEU A 620 25.41 22.09 19.13
N GLY A 621 26.12 23.02 18.48
CA GLY A 621 27.55 22.90 18.20
C GLY A 621 27.92 21.82 17.16
N GLN A 622 26.94 21.27 16.43
CA GLN A 622 27.13 20.32 15.33
C GLN A 622 27.53 21.05 14.04
N LEU A 623 28.60 21.83 14.12
CA LEU A 623 29.02 22.80 13.10
C LEU A 623 29.32 22.18 11.72
N PRO A 624 29.98 21.01 11.58
CA PRO A 624 30.18 20.40 10.25
C PRO A 624 28.84 20.08 9.55
N LEU A 625 27.86 19.58 10.31
CA LEU A 625 26.52 19.26 9.82
C LEU A 625 25.76 20.53 9.40
N ALA A 626 25.85 21.59 10.21
CA ALA A 626 25.28 22.89 9.87
C ALA A 626 25.88 23.46 8.58
N VAL A 627 27.20 23.35 8.39
CA VAL A 627 27.89 23.84 7.18
C VAL A 627 27.57 23.00 5.94
N GLN A 628 27.45 21.67 6.07
CA GLN A 628 26.97 20.82 4.97
C GLN A 628 25.55 21.20 4.54
N LEU A 629 24.64 21.47 5.48
CA LEU A 629 23.29 21.95 5.16
C LEU A 629 23.30 23.35 4.53
N VAL A 630 24.16 24.26 4.96
CA VAL A 630 24.34 25.59 4.33
C VAL A 630 24.83 25.45 2.88
N GLY A 631 25.80 24.56 2.62
CA GLY A 631 26.26 24.28 1.25
C GLY A 631 25.14 23.71 0.36
N ALA A 632 24.32 22.80 0.91
CA ALA A 632 23.16 22.27 0.20
C ALA A 632 22.12 23.36 -0.10
N LEU A 633 21.85 24.24 0.86
CA LEU A 633 20.90 25.35 0.72
C LEU A 633 21.29 26.32 -0.39
N GLU A 634 22.58 26.63 -0.57
CA GLU A 634 23.05 27.52 -1.67
C GLU A 634 22.60 27.01 -3.05
N HIS A 635 22.70 25.70 -3.31
CA HIS A 635 22.26 25.14 -4.59
C HIS A 635 20.74 24.99 -4.69
N ASN A 636 20.09 24.47 -3.65
CA ASN A 636 18.68 24.07 -3.72
C ASN A 636 17.71 25.27 -3.66
N TRP A 637 18.06 26.38 -2.98
CA TRP A 637 17.26 27.62 -3.05
C TRP A 637 17.17 28.18 -4.46
N HIS A 638 18.27 28.12 -5.21
CA HIS A 638 18.35 28.60 -6.58
C HIS A 638 17.54 27.77 -7.59
N ALA A 639 17.03 26.60 -7.19
CA ALA A 639 15.99 25.89 -7.93
C ALA A 639 14.59 26.34 -7.46
N ALA A 640 14.33 26.46 -6.16
CA ALA A 640 13.00 26.79 -5.66
C ALA A 640 12.50 28.21 -5.99
N GLY A 641 13.39 29.21 -6.11
CA GLY A 641 12.95 30.59 -6.29
C GLY A 641 14.04 31.62 -6.01
N GLU A 642 13.63 32.78 -5.53
CA GLU A 642 14.54 33.72 -4.88
C GLU A 642 15.05 33.11 -3.55
N PRO A 643 16.37 33.12 -3.29
CA PRO A 643 16.91 32.57 -2.05
C PRO A 643 16.26 33.15 -0.81
N GLN A 644 15.93 32.28 0.15
CA GLN A 644 15.23 32.65 1.37
C GLN A 644 13.90 33.42 1.13
N MET A 645 13.25 33.18 -0.02
CA MET A 645 12.04 33.88 -0.51
C MET A 645 12.21 35.40 -0.72
N GLY A 646 13.46 35.90 -0.78
CA GLY A 646 13.76 37.33 -0.69
C GLY A 646 13.45 37.95 0.68
N ALA A 647 13.09 37.15 1.69
CA ALA A 647 12.66 37.64 2.99
C ALA A 647 13.87 38.10 3.83
N PRO A 648 13.97 39.40 4.21
CA PRO A 648 15.18 39.94 4.85
C PRO A 648 15.58 39.23 6.15
N TRP A 649 14.60 38.81 6.93
CA TRP A 649 14.80 38.14 8.22
C TRP A 649 15.35 36.72 8.08
N VAL A 650 14.90 35.95 7.07
CA VAL A 650 15.45 34.61 6.78
C VAL A 650 16.88 34.74 6.24
N ALA A 651 17.11 35.69 5.33
CA ALA A 651 18.43 35.95 4.77
C ALA A 651 19.46 36.40 5.83
N GLU A 652 19.06 37.19 6.83
CA GLU A 652 19.97 37.58 7.93
C GLU A 652 20.24 36.43 8.92
N HIS A 653 19.26 35.56 9.18
CA HIS A 653 19.51 34.31 9.93
C HIS A 653 20.53 33.43 9.21
N HIS A 654 20.39 33.26 7.88
CA HIS A 654 21.33 32.48 7.06
C HIS A 654 22.76 33.05 7.13
N LYS A 655 22.92 34.36 6.88
CA LYS A 655 24.21 35.07 6.98
C LYS A 655 24.84 34.99 8.38
N THR A 656 24.01 35.01 9.42
CA THR A 656 24.48 34.87 10.82
C THR A 656 25.02 33.47 11.06
N CYS A 657 24.29 32.42 10.66
CA CYS A 657 24.78 31.04 10.74
C CYS A 657 26.08 30.84 9.95
N GLN A 658 26.20 31.41 8.74
CA GLN A 658 27.46 31.37 7.98
C GLN A 658 28.63 32.01 8.75
N ARG A 659 28.43 33.22 9.28
CA ARG A 659 29.45 33.94 10.08
C ARG A 659 29.87 33.15 11.32
N ASP A 660 28.91 32.62 12.08
CA ASP A 660 29.18 31.89 13.31
C ASP A 660 29.84 30.54 13.05
N CYS A 661 29.39 29.78 12.04
CA CYS A 661 30.06 28.56 11.59
C CYS A 661 31.50 28.83 11.17
N ARG A 662 31.73 29.84 10.31
CA ARG A 662 33.08 30.16 9.83
C ARG A 662 34.00 30.62 10.98
N ARG A 663 33.50 31.43 11.91
CA ARG A 663 34.23 31.87 13.11
C ARG A 663 34.57 30.70 14.05
N ARG A 664 33.66 29.74 14.25
CA ARG A 664 33.83 28.63 15.21
C ARG A 664 34.56 27.42 14.64
N LEU A 665 34.43 27.15 13.35
CA LEU A 665 35.02 25.96 12.68
C LEU A 665 36.34 26.27 11.95
N GLY A 666 36.57 27.53 11.55
CA GLY A 666 37.73 27.96 10.79
C GLY A 666 37.60 27.74 9.28
N ASP A 667 38.22 28.62 8.48
CA ASP A 667 38.01 28.73 7.04
C ASP A 667 38.22 27.43 6.24
N SER A 668 39.25 26.64 6.56
CA SER A 668 39.53 25.40 5.80
C SER A 668 38.51 24.31 6.06
N ALA A 669 38.08 24.12 7.31
CA ALA A 669 37.10 23.10 7.67
C ALA A 669 35.69 23.51 7.23
N TYR A 670 35.37 24.82 7.31
CA TYR A 670 34.17 25.40 6.72
C TYR A 670 34.12 25.11 5.21
N LYS A 671 35.18 25.42 4.46
CA LYS A 671 35.21 25.22 3.01
C LYS A 671 34.98 23.75 2.62
N ASN A 672 35.63 22.80 3.30
CA ASN A 672 35.47 21.37 2.98
C ASN A 672 34.03 20.89 3.24
N ALA A 673 33.47 21.15 4.42
CA ALA A 673 32.10 20.77 4.76
C ALA A 673 31.06 21.44 3.83
N PHE A 674 31.34 22.67 3.38
CA PHE A 674 30.49 23.39 2.44
C PHE A 674 30.53 22.76 1.04
N GLU A 675 31.72 22.38 0.54
CA GLU A 675 31.90 21.72 -0.76
C GLU A 675 31.37 20.26 -0.79
N GLU A 676 31.28 19.59 0.37
CA GLU A 676 30.52 18.35 0.53
C GLU A 676 29.02 18.62 0.46
N GLY A 677 28.53 19.57 1.25
CA GLY A 677 27.14 19.99 1.32
C GLY A 677 26.55 20.44 -0.02
N ALA A 678 27.30 21.23 -0.79
CA ALA A 678 26.90 21.74 -2.10
C ALA A 678 26.68 20.67 -3.18
N ARG A 679 26.98 19.40 -2.89
CA ARG A 679 26.68 18.25 -3.76
C ARG A 679 25.34 17.58 -3.43
N LEU A 680 24.74 17.90 -2.28
CA LEU A 680 23.52 17.28 -1.80
C LEU A 680 22.29 17.87 -2.50
N ASP A 681 21.44 17.00 -3.01
CA ASP A 681 20.08 17.38 -3.40
C ASP A 681 19.17 17.59 -2.16
N LEU A 682 17.95 18.07 -2.39
CA LEU A 682 17.00 18.40 -1.32
C LEU A 682 16.61 17.18 -0.46
N ASP A 683 16.53 15.98 -1.04
CA ASP A 683 16.18 14.76 -0.32
C ASP A 683 17.35 14.28 0.55
N GLN A 684 18.58 14.37 0.02
CA GLN A 684 19.83 14.07 0.75
C GLN A 684 20.06 15.07 1.90
N ALA A 685 19.89 16.36 1.66
CA ALA A 685 19.98 17.39 2.70
C ALA A 685 18.92 17.18 3.80
N SER A 686 17.69 16.78 3.42
CA SER A 686 16.65 16.39 4.38
C SER A 686 17.03 15.15 5.19
N ALA A 687 17.66 14.15 4.57
CA ALA A 687 18.10 12.92 5.25
C ALA A 687 19.20 13.22 6.28
N LEU A 688 20.12 14.11 5.91
CA LEU A 688 21.18 14.62 6.75
C LEU A 688 20.61 15.33 7.99
N ALA A 689 19.67 16.27 7.82
CA ALA A 689 19.01 16.95 8.92
C ALA A 689 18.17 16.01 9.82
N LEU A 690 17.54 15.00 9.24
CA LEU A 690 16.80 13.96 9.97
C LEU A 690 17.70 13.00 10.77
N GLY A 691 19.01 13.02 10.55
CA GLY A 691 19.95 12.08 11.16
C GLY A 691 19.86 10.67 10.55
N GLU A 692 19.32 10.55 9.35
CA GLU A 692 19.23 9.30 8.58
C GLU A 692 20.58 8.94 7.93
N TRP A 693 21.51 9.90 7.88
CA TRP A 693 22.89 9.72 7.41
C TRP A 693 23.83 9.61 8.60
N ASN A 694 24.27 8.39 8.95
CA ASN A 694 25.52 8.16 9.69
C ASN A 694 25.92 6.66 9.74
N ILE A 695 26.55 6.19 8.66
CA ILE A 695 27.90 5.62 8.76
C ILE A 695 28.71 6.26 7.64
N PRO A 696 29.85 6.95 7.90
CA PRO A 696 30.74 7.41 6.84
C PRO A 696 31.29 6.25 6.01
N GLU A 697 31.44 6.44 4.69
CA GLU A 697 32.05 5.46 3.75
C GLU A 697 33.57 5.23 3.99
N SER A 698 34.09 5.45 5.21
CA SER A 698 35.52 5.35 5.55
C SER A 698 35.86 4.34 6.66
N THR A 699 35.03 3.31 6.86
CA THR A 699 35.47 2.00 7.40
C THR A 699 34.59 0.84 6.90
N ALA A 700 34.17 0.89 5.64
CA ALA A 700 33.65 -0.29 4.95
C ALA A 700 34.83 -1.11 4.41
N LEU A 701 35.32 -2.06 5.20
CA LEU A 701 36.20 -3.11 4.68
C LEU A 701 35.32 -4.17 4.01
N GLU A 702 34.86 -3.85 2.80
CA GLU A 702 33.95 -4.69 2.03
C GLU A 702 34.70 -5.91 1.47
N ILE A 703 34.71 -7.01 2.22
CA ILE A 703 35.18 -8.30 1.72
C ILE A 703 33.99 -9.03 1.09
N ARG A 704 33.76 -8.79 -0.20
CA ARG A 704 33.00 -9.71 -1.03
C ARG A 704 33.86 -10.94 -1.34
N VAL A 705 33.36 -12.11 -0.97
CA VAL A 705 33.82 -13.37 -1.55
C VAL A 705 32.72 -13.88 -2.47
N THR A 706 32.78 -13.47 -3.73
CA THR A 706 32.12 -14.20 -4.81
C THR A 706 32.97 -15.44 -5.11
N ASP A 707 32.32 -16.60 -5.15
CA ASP A 707 32.85 -17.92 -5.53
C ASP A 707 33.98 -18.52 -4.66
N GLY A 708 33.56 -19.33 -3.68
CA GLY A 708 33.92 -20.75 -3.69
C GLY A 708 35.37 -21.17 -3.49
N SER A 709 36.06 -20.69 -2.45
CA SER A 709 37.16 -21.45 -1.82
C SER A 709 37.43 -21.00 -0.37
N ASP A 710 37.85 -21.94 0.49
CA ASP A 710 37.99 -21.73 1.95
C ASP A 710 39.09 -20.73 2.37
N ASP A 711 39.97 -20.30 1.45
CA ASP A 711 41.12 -19.43 1.76
C ASP A 711 40.74 -17.97 2.03
N ALA A 712 39.54 -17.55 1.61
CA ALA A 712 39.05 -16.18 1.82
C ALA A 712 38.53 -15.96 3.25
N PHE A 713 38.09 -17.02 3.94
CA PHE A 713 37.58 -16.92 5.32
C PHE A 713 38.69 -16.60 6.33
N ALA A 714 39.88 -17.17 6.13
CA ALA A 714 41.04 -17.01 7.02
C ALA A 714 41.60 -15.57 7.07
N LYS A 715 41.40 -14.77 6.01
CA LYS A 715 41.88 -13.37 5.95
C LYS A 715 40.90 -12.37 6.58
N VAL A 716 39.62 -12.75 6.71
CA VAL A 716 38.61 -11.99 7.47
C VAL A 716 38.85 -12.18 8.98
N GLU A 717 39.20 -13.40 9.37
CA GLU A 717 39.48 -13.80 10.76
C GLU A 717 40.61 -12.96 11.38
N ASP A 718 41.70 -12.75 10.63
CA ASP A 718 42.89 -11.97 11.05
C ASP A 718 42.58 -10.47 11.28
N ALA A 719 41.69 -9.89 10.47
CA ALA A 719 41.27 -8.48 10.59
C ALA A 719 40.35 -8.23 11.79
N VAL A 720 39.46 -9.17 12.13
CA VAL A 720 38.57 -9.08 13.30
C VAL A 720 39.37 -9.18 14.60
N VAL A 721 40.42 -10.03 14.64
CA VAL A 721 41.32 -10.18 15.78
C VAL A 721 42.10 -8.90 16.08
N GLN A 722 42.59 -8.19 15.05
CA GLN A 722 43.31 -6.92 15.24
C GLN A 722 42.43 -5.81 15.83
N VAL A 723 41.15 -5.74 15.44
CA VAL A 723 40.20 -4.74 15.96
C VAL A 723 39.78 -5.04 17.41
N ALA A 724 39.61 -6.31 17.78
CA ALA A 724 39.30 -6.72 19.16
C ALA A 724 40.42 -6.34 20.14
N GLY A 725 41.69 -6.57 19.74
CA GLY A 725 42.86 -6.24 20.56
C GLY A 725 43.01 -4.74 20.86
N ALA A 726 42.60 -3.86 19.93
CA ALA A 726 42.70 -2.41 20.09
C ALA A 726 41.80 -1.83 21.21
N PHE A 727 40.70 -2.52 21.55
CA PHE A 727 39.81 -2.16 22.66
C PHE A 727 40.02 -3.04 23.91
N GLY A 728 41.07 -3.86 23.92
CA GLY A 728 41.48 -4.64 25.09
C GLY A 728 40.74 -5.97 25.31
N PHE A 729 40.00 -6.45 24.32
CA PHE A 729 39.29 -7.73 24.36
C PHE A 729 40.28 -8.84 23.94
N ASP A 730 40.41 -9.91 24.73
CA ASP A 730 41.13 -11.12 24.30
C ASP A 730 40.18 -12.06 23.53
N VAL A 731 40.70 -12.70 22.47
CA VAL A 731 39.96 -13.61 21.59
C VAL A 731 40.59 -15.01 21.66
N PRO A 732 39.92 -16.02 22.25
CA PRO A 732 40.35 -17.41 22.14
C PRO A 732 40.21 -17.89 20.69
N THR A 733 41.29 -18.39 20.10
CA THR A 733 41.32 -18.93 18.73
C THR A 733 40.39 -20.12 18.56
N ALA A 734 39.68 -20.18 17.43
CA ALA A 734 38.59 -21.12 17.20
C ALA A 734 39.03 -22.59 17.08
N HIS A 735 38.30 -23.49 17.77
CA HIS A 735 38.17 -24.87 17.29
C HIS A 735 37.02 -24.94 16.29
N ARG A 736 37.35 -25.31 15.04
CA ARG A 736 36.40 -25.32 13.92
C ARG A 736 35.35 -26.44 14.05
N SER A 737 34.12 -26.08 14.38
CA SER A 737 32.93 -26.91 14.12
C SER A 737 31.69 -26.09 13.76
N HIS A 738 31.59 -25.70 12.48
CA HIS A 738 30.42 -25.40 11.64
C HIS A 738 29.15 -24.65 12.13
N ASN A 739 28.95 -24.34 13.41
CA ASN A 739 27.87 -23.52 13.94
C ASN A 739 28.25 -22.99 15.33
N GLU A 740 28.61 -21.70 15.44
CA GLU A 740 28.11 -20.79 16.50
C GLU A 740 28.76 -19.38 16.42
N ARG A 741 28.28 -18.47 17.28
CA ARG A 741 28.47 -17.01 17.22
C ARG A 741 29.64 -16.53 18.08
N TYR A 742 30.33 -15.47 17.64
CA TYR A 742 31.21 -14.68 18.52
C TYR A 742 30.39 -13.74 19.43
N VAL A 743 30.73 -13.69 20.73
CA VAL A 743 30.21 -12.72 21.70
C VAL A 743 31.38 -12.09 22.45
N MET A 744 31.41 -10.75 22.54
CA MET A 744 32.55 -9.96 23.03
C MET A 744 32.36 -9.51 24.49
N LYS A 745 33.44 -9.34 25.28
CA LYS A 745 33.42 -8.71 26.62
C LYS A 745 34.59 -7.76 26.92
N PHE A 746 34.24 -6.62 27.52
CA PHE A 746 34.95 -5.33 27.58
C PHE A 746 36.19 -5.27 28.52
N ARG A 747 37.20 -4.46 28.17
CA ARG A 747 38.29 -4.08 29.08
C ARG A 747 38.00 -2.71 29.72
N ALA A 748 37.76 -2.68 31.03
CA ALA A 748 37.55 -1.43 31.76
C ALA A 748 38.83 -0.59 31.80
N ALA A 749 38.70 0.74 31.71
CA ALA A 749 39.82 1.66 31.60
C ALA A 749 40.33 2.15 32.98
N THR A 750 41.65 2.33 33.06
CA THR A 750 42.36 3.34 33.89
C THR A 750 41.68 3.84 35.17
N THR A 751 41.72 3.03 36.23
CA THR A 751 42.08 3.52 37.57
C THR A 751 43.19 2.64 38.11
N GLY A 752 44.13 3.20 38.88
CA GLY A 752 45.35 2.51 39.35
C GLY A 752 45.10 1.50 40.48
N ARG A 753 44.13 0.62 40.30
CA ARG A 753 43.72 -0.47 41.21
C ARG A 753 43.80 -1.79 40.45
N THR A 754 44.11 -2.87 41.14
CA THR A 754 44.12 -4.22 40.55
C THR A 754 42.68 -4.69 40.28
N ALA A 755 42.52 -5.67 39.38
CA ALA A 755 41.20 -6.18 39.02
C ALA A 755 40.43 -6.74 40.23
N ASP A 756 41.15 -7.37 41.18
CA ASP A 756 40.58 -7.90 42.41
C ASP A 756 40.10 -6.78 43.36
N GLU A 757 40.82 -5.66 43.46
CA GLU A 757 40.39 -4.50 44.25
C GLU A 757 39.13 -3.84 43.68
N GLN A 758 38.99 -3.78 42.36
CA GLN A 758 37.77 -3.27 41.70
C GLN A 758 36.59 -4.26 41.83
N LEU A 759 36.85 -5.57 41.78
CA LEU A 759 35.84 -6.60 41.99
C LEU A 759 35.35 -6.62 43.45
N GLU A 760 36.23 -6.53 44.44
CA GLU A 760 35.83 -6.42 45.85
C GLU A 760 35.04 -5.14 46.15
N GLU A 761 35.42 -4.01 45.55
CA GLU A 761 34.70 -2.73 45.75
C GLU A 761 33.33 -2.75 45.07
N MET A 762 33.21 -3.39 43.90
CA MET A 762 31.93 -3.58 43.22
C MET A 762 31.02 -4.58 43.96
N ASP A 763 31.58 -5.65 44.54
CA ASP A 763 30.85 -6.60 45.39
C ASP A 763 30.44 -5.96 46.74
N ARG A 764 31.26 -5.07 47.32
CA ARG A 764 30.87 -4.21 48.46
C ARG A 764 29.72 -3.27 48.08
N ALA A 765 29.82 -2.59 46.95
CA ALA A 765 28.82 -1.61 46.47
C ALA A 765 27.52 -2.23 45.91
N LEU A 766 27.47 -3.56 45.75
CA LEU A 766 26.25 -4.32 45.45
C LEU A 766 25.58 -4.89 46.70
N ARG A 767 26.27 -4.90 47.86
CA ARG A 767 25.76 -5.39 49.15
C ARG A 767 25.30 -4.28 50.10
N ASP A 768 25.47 -3.01 49.74
CA ASP A 768 25.14 -1.86 50.60
C ASP A 768 23.85 -1.16 50.12
N GLU A 769 22.77 -1.29 50.89
CA GLU A 769 21.38 -0.95 50.53
C GLU A 769 21.08 0.57 50.64
N THR A 770 21.76 1.44 49.88
CA THR A 770 21.48 2.89 49.90
C THR A 770 21.09 3.52 48.54
N PRO A 771 20.14 4.50 48.53
CA PRO A 771 19.13 4.54 47.46
C PRO A 771 19.44 5.44 46.24
N ARG A 772 20.71 5.79 45.99
CA ARG A 772 21.08 6.87 45.03
C ARG A 772 21.42 6.40 43.60
N ARG A 773 20.83 5.31 43.09
CA ARG A 773 21.35 4.61 41.89
C ARG A 773 20.43 4.43 40.68
N GLU A 774 19.23 5.03 40.65
CA GLU A 774 18.33 4.93 39.48
C GLU A 774 18.91 5.55 38.20
N THR A 775 19.59 6.71 38.32
CA THR A 775 20.03 7.51 37.15
C THR A 775 21.13 6.84 36.32
N ALA A 776 21.98 6.01 36.95
CA ALA A 776 23.11 5.37 36.28
C ALA A 776 22.70 4.11 35.47
N GLN A 777 21.63 3.42 35.88
CA GLN A 777 21.13 2.24 35.17
C GLN A 777 20.34 2.63 33.91
N PHE A 778 19.64 3.78 33.93
CA PHE A 778 18.80 4.24 32.82
C PHE A 778 19.62 4.49 31.53
N HIS A 779 20.74 5.20 31.63
CA HIS A 779 21.58 5.54 30.47
C HIS A 779 22.25 4.34 29.79
N ALA A 780 22.53 3.25 30.52
CA ALA A 780 23.16 2.07 29.95
C ALA A 780 22.16 1.22 29.12
N VAL A 781 20.88 1.20 29.53
CA VAL A 781 19.82 0.46 28.85
C VAL A 781 19.39 1.17 27.56
N ASP A 782 19.24 2.50 27.60
CA ASP A 782 18.79 3.31 26.47
C ASP A 782 19.79 3.29 25.28
N ALA A 783 21.09 3.28 25.60
CA ALA A 783 22.16 3.09 24.61
C ALA A 783 22.11 1.72 23.93
N LEU A 784 21.74 0.66 24.66
CA LEU A 784 21.65 -0.71 24.14
C LEU A 784 20.46 -0.88 23.19
N ILE A 785 19.30 -0.31 23.55
CA ILE A 785 18.08 -0.29 22.73
C ILE A 785 18.36 0.43 21.41
N THR A 786 18.98 1.61 21.46
CA THR A 786 19.32 2.42 20.29
C THR A 786 20.22 1.70 19.28
N VAL A 787 21.13 0.83 19.73
CA VAL A 787 21.99 0.03 18.84
C VAL A 787 21.21 -1.14 18.21
N LEU A 788 20.38 -1.84 18.99
CA LEU A 788 19.57 -2.96 18.51
C LEU A 788 18.53 -2.51 17.46
N GLU A 789 17.90 -1.35 17.63
CA GLU A 789 16.99 -0.78 16.62
C GLU A 789 17.68 -0.44 15.30
N LYS A 790 18.94 0.01 15.34
CA LYS A 790 19.73 0.30 14.14
C LYS A 790 20.12 -0.98 13.38
N VAL A 791 20.50 -2.05 14.10
CA VAL A 791 20.79 -3.35 13.48
C VAL A 791 19.52 -3.95 12.85
N ASN A 792 18.38 -3.88 13.54
CA ASN A 792 17.13 -4.44 13.04
C ASN A 792 16.60 -3.70 11.78
N ARG A 793 16.90 -2.40 11.64
CA ARG A 793 16.61 -1.64 10.41
C ARG A 793 17.53 -1.97 9.22
N ALA A 794 18.76 -2.41 9.47
CA ALA A 794 19.73 -2.71 8.40
C ALA A 794 19.41 -4.01 7.63
N VAL A 795 18.76 -4.99 8.28
CA VAL A 795 18.47 -6.33 7.69
C VAL A 795 17.34 -6.30 6.65
N VAL A 796 16.56 -5.22 6.57
CA VAL A 796 15.34 -5.14 5.73
C VAL A 796 15.60 -4.55 4.32
N MET A 797 16.82 -4.11 4.00
CA MET A 797 17.16 -3.52 2.68
C MET A 797 18.12 -4.38 1.85
N VAL A 798 17.62 -5.46 1.26
CA VAL A 798 18.28 -6.20 0.16
C VAL A 798 17.24 -6.47 -0.92
N GLU A 799 17.48 -6.01 -2.16
CA GLU A 799 16.55 -6.23 -3.28
C GLU A 799 16.36 -7.73 -3.59
N GLN A 800 15.14 -8.08 -4.00
CA GLN A 800 14.65 -9.46 -4.04
C GLN A 800 15.17 -10.24 -5.26
N THR A 801 16.05 -11.22 -5.02
CA THR A 801 16.37 -12.31 -5.95
C THR A 801 16.51 -13.60 -5.15
N LEU A 802 15.75 -14.64 -5.51
CA LEU A 802 15.81 -15.94 -4.85
C LEU A 802 16.90 -16.80 -5.51
N LEU A 803 17.77 -17.39 -4.70
CA LEU A 803 18.80 -18.33 -5.13
C LEU A 803 18.18 -19.74 -5.20
N VAL A 804 17.94 -20.24 -6.41
CA VAL A 804 17.25 -21.52 -6.64
C VAL A 804 18.24 -22.55 -7.18
N LYS A 805 18.18 -23.79 -6.66
CA LYS A 805 19.12 -24.85 -7.02
C LYS A 805 18.60 -25.65 -8.23
N VAL A 806 19.18 -25.43 -9.40
CA VAL A 806 18.85 -26.14 -10.65
C VAL A 806 19.98 -27.10 -10.99
N ASN A 807 19.67 -28.40 -11.15
CA ASN A 807 20.63 -29.47 -11.46
C ASN A 807 21.89 -29.47 -10.57
N GLY A 808 21.72 -29.17 -9.28
CA GLY A 808 22.81 -29.13 -8.30
C GLY A 808 23.50 -27.76 -8.14
N HIS A 809 23.38 -26.86 -9.12
CA HIS A 809 23.97 -25.53 -9.09
C HIS A 809 22.97 -24.46 -8.63
N ILE A 810 23.43 -23.49 -7.85
CA ILE A 810 22.58 -22.42 -7.32
C ILE A 810 22.60 -21.25 -8.31
N VAL A 811 21.42 -20.83 -8.79
CA VAL A 811 21.26 -19.78 -9.80
C VAL A 811 20.29 -18.70 -9.28
N PRO A 812 20.59 -17.39 -9.45
CA PRO A 812 19.67 -16.33 -9.05
C PRO A 812 18.47 -16.24 -10.02
N ARG A 813 17.23 -16.30 -9.50
CA ARG A 813 15.98 -16.08 -10.26
C ARG A 813 15.24 -14.83 -9.74
N ARG A 814 14.81 -13.98 -10.67
CA ARG A 814 13.83 -12.90 -10.41
C ARG A 814 12.39 -13.47 -10.36
N LEU A 815 11.60 -12.89 -9.47
CA LEU A 815 10.16 -13.17 -9.31
C LEU A 815 9.35 -12.36 -10.34
N SER A 816 8.19 -12.87 -10.76
CA SER A 816 7.25 -12.16 -11.62
C SER A 816 6.34 -11.22 -10.83
N VAL A 817 5.66 -10.27 -11.50
CA VAL A 817 4.85 -9.23 -10.83
C VAL A 817 3.69 -9.81 -9.99
N ALA A 818 3.08 -10.92 -10.41
CA ALA A 818 2.04 -11.60 -9.64
C ALA A 818 2.60 -12.32 -8.41
N GLU A 819 3.71 -13.04 -8.57
CA GLU A 819 4.47 -13.66 -7.46
C GLU A 819 4.97 -12.60 -6.45
N GLN A 820 5.38 -11.43 -6.95
CA GLN A 820 5.83 -10.28 -6.15
C GLN A 820 4.68 -9.69 -5.32
N ALA A 821 3.53 -9.41 -5.96
CA ALA A 821 2.34 -8.91 -5.28
C ALA A 821 1.76 -9.93 -4.30
N TYR A 822 1.87 -11.23 -4.61
CA TYR A 822 1.51 -12.30 -3.67
C TYR A 822 2.42 -12.26 -2.43
N LEU A 823 3.74 -12.17 -2.62
CA LEU A 823 4.73 -12.08 -1.56
C LEU A 823 4.65 -10.81 -0.71
N ASP A 824 4.34 -9.66 -1.31
CA ASP A 824 4.16 -8.42 -0.56
C ASP A 824 2.90 -8.43 0.31
N ASN A 825 1.88 -9.19 -0.08
CA ASN A 825 0.69 -9.46 0.75
C ASN A 825 0.93 -10.60 1.78
N HIS A 826 1.78 -11.59 1.47
CA HIS A 826 2.08 -12.75 2.31
C HIS A 826 3.51 -12.71 2.87
N ARG A 827 3.96 -11.54 3.37
CA ARG A 827 5.34 -11.33 3.86
C ARG A 827 5.80 -12.30 4.96
N HIS A 828 4.88 -12.99 5.64
CA HIS A 828 5.21 -14.03 6.61
C HIS A 828 5.85 -15.28 5.96
N LEU A 829 5.62 -15.54 4.67
CA LEU A 829 6.20 -16.67 3.93
C LEU A 829 7.71 -16.51 3.66
N PHE A 830 8.27 -15.29 3.73
CA PHE A 830 9.73 -15.08 3.61
C PHE A 830 10.53 -15.82 4.69
N ASN A 831 9.91 -16.17 5.81
CA ASN A 831 10.53 -16.95 6.89
C ASN A 831 10.40 -18.48 6.70
N LYS A 832 9.73 -18.95 5.65
CA LYS A 832 9.50 -20.39 5.34
C LYS A 832 9.73 -20.70 3.86
N PRO A 833 10.99 -20.89 3.42
CA PRO A 833 11.33 -20.97 1.99
C PRO A 833 10.71 -22.14 1.21
N ALA A 834 10.38 -23.26 1.89
CA ALA A 834 9.79 -24.43 1.24
C ALA A 834 8.29 -24.22 0.89
N ASP A 835 7.52 -23.67 1.84
CA ASP A 835 6.11 -23.33 1.65
C ASP A 835 5.97 -22.26 0.55
N LEU A 836 6.85 -21.26 0.59
CA LEU A 836 6.94 -20.22 -0.43
C LEU A 836 7.17 -20.79 -1.84
N LEU A 837 8.08 -21.75 -2.01
CA LEU A 837 8.34 -22.37 -3.31
C LEU A 837 7.14 -23.21 -3.80
N HIS A 838 6.36 -23.80 -2.90
CA HIS A 838 5.16 -24.58 -3.26
C HIS A 838 4.00 -23.67 -3.71
N GLU A 839 3.74 -22.59 -2.98
CA GLU A 839 2.75 -21.55 -3.29
C GLU A 839 2.98 -20.89 -4.66
N LEU A 840 4.24 -20.57 -4.97
CA LEU A 840 4.61 -19.92 -6.23
C LEU A 840 4.43 -20.83 -7.47
N ASP A 841 4.45 -22.16 -7.31
CA ASP A 841 4.15 -23.09 -8.41
C ASP A 841 2.64 -23.31 -8.61
N GLN A 842 1.82 -23.20 -7.56
CA GLN A 842 0.34 -23.27 -7.66
C GLN A 842 -0.23 -22.10 -8.49
N LEU A 843 0.33 -20.89 -8.30
CA LEU A 843 -0.11 -19.65 -8.98
C LEU A 843 -0.03 -19.66 -10.52
N LYS A 844 0.62 -20.67 -11.13
CA LYS A 844 0.72 -20.81 -12.59
C LYS A 844 -0.49 -21.49 -13.24
N VAL A 845 -1.39 -22.09 -12.47
CA VAL A 845 -2.41 -23.02 -13.00
C VAL A 845 -3.72 -22.34 -13.43
N ASP A 846 -4.09 -21.20 -12.82
CA ASP A 846 -5.45 -20.62 -12.90
C ASP A 846 -5.69 -19.56 -14.02
N SER A 847 -4.86 -19.50 -15.07
CA SER A 847 -4.82 -18.34 -15.99
C SER A 847 -5.64 -18.42 -17.30
N THR A 848 -6.96 -18.71 -17.26
CA THR A 848 -7.87 -18.60 -18.44
C THR A 848 -9.31 -18.11 -18.09
N PRO A 849 -9.85 -17.04 -18.72
CA PRO A 849 -11.17 -16.46 -18.42
C PRO A 849 -12.29 -16.69 -19.48
N GLY A 850 -13.55 -16.42 -19.11
CA GLY A 850 -14.74 -16.45 -19.99
C GLY A 850 -15.97 -15.69 -19.41
N SER A 851 -16.92 -15.26 -20.26
CA SER A 851 -17.87 -14.13 -19.98
C SER A 851 -19.39 -14.45 -20.30
N PRO A 852 -20.39 -13.51 -20.39
CA PRO A 852 -21.51 -13.52 -19.41
C PRO A 852 -23.00 -13.26 -19.92
N ARG A 853 -24.09 -13.71 -19.24
CA ARG A 853 -25.55 -13.57 -19.67
C ARG A 853 -26.58 -12.83 -18.73
N GLN A 854 -27.92 -13.08 -18.82
CA GLN A 854 -29.01 -12.40 -18.04
C GLN A 854 -29.24 -13.09 -16.69
N VAL A 855 -29.40 -12.36 -15.53
CA VAL A 855 -29.25 -12.88 -14.12
C VAL A 855 -28.70 -14.27 -14.21
N LYS A 856 -27.40 -14.26 -14.55
CA LYS A 856 -26.73 -15.30 -15.36
C LYS A 856 -27.17 -16.63 -14.80
N ARG A 857 -27.18 -17.69 -15.61
CA ARG A 857 -27.27 -19.03 -15.03
C ARG A 857 -26.36 -19.10 -13.79
N ASN A 858 -25.12 -18.63 -13.94
CA ASN A 858 -24.18 -18.27 -12.87
C ASN A 858 -24.73 -17.39 -11.73
N ASP A 859 -25.42 -16.26 -11.92
CA ASP A 859 -25.81 -15.34 -10.83
C ASP A 859 -26.89 -15.95 -9.89
N ARG A 860 -27.93 -16.63 -10.40
CA ARG A 860 -28.87 -17.41 -9.56
C ARG A 860 -28.25 -18.73 -9.11
N GLU A 861 -27.49 -19.42 -9.98
CA GLU A 861 -26.74 -20.62 -9.61
C GLU A 861 -25.73 -20.31 -8.49
N ILE A 862 -25.14 -19.12 -8.42
CA ILE A 862 -24.26 -18.68 -7.31
C ILE A 862 -25.08 -18.54 -6.03
N ILE A 863 -26.27 -17.92 -6.05
CA ILE A 863 -27.14 -17.87 -4.87
C ILE A 863 -27.57 -19.30 -4.44
N VAL A 864 -27.84 -20.20 -5.39
CA VAL A 864 -28.20 -21.61 -5.13
C VAL A 864 -27.02 -22.44 -4.62
N GLU A 865 -25.83 -22.26 -5.18
CA GLU A 865 -24.57 -22.89 -4.82
C GLU A 865 -24.10 -22.41 -3.44
N HIS A 866 -24.15 -21.10 -3.21
CA HIS A 866 -23.60 -20.43 -2.03
C HIS A 866 -24.59 -20.33 -0.87
N LEU A 867 -25.90 -20.19 -1.08
CA LEU A 867 -26.91 -20.13 0.00
C LEU A 867 -27.91 -21.31 -0.01
N GLY A 868 -27.98 -22.09 -1.09
CA GLY A 868 -28.93 -23.20 -1.25
C GLY A 868 -30.19 -22.82 -2.03
N GLU A 869 -30.76 -23.76 -2.79
CA GLU A 869 -31.96 -23.55 -3.62
C GLU A 869 -33.14 -22.98 -2.82
N SER A 870 -33.37 -23.47 -1.60
CA SER A 870 -34.45 -22.97 -0.74
C SER A 870 -34.23 -21.52 -0.27
N ALA A 871 -32.98 -21.07 -0.11
CA ALA A 871 -32.65 -19.69 0.21
C ALA A 871 -32.79 -18.77 -1.01
N ALA A 872 -32.41 -19.25 -2.20
CA ALA A 872 -32.64 -18.56 -3.46
C ALA A 872 -34.14 -18.30 -3.69
N GLN A 873 -34.99 -19.33 -3.55
CA GLN A 873 -36.44 -19.20 -3.70
C GLN A 873 -37.07 -18.22 -2.70
N ALA A 874 -36.55 -18.15 -1.47
CA ALA A 874 -37.01 -17.21 -0.46
C ALA A 874 -36.64 -15.75 -0.80
N LEU A 875 -35.44 -15.54 -1.36
CA LEU A 875 -35.01 -14.24 -1.88
C LEU A 875 -35.79 -13.82 -3.14
N ASP A 876 -36.00 -14.74 -4.08
CA ASP A 876 -36.78 -14.53 -5.32
C ASP A 876 -38.20 -14.03 -4.98
N ALA A 877 -38.89 -14.70 -4.04
CA ALA A 877 -40.24 -14.33 -3.59
C ALA A 877 -40.29 -12.96 -2.87
N TRP A 878 -39.28 -12.67 -2.03
CA TRP A 878 -39.17 -11.39 -1.34
C TRP A 878 -38.92 -10.22 -2.29
N ALA A 879 -38.00 -10.40 -3.24
CA ALA A 879 -37.68 -9.42 -4.27
C ALA A 879 -38.92 -9.06 -5.09
N ALA A 880 -39.67 -10.07 -5.53
CA ALA A 880 -40.93 -9.89 -6.24
C ALA A 880 -42.00 -9.15 -5.43
N THR A 881 -42.05 -9.33 -4.10
CA THR A 881 -43.06 -8.68 -3.24
C THR A 881 -42.83 -7.18 -3.08
N GLY A 882 -41.57 -6.73 -3.11
CA GLY A 882 -41.20 -5.31 -2.99
C GLY A 882 -40.73 -4.64 -4.28
N SER A 883 -40.80 -5.33 -5.41
CA SER A 883 -40.23 -4.91 -6.70
C SER A 883 -38.73 -4.54 -6.61
N TYR A 884 -37.97 -5.28 -5.81
CA TYR A 884 -36.52 -5.12 -5.67
C TYR A 884 -35.77 -5.92 -6.75
N GLU A 885 -34.64 -5.38 -7.24
CA GLU A 885 -33.70 -6.15 -8.07
C GLU A 885 -32.50 -6.58 -7.21
N ILE A 886 -32.23 -7.89 -7.17
CA ILE A 886 -31.09 -8.49 -6.45
C ILE A 886 -29.99 -8.83 -7.45
N THR A 887 -28.75 -8.39 -7.17
CA THR A 887 -27.56 -8.74 -7.97
C THR A 887 -26.39 -9.15 -7.07
N VAL A 888 -25.61 -10.14 -7.49
CA VAL A 888 -24.37 -10.56 -6.81
C VAL A 888 -23.19 -9.81 -7.43
N ASN A 889 -22.46 -9.00 -6.65
CA ASN A 889 -21.31 -8.25 -7.15
C ASN A 889 -20.00 -8.82 -6.60
N ARG A 890 -19.47 -9.83 -7.32
CA ARG A 890 -18.42 -10.78 -6.90
C ARG A 890 -18.79 -11.58 -5.64
N PRO A 891 -18.86 -12.93 -5.70
CA PRO A 891 -19.05 -13.72 -4.49
C PRO A 891 -17.81 -13.59 -3.60
N VAL A 892 -17.89 -12.79 -2.54
CA VAL A 892 -16.90 -12.83 -1.45
C VAL A 892 -17.23 -14.05 -0.62
N TRP A 893 -16.57 -15.16 -0.95
CA TRP A 893 -16.80 -16.43 -0.28
C TRP A 893 -16.25 -16.40 1.14
N ALA A 894 -17.14 -16.60 2.09
CA ALA A 894 -16.81 -17.07 3.42
C ALA A 894 -17.66 -18.31 3.69
N LYS A 895 -17.06 -19.52 3.53
CA LYS A 895 -17.48 -20.63 4.40
C LYS A 895 -17.20 -20.12 5.81
N SER A 896 -18.23 -19.81 6.59
CA SER A 896 -18.03 -19.59 8.02
C SER A 896 -17.25 -20.81 8.54
N GLY A 897 -16.10 -20.56 9.17
CA GLY A 897 -15.34 -21.62 9.81
C GLY A 897 -16.30 -22.41 10.70
N TYR A 898 -16.33 -23.74 10.57
CA TYR A 898 -16.98 -24.69 11.49
C TYR A 898 -18.52 -24.53 11.78
N THR A 899 -19.22 -23.43 11.48
CA THR A 899 -20.61 -23.19 11.95
C THR A 899 -21.72 -23.55 10.94
N GLU A 900 -21.35 -24.09 9.76
CA GLU A 900 -22.23 -24.49 8.65
C GLU A 900 -23.05 -23.35 8.00
N SER A 901 -22.99 -22.12 8.52
CA SER A 901 -23.66 -20.95 7.94
C SER A 901 -22.93 -20.41 6.70
N ARG A 902 -23.66 -19.77 5.80
CA ARG A 902 -23.10 -19.27 4.54
C ARG A 902 -23.46 -17.80 4.31
N LEU A 903 -22.47 -17.02 3.88
CA LEU A 903 -22.55 -15.58 3.66
C LEU A 903 -22.39 -15.28 2.17
N LEU A 904 -23.19 -14.35 1.65
CA LEU A 904 -23.10 -13.84 0.29
C LEU A 904 -23.40 -12.34 0.27
N ALA A 905 -22.51 -11.53 -0.32
CA ALA A 905 -22.74 -10.11 -0.52
C ALA A 905 -23.72 -9.89 -1.69
N LEU A 906 -24.81 -9.17 -1.44
CA LEU A 906 -25.85 -8.83 -2.43
C LEU A 906 -25.98 -7.30 -2.55
N ILE A 907 -26.27 -6.84 -3.76
CA ILE A 907 -26.79 -5.48 -3.99
C ILE A 907 -28.30 -5.61 -4.15
N VAL A 908 -29.04 -4.95 -3.27
CA VAL A 908 -30.50 -4.80 -3.36
C VAL A 908 -30.79 -3.42 -3.92
N ARG A 909 -31.22 -3.37 -5.16
CA ARG A 909 -31.70 -2.16 -5.82
C ARG A 909 -33.19 -1.98 -5.54
N THR A 910 -33.54 -0.76 -5.22
CA THR A 910 -34.91 -0.33 -4.95
C THR A 910 -35.60 0.08 -6.27
N PRO A 911 -36.94 -0.06 -6.38
CA PRO A 911 -37.65 0.36 -7.58
C PRO A 911 -37.51 1.88 -7.79
N PRO A 912 -37.56 2.39 -9.05
CA PRO A 912 -37.21 3.78 -9.38
C PRO A 912 -37.99 4.85 -8.62
N ASP A 913 -39.24 4.56 -8.26
CA ASP A 913 -40.15 5.48 -7.58
C ASP A 913 -40.14 5.35 -6.04
N SER A 914 -39.10 4.72 -5.47
CA SER A 914 -38.97 4.48 -4.03
C SER A 914 -38.05 5.51 -3.34
N ASP A 915 -38.50 6.08 -2.22
CA ASP A 915 -37.65 6.87 -1.31
C ASP A 915 -36.49 6.06 -0.67
N GLN A 916 -36.53 4.72 -0.78
CA GLN A 916 -35.47 3.86 -0.29
C GLN A 916 -34.27 3.86 -1.25
N ARG A 917 -33.06 3.98 -0.70
CA ARG A 917 -31.81 3.91 -1.49
C ARG A 917 -31.44 2.47 -1.82
N THR A 918 -30.88 2.28 -3.02
CA THR A 918 -30.14 1.05 -3.36
C THR A 918 -29.09 0.78 -2.29
N SER A 919 -29.07 -0.45 -1.78
CA SER A 919 -28.33 -0.82 -0.58
C SER A 919 -27.43 -2.02 -0.79
N LYS A 920 -26.28 -1.97 -0.14
CA LYS A 920 -25.29 -3.03 -0.10
C LYS A 920 -25.57 -3.87 1.15
N VAL A 921 -26.02 -5.10 0.95
CA VAL A 921 -26.41 -6.00 2.04
C VAL A 921 -25.60 -7.29 2.05
N ILE A 922 -25.47 -7.89 3.22
CA ILE A 922 -24.94 -9.25 3.36
C ILE A 922 -26.12 -10.16 3.62
N ALA A 923 -26.27 -11.17 2.76
CA ALA A 923 -27.23 -12.24 2.89
C ALA A 923 -26.58 -13.41 3.63
N LYS A 924 -27.14 -13.76 4.79
CA LYS A 924 -26.71 -14.93 5.57
C LYS A 924 -27.79 -16.00 5.54
N SER A 925 -27.48 -17.18 5.00
CA SER A 925 -28.36 -18.34 5.08
C SER A 925 -27.99 -19.21 6.29
N CYS A 926 -28.95 -19.42 7.19
CA CYS A 926 -28.83 -20.39 8.27
C CYS A 926 -29.44 -21.74 7.84
N PRO A 927 -28.75 -22.89 8.05
CA PRO A 927 -29.24 -24.20 7.64
C PRO A 927 -30.52 -24.63 8.38
N PRO A 928 -31.30 -25.57 7.83
CA PRO A 928 -32.57 -26.01 8.42
C PRO A 928 -32.38 -26.67 9.80
N GLY A 929 -33.29 -26.34 10.72
CA GLY A 929 -33.23 -26.74 12.13
C GLY A 929 -34.43 -26.19 12.92
N PRO A 930 -34.45 -26.27 14.27
CA PRO A 930 -35.45 -25.56 15.06
C PRO A 930 -35.41 -24.06 14.72
N PRO A 931 -36.57 -23.38 14.63
CA PRO A 931 -36.68 -22.06 14.01
C PRO A 931 -35.75 -21.04 14.66
N SER A 932 -34.85 -20.47 13.87
CA SER A 932 -33.84 -19.55 14.40
C SER A 932 -34.49 -18.30 14.99
N ARG A 933 -34.14 -17.98 16.23
CA ARG A 933 -34.61 -16.78 16.94
C ARG A 933 -33.83 -15.52 16.55
N GLU A 934 -32.82 -15.65 15.69
CA GLU A 934 -31.91 -14.57 15.27
C GLU A 934 -32.65 -13.27 14.90
N PRO A 935 -33.62 -13.22 13.96
CA PRO A 935 -34.24 -11.94 13.57
C PRO A 935 -34.85 -11.16 14.75
N MET A 936 -35.48 -11.87 15.70
CA MET A 936 -36.05 -11.27 16.91
C MET A 936 -34.98 -10.84 17.92
N GLN A 937 -33.89 -11.62 18.05
CA GLN A 937 -32.75 -11.28 18.90
C GLN A 937 -32.06 -10.01 18.41
N HIS A 938 -31.80 -9.86 17.11
CA HIS A 938 -31.25 -8.63 16.53
C HIS A 938 -32.11 -7.42 16.87
N GLN A 939 -33.42 -7.55 16.64
CA GLN A 939 -34.35 -6.44 16.87
C GLN A 939 -34.41 -6.07 18.35
N ARG A 940 -34.34 -7.05 19.26
CA ARG A 940 -34.29 -6.85 20.71
C ARG A 940 -32.99 -6.16 21.14
N ALA A 941 -31.84 -6.62 20.66
CA ALA A 941 -30.53 -6.01 20.92
C ALA A 941 -30.47 -4.58 20.37
N TRP A 942 -30.87 -4.37 19.11
CA TRP A 942 -30.94 -3.05 18.47
C TRP A 942 -31.84 -2.08 19.27
N ASN A 943 -33.00 -2.53 19.73
CA ASN A 943 -33.92 -1.69 20.50
C ASN A 943 -33.39 -1.38 21.92
N ALA A 944 -32.71 -2.32 22.57
CA ALA A 944 -32.11 -2.14 23.90
C ALA A 944 -30.81 -1.31 23.89
N SER A 945 -30.14 -1.20 22.74
CA SER A 945 -28.83 -0.57 22.60
C SER A 945 -28.84 0.97 22.71
N PRO A 946 -27.84 1.58 23.40
CA PRO A 946 -27.57 3.02 23.31
C PRO A 946 -27.36 3.48 21.85
N GLY A 947 -27.83 4.70 21.53
CA GLY A 947 -27.81 5.21 20.15
C GLY A 947 -26.42 5.41 19.55
N ALA A 948 -25.41 5.78 20.35
CA ALA A 948 -24.01 5.86 19.88
C ALA A 948 -23.47 4.47 19.52
N PHE A 949 -23.61 3.53 20.46
CA PHE A 949 -23.16 2.15 20.29
C PHE A 949 -23.71 1.48 19.01
N ARG A 950 -25.01 1.66 18.72
CA ARG A 950 -25.63 1.16 17.48
C ARG A 950 -24.92 1.63 16.22
N ARG A 951 -24.55 2.91 16.15
CA ARG A 951 -23.97 3.52 14.95
C ARG A 951 -22.53 3.10 14.70
N GLU A 952 -21.81 2.77 15.78
CA GLU A 952 -20.37 2.47 15.73
C GLU A 952 -20.09 0.98 15.53
N HIS A 953 -21.00 0.09 15.99
CA HIS A 953 -20.67 -1.34 16.15
C HIS A 953 -21.75 -2.34 15.69
N LEU A 954 -23.00 -1.92 15.44
CA LEU A 954 -24.06 -2.81 14.97
C LEU A 954 -24.43 -2.55 13.50
N VAL A 955 -24.69 -3.64 12.78
CA VAL A 955 -25.23 -3.58 11.42
C VAL A 955 -26.75 -3.37 11.49
N ALA A 956 -27.36 -2.67 10.53
CA ALA A 956 -28.81 -2.54 10.48
C ALA A 956 -29.43 -3.71 9.70
N LEU A 957 -30.51 -4.32 10.18
CA LEU A 957 -31.28 -5.26 9.37
C LEU A 957 -32.27 -4.50 8.49
N LYS A 958 -32.39 -4.90 7.21
CA LYS A 958 -33.51 -4.45 6.37
C LYS A 958 -34.84 -4.99 6.92
N PRO A 959 -35.94 -4.21 6.87
CA PRO A 959 -37.26 -4.71 7.24
C PRO A 959 -37.63 -5.93 6.39
N HIS A 960 -38.20 -6.95 7.03
CA HIS A 960 -38.76 -8.16 6.40
C HIS A 960 -37.73 -9.13 5.78
N SER A 961 -36.77 -9.65 6.56
CA SER A 961 -35.92 -10.79 6.11
C SER A 961 -36.75 -12.03 5.75
N PRO A 962 -36.57 -12.66 4.57
CA PRO A 962 -37.42 -13.78 4.14
C PRO A 962 -37.17 -15.10 4.88
N ALA A 963 -38.26 -15.83 5.10
CA ALA A 963 -38.25 -17.17 5.67
C ALA A 963 -38.03 -18.24 4.59
N ILE A 964 -37.22 -19.25 4.89
CA ILE A 964 -36.96 -20.40 4.03
C ILE A 964 -38.03 -21.46 4.31
N GLY A 965 -38.81 -21.80 3.29
CA GLY A 965 -39.90 -22.77 3.42
C GLY A 965 -39.43 -24.16 3.82
N GLY A 966 -40.14 -24.79 4.77
CA GLY A 966 -40.05 -26.22 5.06
C GLY A 966 -39.31 -26.63 6.35
N ALA A 967 -38.36 -25.84 6.87
CA ALA A 967 -37.60 -26.25 8.07
C ALA A 967 -36.88 -25.09 8.83
N GLY A 968 -37.55 -23.95 9.03
CA GLY A 968 -37.15 -22.96 10.04
C GLY A 968 -35.91 -22.08 9.76
N GLY A 969 -35.37 -22.12 8.54
CA GLY A 969 -34.27 -21.26 8.09
C GLY A 969 -34.73 -19.87 7.67
N TYR A 970 -33.79 -18.92 7.59
CA TYR A 970 -34.02 -17.53 7.15
C TYR A 970 -32.84 -17.02 6.33
N VAL A 971 -33.07 -15.97 5.54
CA VAL A 971 -31.99 -15.15 4.96
C VAL A 971 -31.98 -13.77 5.61
N LEU A 972 -30.98 -13.49 6.45
CA LEU A 972 -30.82 -12.17 7.06
C LEU A 972 -30.18 -11.21 6.05
N LEU A 973 -30.76 -10.02 5.87
CA LEU A 973 -30.22 -8.94 5.01
C LEU A 973 -29.68 -7.80 5.87
N GLN A 974 -28.35 -7.73 5.98
CA GLN A 974 -27.62 -6.80 6.84
C GLN A 974 -27.01 -5.62 6.06
N GLU A 975 -27.40 -4.38 6.35
CA GLU A 975 -26.94 -3.15 5.69
C GLU A 975 -25.73 -2.53 6.40
N VAL A 976 -24.56 -2.59 5.75
CA VAL A 976 -23.29 -2.08 6.30
C VAL A 976 -23.17 -0.56 6.07
N ALA A 977 -23.13 0.21 7.16
CA ALA A 977 -23.06 1.66 7.10
C ALA A 977 -21.70 2.16 6.55
N GLY A 978 -21.67 2.63 5.31
CA GLY A 978 -20.55 3.39 4.73
C GLY A 978 -19.27 2.59 4.42
N GLY A 979 -19.34 1.25 4.34
CA GLY A 979 -18.20 0.38 4.01
C GLY A 979 -18.13 -0.06 2.54
N SER A 980 -16.95 -0.54 2.12
CA SER A 980 -16.76 -1.23 0.83
C SER A 980 -16.85 -2.76 1.02
N PHE A 981 -17.42 -3.47 0.04
CA PHE A 981 -17.59 -4.93 0.11
C PHE A 981 -16.29 -5.74 0.04
N ALA A 982 -15.17 -5.13 -0.41
CA ALA A 982 -13.91 -5.83 -0.62
C ALA A 982 -13.16 -6.27 0.67
N THR A 983 -13.73 -6.01 1.86
CA THR A 983 -13.07 -6.22 3.16
C THR A 983 -13.87 -7.07 4.16
N LEU A 984 -14.72 -7.97 3.67
CA LEU A 984 -15.34 -9.03 4.49
C LEU A 984 -14.30 -10.12 4.79
N TRP A 985 -13.91 -10.24 6.07
CA TRP A 985 -12.82 -11.11 6.56
C TRP A 985 -13.29 -11.79 7.85
N GLN A 986 -13.07 -13.09 7.98
CA GLN A 986 -13.49 -13.87 9.16
C GLN A 986 -12.60 -13.61 10.38
N MET A 987 -13.10 -13.96 11.57
CA MET A 987 -12.29 -14.00 12.81
C MET A 987 -10.97 -14.75 12.64
N ALA A 988 -11.00 -15.90 11.96
CA ALA A 988 -9.84 -16.75 11.77
C ALA A 988 -8.82 -16.19 10.74
N GLU A 989 -9.05 -14.99 10.20
CA GLU A 989 -8.16 -14.23 9.30
C GLU A 989 -7.60 -12.98 10.01
N LEU A 990 -7.75 -12.88 11.34
CA LEU A 990 -7.05 -11.89 12.15
C LEU A 990 -5.60 -12.34 12.37
N GLU A 991 -4.66 -11.60 11.78
CA GLU A 991 -3.23 -11.97 11.76
C GLU A 991 -2.39 -11.23 12.81
N SER A 992 -2.78 -10.00 13.19
CA SER A 992 -2.00 -9.20 14.14
C SER A 992 -2.56 -9.26 15.57
N PRO A 993 -1.70 -9.31 16.62
CA PRO A 993 -2.16 -9.25 18.02
C PRO A 993 -3.01 -8.01 18.33
N GLY A 994 -2.70 -6.87 17.71
CA GLY A 994 -3.43 -5.61 17.90
C GLY A 994 -4.85 -5.64 17.32
N GLU A 995 -5.08 -6.28 16.17
CA GLU A 995 -6.43 -6.44 15.61
C GLU A 995 -7.27 -7.41 16.46
N ILE A 996 -6.66 -8.45 17.01
CA ILE A 996 -7.36 -9.40 17.91
C ILE A 996 -7.71 -8.71 19.23
N VAL A 997 -6.77 -7.97 19.85
CA VAL A 997 -7.04 -7.15 21.04
C VAL A 997 -8.14 -6.11 20.80
N ALA A 998 -8.16 -5.47 19.63
CA ALA A 998 -9.23 -4.53 19.26
C ALA A 998 -10.60 -5.24 19.12
N ALA A 999 -10.63 -6.46 18.56
CA ALA A 999 -11.84 -7.27 18.49
C ALA A 999 -12.40 -7.60 19.88
N PHE A 1000 -11.53 -8.09 20.77
CA PHE A 1000 -11.88 -8.40 22.17
C PHE A 1000 -12.36 -7.15 22.92
N ASN A 1001 -11.66 -6.02 22.77
CA ASN A 1001 -12.06 -4.79 23.44
C ASN A 1001 -13.40 -4.24 22.93
N ALA A 1002 -13.68 -4.30 21.63
CA ALA A 1002 -14.98 -3.89 21.09
C ALA A 1002 -16.14 -4.72 21.68
N VAL A 1003 -15.94 -6.04 21.81
CA VAL A 1003 -16.91 -6.95 22.41
C VAL A 1003 -17.07 -6.69 23.92
N THR A 1004 -15.98 -6.71 24.68
CA THR A 1004 -15.99 -6.63 26.15
C THR A 1004 -16.35 -5.24 26.68
N HIS A 1005 -15.72 -4.17 26.18
CA HIS A 1005 -15.95 -2.81 26.68
C HIS A 1005 -17.20 -2.16 26.09
N GLY A 1006 -17.53 -2.46 24.84
CA GLY A 1006 -18.61 -1.80 24.10
C GLY A 1006 -20.00 -2.28 24.48
N LEU A 1007 -20.19 -3.60 24.53
CA LEU A 1007 -21.50 -4.25 24.61
C LEU A 1007 -21.90 -4.53 26.05
N ILE A 1008 -21.08 -5.37 26.68
CA ILE A 1008 -21.34 -6.02 27.96
C ILE A 1008 -21.51 -4.98 29.07
N ARG A 1009 -20.47 -4.14 29.23
CA ARG A 1009 -20.38 -3.15 30.31
C ARG A 1009 -21.41 -2.03 30.16
N LYS A 1010 -21.77 -1.63 28.93
CA LYS A 1010 -22.72 -0.53 28.69
C LYS A 1010 -24.19 -0.97 28.75
N TRP A 1011 -24.51 -2.22 28.44
CA TRP A 1011 -25.87 -2.74 28.48
C TRP A 1011 -26.29 -3.24 29.86
N ASN A 1012 -25.46 -4.09 30.50
CA ASN A 1012 -25.85 -4.74 31.75
C ASN A 1012 -25.78 -3.82 32.98
N LYS A 1013 -25.15 -2.65 32.88
CA LYS A 1013 -25.12 -1.58 33.90
C LYS A 1013 -26.51 -1.08 34.36
N LYS A 1014 -27.60 -1.49 33.71
CA LYS A 1014 -28.98 -1.13 34.06
C LYS A 1014 -29.80 -2.27 34.69
N GLN A 1015 -29.24 -3.46 34.88
CA GLN A 1015 -29.91 -4.61 35.51
C GLN A 1015 -29.58 -4.62 37.03
N PRO A 1016 -30.56 -4.81 37.94
CA PRO A 1016 -30.33 -4.76 39.38
C PRO A 1016 -29.73 -6.03 40.00
N ASP A 1017 -29.96 -7.19 39.38
CA ASP A 1017 -29.32 -8.48 39.71
C ASP A 1017 -29.15 -9.28 38.40
N PRO A 1018 -27.96 -9.26 37.78
CA PRO A 1018 -27.74 -9.88 36.49
C PRO A 1018 -27.21 -11.32 36.58
N TYR A 1019 -27.25 -12.03 37.72
CA TYR A 1019 -26.62 -13.34 37.86
C TYR A 1019 -27.53 -14.45 38.43
N SER A 1020 -27.16 -15.70 38.18
CA SER A 1020 -27.71 -16.94 38.74
C SER A 1020 -26.55 -17.80 39.23
N HIS A 1021 -26.76 -18.57 40.29
CA HIS A 1021 -25.81 -19.59 40.75
C HIS A 1021 -26.29 -20.96 40.29
N ILE A 1022 -25.46 -21.69 39.53
CA ILE A 1022 -25.74 -23.04 39.00
C ILE A 1022 -24.52 -23.96 39.21
N ASP A 1023 -24.69 -25.28 39.19
CA ASP A 1023 -23.55 -26.20 39.30
C ASP A 1023 -22.74 -26.31 37.98
N SER A 1024 -21.50 -26.80 38.03
CA SER A 1024 -20.64 -26.87 36.84
C SER A 1024 -21.16 -27.80 35.73
N GLY A 1025 -21.92 -28.84 36.07
CA GLY A 1025 -22.58 -29.72 35.10
C GLY A 1025 -23.85 -29.07 34.52
N GLU A 1026 -24.63 -28.35 35.33
CA GLU A 1026 -25.75 -27.53 34.87
C GLU A 1026 -25.29 -26.42 33.93
N TYR A 1027 -24.19 -25.74 34.26
CA TYR A 1027 -23.49 -24.81 33.37
C TYR A 1027 -23.15 -25.46 32.03
N LEU A 1028 -22.45 -26.61 32.04
CA LEU A 1028 -22.08 -27.29 30.80
C LEU A 1028 -23.31 -27.76 30.00
N ARG A 1029 -24.41 -28.14 30.65
CA ARG A 1029 -25.68 -28.44 29.95
C ARG A 1029 -26.33 -27.19 29.36
N SER A 1030 -26.29 -26.05 30.05
CA SER A 1030 -26.72 -24.75 29.52
C SER A 1030 -25.92 -24.35 28.28
N GLU A 1031 -24.61 -24.60 28.29
CA GLU A 1031 -23.72 -24.21 27.19
C GLU A 1031 -23.77 -25.15 25.98
N LEU A 1032 -23.89 -26.46 26.21
CA LEU A 1032 -23.95 -27.48 25.16
C LEU A 1032 -25.36 -27.66 24.58
N ARG A 1033 -26.41 -27.37 25.37
CA ARG A 1033 -27.84 -27.45 24.99
C ARG A 1033 -28.20 -28.78 24.31
N GLU A 1034 -29.08 -28.72 23.31
CA GLU A 1034 -29.52 -29.84 22.48
C GLU A 1034 -28.37 -30.59 21.81
N LYS A 1035 -27.16 -30.00 21.63
CA LYS A 1035 -26.01 -30.73 21.07
C LYS A 1035 -25.58 -31.91 21.96
N PHE A 1036 -25.80 -31.82 23.28
CA PHE A 1036 -25.59 -32.92 24.24
C PHE A 1036 -26.91 -33.62 24.66
N GLY A 1037 -28.05 -33.12 24.17
CA GLY A 1037 -29.36 -33.76 24.31
C GLY A 1037 -29.46 -35.10 23.56
N PRO A 1038 -30.56 -35.85 23.73
CA PRO A 1038 -30.69 -37.24 23.23
C PRO A 1038 -30.44 -37.43 21.71
N GLN A 1039 -30.72 -36.41 20.89
CA GLN A 1039 -30.54 -36.41 19.44
C GLN A 1039 -29.37 -35.50 18.99
N GLY A 1040 -28.55 -35.03 19.92
CA GLY A 1040 -27.53 -34.00 19.68
C GLY A 1040 -26.27 -34.52 18.99
N LYS A 1041 -25.69 -33.71 18.08
CA LYS A 1041 -24.44 -34.02 17.35
C LYS A 1041 -23.29 -34.43 18.29
N LEU A 1042 -23.10 -33.75 19.44
CA LEU A 1042 -22.04 -34.09 20.41
C LEU A 1042 -22.29 -35.45 21.06
N ARG A 1043 -23.55 -35.69 21.47
CA ARG A 1043 -23.93 -36.95 22.13
C ARG A 1043 -23.78 -38.13 21.18
N ALA A 1044 -24.15 -37.97 19.90
CA ALA A 1044 -23.98 -38.98 18.87
C ALA A 1044 -22.50 -39.30 18.62
N TRP A 1045 -21.64 -38.28 18.42
CA TRP A 1045 -20.19 -38.46 18.27
C TRP A 1045 -19.57 -39.15 19.49
N ALA A 1046 -19.99 -38.75 20.70
CA ALA A 1046 -19.53 -39.36 21.95
C ALA A 1046 -20.00 -40.82 22.12
N GLN A 1047 -21.20 -41.16 21.67
CA GLN A 1047 -21.70 -42.54 21.70
C GLN A 1047 -20.94 -43.44 20.71
N GLN A 1048 -20.68 -42.95 19.50
CA GLN A 1048 -19.88 -43.64 18.48
C GLN A 1048 -18.47 -43.97 18.99
N ASN A 1049 -17.82 -43.02 19.66
CA ASN A 1049 -16.50 -43.19 20.26
C ASN A 1049 -16.52 -43.83 21.67
N GLY A 1050 -17.69 -44.28 22.16
CA GLY A 1050 -17.83 -44.92 23.46
C GLY A 1050 -17.43 -44.06 24.66
N LEU A 1051 -17.53 -42.74 24.55
CA LEU A 1051 -17.12 -41.76 25.58
C LEU A 1051 -18.19 -41.53 26.66
N LEU A 1052 -19.43 -42.00 26.48
CA LEU A 1052 -20.52 -41.86 27.47
C LEU A 1052 -20.75 -43.11 28.35
N ARG A 1053 -19.76 -43.99 28.48
CA ARG A 1053 -19.90 -45.18 29.34
C ARG A 1053 -19.74 -44.80 30.82
N PRO A 1054 -20.56 -45.32 31.77
CA PRO A 1054 -20.49 -44.94 33.19
C PRO A 1054 -19.16 -45.22 33.89
N ASP A 1055 -18.38 -46.18 33.39
CA ASP A 1055 -17.03 -46.52 33.85
C ASP A 1055 -15.94 -45.56 33.34
N ARG A 1056 -16.23 -44.76 32.32
CA ARG A 1056 -15.31 -43.80 31.66
C ARG A 1056 -15.42 -42.39 32.22
N ARG A 1057 -15.61 -42.23 33.54
CA ARG A 1057 -15.61 -40.91 34.20
C ARG A 1057 -14.24 -40.22 34.14
N TRP A 1058 -13.16 -41.00 34.15
CA TRP A 1058 -11.79 -40.51 34.11
C TRP A 1058 -11.02 -41.18 32.98
N ILE A 1059 -10.21 -40.39 32.27
CA ILE A 1059 -9.53 -40.79 31.04
C ILE A 1059 -8.03 -40.49 31.10
N MET A 1060 -7.25 -41.31 30.41
CA MET A 1060 -5.83 -41.07 30.11
C MET A 1060 -5.61 -41.29 28.62
N PHE A 1061 -4.88 -40.39 27.96
CA PHE A 1061 -4.51 -40.54 26.55
C PHE A 1061 -3.18 -41.28 26.45
N ALA A 1062 -3.12 -42.37 25.69
CA ALA A 1062 -1.95 -43.26 25.66
C ALA A 1062 -0.73 -42.66 24.93
N ASP A 1063 -0.96 -41.69 24.06
CA ASP A 1063 0.06 -41.11 23.16
C ASP A 1063 0.76 -39.88 23.78
N ASP A 1064 0.30 -39.48 24.97
CA ASP A 1064 0.84 -38.36 25.73
C ASP A 1064 2.11 -38.84 26.44
N SER A 1065 3.27 -38.25 26.09
CA SER A 1065 4.58 -38.61 26.65
C SER A 1065 4.65 -38.41 28.16
N ASN A 1066 3.69 -37.70 28.74
CA ASN A 1066 3.52 -37.45 30.16
C ASN A 1066 2.07 -37.74 30.57
N ALA A 1067 1.57 -38.94 30.27
CA ALA A 1067 0.17 -39.35 30.41
C ALA A 1067 -0.46 -38.98 31.77
N ARG A 1068 -1.31 -37.94 31.76
CA ARG A 1068 -2.05 -37.45 32.93
C ARG A 1068 -3.44 -38.04 33.01
N LEU A 1069 -3.88 -38.32 34.24
CA LEU A 1069 -5.28 -38.57 34.57
C LEU A 1069 -6.09 -37.29 34.36
N LEU A 1070 -7.17 -37.34 33.57
CA LEU A 1070 -8.04 -36.20 33.28
C LEU A 1070 -9.51 -36.58 33.49
N PRO A 1071 -10.38 -35.63 33.87
CA PRO A 1071 -11.82 -35.85 33.90
C PRO A 1071 -12.33 -36.01 32.46
N ASN A 1072 -13.30 -36.89 32.24
CA ASN A 1072 -14.02 -36.94 30.97
C ASN A 1072 -14.94 -35.71 30.88
N PRO A 1073 -14.75 -34.78 29.91
CA PRO A 1073 -15.56 -33.57 29.79
C PRO A 1073 -17.06 -33.84 29.63
N LEU A 1074 -17.41 -35.01 29.09
CA LEU A 1074 -18.81 -35.41 28.87
C LEU A 1074 -19.42 -36.04 30.12
N ALA A 1075 -18.61 -36.60 31.03
CA ALA A 1075 -19.05 -36.96 32.37
C ALA A 1075 -19.31 -35.69 33.21
N MET A 1076 -18.48 -34.64 33.05
CA MET A 1076 -18.76 -33.34 33.63
C MET A 1076 -20.08 -32.75 33.09
N ALA A 1077 -20.29 -32.74 31.78
CA ALA A 1077 -21.55 -32.32 31.17
C ALA A 1077 -22.76 -33.21 31.52
N ALA A 1078 -22.55 -34.49 31.84
CA ALA A 1078 -23.60 -35.37 32.34
C ALA A 1078 -23.97 -35.07 33.80
N GLY A 1079 -23.12 -34.37 34.56
CA GLY A 1079 -23.25 -34.21 36.01
C GLY A 1079 -22.75 -35.42 36.81
N ASP A 1080 -22.01 -36.33 36.19
CA ASP A 1080 -21.29 -37.42 36.86
C ASP A 1080 -20.05 -36.93 37.62
N ILE A 1081 -19.55 -35.75 37.25
CA ILE A 1081 -18.45 -35.01 37.89
C ILE A 1081 -18.88 -33.54 37.97
N VAL A 1082 -19.01 -33.00 39.17
CA VAL A 1082 -19.49 -31.63 39.42
C VAL A 1082 -18.60 -30.98 40.47
N ALA A 1083 -18.23 -29.72 40.26
CA ALA A 1083 -17.47 -28.95 41.24
C ALA A 1083 -18.34 -28.55 42.44
N GLN A 1084 -17.72 -28.33 43.60
CA GLN A 1084 -18.43 -27.95 44.82
C GLN A 1084 -18.92 -26.49 44.79
N ASP A 1085 -18.19 -25.62 44.07
CA ASP A 1085 -18.54 -24.20 43.92
C ASP A 1085 -19.64 -23.96 42.88
N HIS A 1086 -20.52 -23.01 43.17
CA HIS A 1086 -21.53 -22.56 42.22
C HIS A 1086 -20.97 -21.56 41.21
N VAL A 1087 -21.25 -21.80 39.93
CA VAL A 1087 -20.85 -20.93 38.82
C VAL A 1087 -21.76 -19.71 38.73
N GLN A 1088 -21.19 -18.50 38.63
CA GLN A 1088 -21.94 -17.26 38.40
C GLN A 1088 -22.35 -17.15 36.92
N HIS A 1089 -23.60 -17.50 36.64
CA HIS A 1089 -24.18 -17.49 35.30
C HIS A 1089 -25.05 -16.26 35.04
N LEU A 1090 -24.67 -15.42 34.06
CA LEU A 1090 -25.38 -14.19 33.73
C LEU A 1090 -26.86 -14.44 33.30
N ARG A 1091 -27.78 -13.67 33.87
CA ARG A 1091 -29.19 -13.54 33.49
C ARG A 1091 -29.38 -12.26 32.66
N GLY A 1092 -29.73 -12.37 31.39
CA GLY A 1092 -30.07 -11.18 30.60
C GLY A 1092 -29.96 -11.34 29.10
N LEU A 1093 -29.75 -10.22 28.41
CA LEU A 1093 -29.23 -10.24 27.04
C LEU A 1093 -27.74 -10.53 27.12
N THR A 1094 -27.33 -11.57 26.42
CA THR A 1094 -25.96 -12.11 26.45
C THR A 1094 -25.25 -11.64 25.18
N HIS A 1095 -23.97 -11.98 24.99
CA HIS A 1095 -23.40 -11.82 23.65
C HIS A 1095 -24.25 -12.59 22.62
N GLY A 1096 -24.93 -13.68 23.03
CA GLY A 1096 -26.05 -14.37 22.36
C GLY A 1096 -26.97 -13.49 21.52
N ASP A 1097 -27.39 -12.35 22.04
CA ASP A 1097 -28.36 -11.48 21.38
C ASP A 1097 -27.71 -10.56 20.31
N LEU A 1098 -26.38 -10.60 20.19
CA LEU A 1098 -25.58 -10.03 19.11
C LEU A 1098 -25.19 -11.02 18.01
N HIS A 1099 -25.36 -12.34 18.18
CA HIS A 1099 -25.00 -13.36 17.17
C HIS A 1099 -25.85 -13.31 15.89
N THR A 1100 -26.71 -12.30 15.78
CA THR A 1100 -27.22 -11.76 14.52
C THR A 1100 -26.21 -10.96 13.72
N GLY A 1101 -24.94 -11.07 14.08
CA GLY A 1101 -24.14 -12.04 13.31
C GLY A 1101 -22.91 -11.46 12.67
N ASN A 1102 -22.65 -10.18 12.87
CA ASN A 1102 -21.49 -9.48 12.37
C ASN A 1102 -21.19 -8.25 13.23
N VAL A 1103 -20.03 -8.22 13.89
CA VAL A 1103 -19.52 -6.99 14.54
C VAL A 1103 -18.67 -6.22 13.53
N LEU A 1104 -18.93 -4.91 13.39
CA LEU A 1104 -18.10 -4.04 12.57
C LEU A 1104 -16.88 -3.58 13.39
N LEU A 1105 -15.71 -4.11 13.04
CA LEU A 1105 -14.42 -3.63 13.54
C LEU A 1105 -13.84 -2.64 12.54
N GLN A 1106 -13.75 -1.38 12.94
CA GLN A 1106 -13.04 -0.38 12.14
C GLN A 1106 -11.54 -0.75 12.13
N ARG A 1107 -10.97 -0.95 10.93
CA ARG A 1107 -9.58 -1.41 10.78
C ARG A 1107 -8.64 -0.38 11.40
N THR A 1108 -7.67 -0.81 12.19
CA THR A 1108 -6.61 0.06 12.70
C THR A 1108 -5.32 -0.07 11.89
N ARG A 1109 -4.50 0.99 11.88
CA ARG A 1109 -3.10 0.95 11.43
C ARG A 1109 -2.26 1.64 12.51
N GLN A 1110 -1.32 0.91 13.11
CA GLN A 1110 -0.50 1.41 14.24
C GLN A 1110 -1.32 1.97 15.42
N GLY A 1111 -2.52 1.42 15.65
CA GLY A 1111 -3.44 1.83 16.73
C GLY A 1111 -4.52 2.85 16.32
N GLU A 1112 -4.34 3.58 15.22
CA GLU A 1112 -5.33 4.58 14.77
C GLU A 1112 -6.42 3.97 13.88
N LEU A 1113 -7.67 4.38 14.09
CA LEU A 1113 -8.87 3.89 13.39
C LEU A 1113 -8.98 4.46 11.97
N LEU A 1114 -9.00 3.59 10.95
CA LEU A 1114 -9.12 3.99 9.55
C LEU A 1114 -10.59 4.32 9.18
N PRO A 1115 -10.90 5.51 8.64
CA PRO A 1115 -12.28 5.85 8.24
C PRO A 1115 -12.84 4.92 7.15
N GLN A 1116 -14.10 4.52 7.28
CA GLN A 1116 -14.89 3.77 6.27
C GLN A 1116 -14.34 2.40 5.81
N ARG A 1117 -13.26 1.89 6.43
CA ARG A 1117 -12.78 0.51 6.23
C ARG A 1117 -13.15 -0.34 7.46
N PHE A 1118 -14.32 -0.98 7.41
CA PHE A 1118 -14.78 -1.93 8.43
C PHE A 1118 -14.46 -3.36 8.01
N ARG A 1119 -13.93 -4.16 8.95
CA ARG A 1119 -13.94 -5.63 8.90
C ARG A 1119 -15.22 -6.12 9.56
N LEU A 1120 -15.77 -7.19 9.01
CA LEU A 1120 -17.05 -7.74 9.40
C LEU A 1120 -16.82 -9.11 10.05
N VAL A 1121 -16.87 -9.14 11.39
CA VAL A 1121 -16.52 -10.35 12.15
C VAL A 1121 -17.77 -11.16 12.45
N ASP A 1122 -17.92 -12.29 11.74
CA ASP A 1122 -18.94 -13.31 12.02
C ASP A 1122 -18.57 -14.07 13.31
N LEU A 1123 -19.53 -14.13 14.24
CA LEU A 1123 -19.41 -14.74 15.56
C LEU A 1123 -20.42 -15.87 15.77
N THR A 1124 -21.04 -16.39 14.71
CA THR A 1124 -22.12 -17.40 14.77
C THR A 1124 -21.81 -18.61 15.65
N THR A 1125 -22.47 -18.78 16.80
CA THR A 1125 -22.79 -20.10 17.43
C THR A 1125 -23.47 -19.92 18.80
N PHE A 1126 -24.55 -19.13 18.89
CA PHE A 1126 -25.21 -18.97 20.19
C PHE A 1126 -26.69 -18.53 20.21
N ASP A 1127 -27.32 -18.68 21.39
CA ASP A 1127 -28.75 -18.43 21.71
C ASP A 1127 -28.82 -17.67 23.06
N SER A 1128 -29.94 -17.02 23.38
CA SER A 1128 -30.21 -16.05 24.46
C SER A 1128 -29.92 -16.41 25.95
N SER A 1129 -28.96 -17.28 26.28
CA SER A 1129 -28.74 -17.76 27.67
C SER A 1129 -27.29 -18.13 28.09
N ALA A 1130 -26.23 -17.51 27.55
CA ALA A 1130 -24.84 -17.77 27.97
C ALA A 1130 -24.42 -16.89 29.13
N PRO A 1131 -23.51 -17.38 29.97
CA PRO A 1131 -22.58 -16.56 30.68
C PRO A 1131 -21.53 -15.95 29.75
N LEU A 1132 -21.21 -14.72 30.07
CA LEU A 1132 -20.25 -13.83 29.42
C LEU A 1132 -18.82 -14.36 29.25
N THR A 1133 -18.47 -15.38 30.04
CA THR A 1133 -17.19 -16.09 30.04
C THR A 1133 -16.93 -16.82 28.72
N ARG A 1134 -17.99 -17.21 28.01
CA ARG A 1134 -17.90 -18.00 26.78
C ARG A 1134 -17.33 -17.22 25.60
N ASP A 1135 -17.62 -15.93 25.48
CA ASP A 1135 -17.31 -15.24 24.23
C ASP A 1135 -15.80 -15.07 24.02
N PRO A 1136 -15.00 -14.63 25.02
CA PRO A 1136 -13.54 -14.65 24.94
C PRO A 1136 -12.96 -16.03 24.64
N ALA A 1137 -13.52 -17.10 25.22
CA ALA A 1137 -13.12 -18.47 24.95
C ALA A 1137 -13.44 -18.90 23.51
N MET A 1138 -14.64 -18.59 23.01
CA MET A 1138 -15.06 -18.87 21.63
C MET A 1138 -14.18 -18.13 20.63
N LEU A 1139 -14.00 -16.82 20.81
CA LEU A 1139 -13.13 -15.98 19.98
C LEU A 1139 -11.70 -16.55 19.93
N LEU A 1140 -11.13 -16.95 21.08
CA LEU A 1140 -9.79 -17.53 21.18
C LEU A 1140 -9.68 -18.88 20.46
N LEU A 1141 -10.57 -19.84 20.75
CA LEU A 1141 -10.50 -21.18 20.18
C LEU A 1141 -10.80 -21.19 18.66
N SER A 1142 -11.59 -20.24 18.18
CA SER A 1142 -11.83 -19.99 16.74
C SER A 1142 -10.55 -19.60 15.98
N ILE A 1143 -9.66 -18.83 16.61
CA ILE A 1143 -8.36 -18.45 16.04
C ILE A 1143 -7.37 -19.63 16.15
N VAL A 1144 -7.40 -20.35 17.26
CA VAL A 1144 -6.54 -21.53 17.50
C VAL A 1144 -6.86 -22.68 16.54
N ALA A 1145 -8.12 -22.88 16.15
CA ALA A 1145 -8.56 -23.99 15.29
C ALA A 1145 -7.75 -24.13 13.98
N LYS A 1146 -7.30 -23.01 13.37
CA LYS A 1146 -6.47 -23.00 12.15
C LYS A 1146 -4.95 -23.08 12.41
N ARG A 1147 -4.52 -23.10 13.68
CA ARG A 1147 -3.12 -22.94 14.11
C ARG A 1147 -2.65 -24.04 15.06
N ILE A 1148 -3.38 -25.15 15.17
CA ILE A 1148 -3.01 -26.32 15.97
C ILE A 1148 -1.70 -26.91 15.42
N PRO A 1149 -0.62 -27.01 16.21
CA PRO A 1149 0.64 -27.56 15.73
C PRO A 1149 0.52 -29.07 15.49
N PRO A 1150 1.26 -29.63 14.51
CA PRO A 1150 1.21 -31.07 14.20
C PRO A 1150 1.95 -31.94 15.21
N ASP A 1151 2.88 -31.36 15.97
CA ASP A 1151 3.71 -32.04 16.97
C ASP A 1151 3.04 -32.09 18.36
N ALA A 1152 3.18 -33.21 19.06
CA ALA A 1152 2.52 -33.45 20.35
C ALA A 1152 3.10 -32.58 21.48
N SER A 1153 4.41 -32.31 21.49
CA SER A 1153 5.03 -31.45 22.52
C SER A 1153 4.61 -29.99 22.34
N ALA A 1154 4.54 -29.52 21.10
CA ALA A 1154 4.02 -28.18 20.77
C ALA A 1154 2.50 -28.05 21.05
N GLN A 1155 1.73 -29.13 20.92
CA GLN A 1155 0.32 -29.13 21.35
C GLN A 1155 0.17 -29.00 22.87
N GLU A 1156 1.02 -29.68 23.65
CA GLU A 1156 1.03 -29.57 25.10
C GLU A 1156 1.47 -28.16 25.56
N GLU A 1157 2.50 -27.57 24.96
CA GLU A 1157 2.88 -26.18 25.22
C GLU A 1157 1.73 -25.21 24.87
N LEU A 1158 1.02 -25.44 23.76
CA LEU A 1158 -0.15 -24.64 23.39
C LEU A 1158 -1.32 -24.81 24.36
N PHE A 1159 -1.54 -26.02 24.93
CA PHE A 1159 -2.54 -26.22 25.98
C PHE A 1159 -2.21 -25.40 27.24
N ASP A 1160 -0.96 -25.46 27.72
CA ASP A 1160 -0.53 -24.67 28.88
C ASP A 1160 -0.63 -23.15 28.61
N GLN A 1161 -0.28 -22.70 27.40
CA GLN A 1161 -0.47 -21.30 26.96
C GLN A 1161 -1.95 -20.86 26.94
N ILE A 1162 -2.87 -21.71 26.47
CA ILE A 1162 -4.31 -21.40 26.41
C ILE A 1162 -4.95 -21.39 27.80
N ILE A 1163 -4.60 -22.35 28.65
CA ILE A 1163 -5.22 -22.54 29.96
C ILE A 1163 -4.64 -21.55 30.99
N ARG A 1164 -3.31 -21.49 31.09
CA ARG A 1164 -2.62 -20.71 32.13
C ARG A 1164 -2.26 -19.30 31.66
N GLY A 1165 -2.09 -19.08 30.37
CA GLY A 1165 -1.64 -17.80 29.81
C GLY A 1165 -0.14 -17.56 29.93
N GLU A 1166 0.62 -18.57 30.33
CA GLU A 1166 2.07 -18.53 30.51
C GLU A 1166 2.78 -18.95 29.22
N GLY A 1167 3.49 -18.02 28.57
CA GLY A 1167 4.27 -18.33 27.37
C GLY A 1167 4.72 -17.10 26.58
N ARG A 1168 5.65 -17.32 25.64
CA ARG A 1168 6.25 -16.28 24.77
C ARG A 1168 5.59 -16.16 23.39
N HIS A 1169 4.42 -16.76 23.18
CA HIS A 1169 3.78 -16.72 21.87
C HIS A 1169 3.05 -15.38 21.64
N ASP A 1170 3.61 -14.54 20.76
CA ASP A 1170 3.24 -13.13 20.53
C ASP A 1170 1.75 -12.88 20.25
N LEU A 1171 1.03 -13.89 19.77
CA LEU A 1171 -0.39 -13.83 19.44
C LEU A 1171 -1.33 -14.12 20.63
N PHE A 1172 -0.89 -14.93 21.60
CA PHE A 1172 -1.77 -15.43 22.68
C PHE A 1172 -1.49 -14.73 24.01
N ALA A 1173 -0.24 -14.34 24.29
CA ALA A 1173 0.11 -13.65 25.53
C ALA A 1173 -0.59 -12.27 25.68
N PRO A 1174 -0.71 -11.39 24.66
CA PRO A 1174 -1.47 -10.14 24.79
C PRO A 1174 -2.99 -10.39 24.97
N LEU A 1175 -3.48 -11.48 24.39
CA LEU A 1175 -4.88 -11.86 24.36
C LEU A 1175 -5.33 -12.38 25.73
N MET A 1176 -4.53 -13.26 26.36
CA MET A 1176 -4.72 -13.72 27.74
C MET A 1176 -4.47 -12.60 28.76
N ARG A 1177 -3.62 -11.60 28.47
CA ARG A 1177 -3.52 -10.37 29.28
C ARG A 1177 -4.79 -9.55 29.25
N VAL A 1178 -5.39 -9.29 28.08
CA VAL A 1178 -6.66 -8.55 27.98
C VAL A 1178 -7.80 -9.27 28.70
N ILE A 1179 -7.82 -10.60 28.66
CA ILE A 1179 -8.73 -11.44 29.44
C ILE A 1179 -8.49 -11.25 30.95
N ARG A 1180 -7.24 -11.28 31.42
CA ARG A 1180 -6.88 -11.22 32.86
C ARG A 1180 -6.70 -9.79 33.40
N ASP A 1181 -6.84 -8.75 32.57
CA ASP A 1181 -6.47 -7.36 32.86
C ASP A 1181 -7.17 -6.80 34.11
N ALA A 1182 -6.50 -5.92 34.86
CA ALA A 1182 -7.00 -5.33 36.10
C ALA A 1182 -8.07 -4.27 35.87
N ASP A 1183 -7.92 -3.45 34.82
CA ASP A 1183 -8.83 -2.33 34.54
C ASP A 1183 -10.07 -2.72 33.72
N ALA A 1184 -10.16 -3.99 33.32
CA ALA A 1184 -11.33 -4.58 32.67
C ALA A 1184 -12.48 -4.77 33.69
N GLN A 1185 -13.18 -3.69 34.04
CA GLN A 1185 -14.38 -3.72 34.88
C GLN A 1185 -15.53 -4.49 34.20
N LEU A 1186 -15.53 -5.81 34.40
CA LEU A 1186 -16.55 -6.76 33.94
C LEU A 1186 -17.82 -6.64 34.80
N ILE A 1187 -18.59 -5.58 34.56
CA ILE A 1187 -19.88 -5.26 35.21
C ILE A 1187 -19.74 -4.86 36.70
N THR A 1188 -19.10 -5.68 37.53
CA THR A 1188 -18.82 -5.47 38.97
C THR A 1188 -17.45 -6.06 39.33
N ASP A 1189 -16.77 -5.50 40.33
CA ASP A 1189 -15.41 -5.93 40.69
C ASP A 1189 -15.37 -7.37 41.23
N ASP A 1190 -16.36 -7.78 42.04
CA ASP A 1190 -16.49 -9.15 42.57
C ASP A 1190 -16.63 -10.22 41.48
N PHE A 1191 -17.25 -9.88 40.35
CA PHE A 1191 -17.45 -10.84 39.25
C PHE A 1191 -16.12 -11.19 38.55
N ARG A 1192 -15.11 -10.31 38.63
CA ARG A 1192 -13.85 -10.48 37.90
C ARG A 1192 -13.00 -11.64 38.43
N GLU A 1193 -12.93 -11.84 39.74
CA GLU A 1193 -12.16 -12.95 40.33
C GLU A 1193 -12.84 -14.30 40.04
N ASP A 1194 -14.16 -14.36 40.26
CA ASP A 1194 -14.99 -15.52 39.91
C ASP A 1194 -14.91 -15.86 38.41
N TRP A 1195 -14.87 -14.86 37.54
CA TRP A 1195 -14.76 -15.03 36.08
C TRP A 1195 -13.42 -15.62 35.66
N ILE A 1196 -12.30 -15.21 36.28
CA ILE A 1196 -10.97 -15.79 36.04
C ILE A 1196 -10.95 -17.27 36.46
N ASN A 1197 -11.58 -17.61 37.60
CA ASN A 1197 -11.69 -18.98 38.09
C ASN A 1197 -12.63 -19.86 37.21
N GLN A 1198 -13.62 -19.25 36.55
CA GLN A 1198 -14.56 -19.93 35.63
C GLN A 1198 -14.08 -20.00 34.18
N LEU A 1199 -12.98 -19.32 33.81
CA LEU A 1199 -12.44 -19.33 32.45
C LEU A 1199 -12.10 -20.74 31.93
N PRO A 1200 -11.48 -21.66 32.70
CA PRO A 1200 -11.21 -23.02 32.22
C PRO A 1200 -12.51 -23.81 31.95
N LEU A 1201 -13.56 -23.65 32.76
CA LEU A 1201 -14.87 -24.28 32.50
C LEU A 1201 -15.50 -23.77 31.18
N SER A 1202 -15.25 -22.51 30.85
CA SER A 1202 -15.73 -21.86 29.62
C SER A 1202 -14.95 -22.30 28.39
N LEU A 1203 -13.63 -22.47 28.52
CA LEU A 1203 -12.78 -23.08 27.49
C LEU A 1203 -13.17 -24.55 27.26
N LEU A 1204 -13.50 -25.32 28.31
CA LEU A 1204 -14.00 -26.69 28.21
C LEU A 1204 -15.30 -26.74 27.40
N ALA A 1205 -16.30 -25.95 27.79
CA ALA A 1205 -17.59 -25.90 27.09
C ALA A 1205 -17.40 -25.58 25.60
N THR A 1206 -16.58 -24.56 25.33
CA THR A 1206 -16.25 -24.09 23.97
C THR A 1206 -15.54 -25.16 23.15
N ALA A 1207 -14.55 -25.85 23.72
CA ALA A 1207 -13.83 -26.93 23.03
C ALA A 1207 -14.74 -28.14 22.72
N LEU A 1208 -15.64 -28.50 23.64
CA LEU A 1208 -16.67 -29.52 23.37
C LEU A 1208 -17.63 -29.13 22.25
N LEU A 1209 -17.98 -27.85 22.12
CA LEU A 1209 -18.79 -27.37 21.00
C LEU A 1209 -18.06 -27.47 19.66
N HIS A 1210 -16.75 -27.27 19.67
CA HIS A 1210 -15.93 -27.46 18.46
C HIS A 1210 -16.02 -28.89 17.94
N CYS A 1211 -16.07 -29.89 18.82
CA CYS A 1211 -16.30 -31.29 18.45
C CYS A 1211 -17.66 -31.58 17.76
N THR A 1212 -18.58 -30.60 17.67
CA THR A 1212 -19.91 -30.75 17.05
C THR A 1212 -20.01 -30.21 15.62
N PHE A 1213 -18.94 -29.60 15.13
CA PHE A 1213 -18.90 -28.86 13.89
C PHE A 1213 -18.56 -29.76 12.70
N GLY A 1214 -19.47 -29.87 11.73
CA GLY A 1214 -19.39 -30.87 10.64
C GLY A 1214 -18.26 -30.66 9.62
N ASN A 1215 -17.47 -29.59 9.75
CA ASN A 1215 -16.35 -29.26 8.86
C ASN A 1215 -14.96 -29.52 9.50
N LEU A 1216 -14.89 -29.98 10.76
CA LEU A 1216 -13.62 -30.36 11.39
C LEU A 1216 -13.28 -31.82 11.08
N ASP A 1217 -12.00 -32.11 10.88
CA ASP A 1217 -11.53 -33.49 10.77
C ASP A 1217 -11.50 -34.17 12.14
N GLU A 1218 -11.47 -35.51 12.14
CA GLU A 1218 -11.52 -36.30 13.36
C GLU A 1218 -10.32 -35.99 14.30
N ARG A 1219 -9.14 -35.71 13.72
CA ARG A 1219 -7.94 -35.29 14.45
C ARG A 1219 -8.15 -34.00 15.24
N THR A 1220 -8.78 -33.00 14.63
CA THR A 1220 -9.08 -31.71 15.27
C THR A 1220 -10.16 -31.85 16.33
N CYS A 1221 -11.19 -32.67 16.09
CA CYS A 1221 -12.18 -33.00 17.12
C CYS A 1221 -11.54 -33.67 18.35
N TRP A 1222 -10.62 -34.63 18.16
CA TRP A 1222 -9.88 -35.24 19.27
C TRP A 1222 -8.93 -34.26 19.97
N TRP A 1223 -8.32 -33.32 19.24
CA TRP A 1223 -7.51 -32.25 19.84
C TRP A 1223 -8.34 -31.34 20.75
N PHE A 1224 -9.51 -30.89 20.28
CA PHE A 1224 -10.44 -30.12 21.10
C PHE A 1224 -10.98 -30.92 22.29
N PHE A 1225 -11.21 -32.23 22.14
CA PHE A 1225 -11.60 -33.10 23.25
C PHE A 1225 -10.49 -33.23 24.31
N ARG A 1226 -9.21 -33.34 23.90
CA ARG A 1226 -8.05 -33.29 24.81
C ARG A 1226 -7.95 -31.95 25.53
N LEU A 1227 -8.13 -30.83 24.82
CA LEU A 1227 -8.15 -29.49 25.41
C LEU A 1227 -9.27 -29.38 26.46
N ALA A 1228 -10.49 -29.84 26.14
CA ALA A 1228 -11.60 -29.85 27.09
C ALA A 1228 -11.28 -30.65 28.36
N ALA A 1229 -10.63 -31.81 28.23
CA ALA A 1229 -10.21 -32.63 29.38
C ALA A 1229 -9.14 -31.94 30.23
N ARG A 1230 -8.17 -31.23 29.62
CA ARG A 1230 -7.17 -30.42 30.32
C ARG A 1230 -7.80 -29.22 31.03
N CYS A 1231 -8.69 -28.48 30.37
CA CYS A 1231 -9.45 -27.39 30.97
C CYS A 1231 -10.30 -27.84 32.17
N GLY A 1232 -10.93 -29.01 32.08
CA GLY A 1232 -11.71 -29.59 33.17
C GLY A 1232 -10.85 -30.00 34.36
N ALA A 1233 -9.62 -30.47 34.12
CA ALA A 1233 -8.70 -30.76 35.20
C ALA A 1233 -8.25 -29.50 35.93
N GLU A 1234 -7.87 -28.45 35.19
CA GLU A 1234 -7.49 -27.17 35.78
C GLU A 1234 -8.65 -26.57 36.60
N TYR A 1235 -9.88 -26.62 36.09
CA TYR A 1235 -11.06 -26.13 36.81
C TYR A 1235 -11.35 -26.89 38.12
N LEU A 1236 -11.25 -28.23 38.10
CA LEU A 1236 -11.46 -29.03 39.31
C LEU A 1236 -10.33 -28.85 40.33
N HIS A 1237 -9.11 -28.52 39.88
CA HIS A 1237 -8.02 -28.14 40.77
C HIS A 1237 -8.19 -26.72 41.33
N SER A 1238 -8.67 -25.75 40.55
CA SER A 1238 -8.88 -24.37 41.02
C SER A 1238 -10.08 -24.20 41.96
N THR A 1239 -10.95 -25.21 42.06
CA THR A 1239 -12.16 -25.25 42.92
C THR A 1239 -12.07 -26.34 44.00
N ASP A 1240 -10.85 -26.84 44.31
CA ASP A 1240 -10.57 -27.94 45.26
C ASP A 1240 -11.51 -29.16 45.14
N SER A 1241 -12.07 -29.37 43.94
CA SER A 1241 -13.13 -30.34 43.64
C SER A 1241 -12.57 -31.62 43.00
N TRP A 1242 -11.25 -31.73 42.90
CA TRP A 1242 -10.57 -32.96 42.48
C TRP A 1242 -10.75 -34.09 43.52
N PRO A 1243 -11.03 -35.34 43.12
CA PRO A 1243 -11.23 -36.43 44.08
C PRO A 1243 -9.97 -36.72 44.91
N SER A 1244 -10.14 -36.81 46.23
CA SER A 1244 -9.08 -37.07 47.20
C SER A 1244 -8.44 -38.48 47.12
N SER A 1245 -9.01 -39.37 46.30
CA SER A 1245 -8.44 -40.69 46.00
C SER A 1245 -8.36 -40.86 44.49
N ASN A 1246 -7.21 -41.34 43.99
CA ASN A 1246 -6.98 -41.49 42.54
C ASN A 1246 -8.02 -42.45 41.93
N PRO A 1247 -8.95 -41.95 41.08
CA PRO A 1247 -9.93 -42.79 40.42
C PRO A 1247 -9.24 -43.68 39.38
N ARG A 1248 -9.85 -44.83 39.08
CA ARG A 1248 -9.33 -45.74 38.04
C ARG A 1248 -9.51 -45.09 36.65
N PRO A 1249 -8.43 -44.81 35.90
CA PRO A 1249 -8.53 -44.27 34.55
C PRO A 1249 -9.02 -45.34 33.57
N SER A 1250 -9.82 -44.92 32.60
CA SER A 1250 -9.92 -45.61 31.32
C SER A 1250 -8.84 -45.07 30.38
N VAL A 1251 -7.94 -45.94 29.91
CA VAL A 1251 -6.95 -45.55 28.89
C VAL A 1251 -7.64 -45.50 27.53
N LEU A 1252 -7.43 -44.41 26.80
CA LEU A 1252 -7.83 -44.22 25.40
C LEU A 1252 -6.55 -44.24 24.56
N GLY A 1253 -6.40 -45.22 23.67
CA GLY A 1253 -5.26 -45.30 22.74
C GLY A 1253 -5.64 -45.03 21.29
N LEU A 1254 -4.64 -44.86 20.41
CA LEU A 1254 -4.82 -44.65 18.96
C LEU A 1254 -5.78 -45.65 18.29
N GLY A 1255 -5.85 -46.89 18.77
CA GLY A 1255 -6.75 -47.92 18.25
C GLY A 1255 -8.22 -47.76 18.64
N ASP A 1256 -8.52 -47.03 19.72
CA ASP A 1256 -9.89 -46.70 20.14
C ASP A 1256 -10.40 -45.40 19.48
N MET A 1257 -9.48 -44.57 18.94
CA MET A 1257 -9.76 -43.32 18.24
C MET A 1257 -9.76 -43.57 16.72
N GLY A 1258 -10.93 -43.93 16.18
CA GLY A 1258 -11.18 -44.63 14.91
C GLY A 1258 -10.76 -43.97 13.57
N GLY A 1259 -9.58 -43.36 13.47
CA GLY A 1259 -9.05 -42.78 12.24
C GLY A 1259 -7.54 -42.48 12.24
N PHE A 1260 -6.82 -42.67 13.35
CA PHE A 1260 -5.44 -42.17 13.51
C PHE A 1260 -4.37 -43.11 12.91
N ARG A 1261 -4.16 -43.06 11.59
CA ARG A 1261 -2.97 -43.63 10.93
C ARG A 1261 -2.01 -42.53 10.46
N MET A 1262 -0.91 -42.34 11.19
CA MET A 1262 0.28 -41.66 10.66
C MET A 1262 0.91 -42.51 9.52
N PRO A 1263 1.34 -41.92 8.40
CA PRO A 1263 2.24 -42.61 7.48
C PRO A 1263 3.62 -42.77 8.15
N PRO A 1264 4.32 -43.91 7.98
CA PRO A 1264 5.62 -44.11 8.58
C PRO A 1264 6.69 -43.23 7.92
N HIS A 1265 7.59 -42.65 8.72
CA HIS A 1265 8.78 -41.96 8.23
C HIS A 1265 9.66 -42.92 7.41
N PRO A 1266 10.18 -42.50 6.23
CA PRO A 1266 11.14 -43.29 5.48
C PRO A 1266 12.52 -43.24 6.17
N GLN A 1267 12.90 -44.31 6.87
CA GLN A 1267 14.29 -44.54 7.24
C GLN A 1267 15.10 -44.95 5.99
N ALA A 1268 16.35 -44.49 5.91
CA ALA A 1268 17.20 -44.73 4.76
C ALA A 1268 17.81 -46.14 4.75
N GLY A 1269 17.58 -46.88 3.66
CA GLY A 1269 18.54 -47.86 3.12
C GLY A 1269 18.48 -49.30 3.62
N SER A 1270 17.80 -50.17 2.84
CA SER A 1270 18.41 -51.43 2.36
C SER A 1270 17.60 -52.01 1.17
N PRO A 1271 18.21 -52.68 0.17
CA PRO A 1271 17.53 -53.15 -1.04
C PRO A 1271 17.10 -54.63 -1.02
N ALA A 1272 16.17 -54.98 -1.92
CA ALA A 1272 15.62 -56.33 -2.24
C ALA A 1272 14.79 -56.98 -1.11
N SER A 1273 13.61 -57.60 -1.35
CA SER A 1273 13.24 -58.50 -2.46
C SER A 1273 11.71 -58.70 -2.57
N MET A 1274 11.19 -58.89 -3.78
CA MET A 1274 9.95 -59.67 -4.02
C MET A 1274 10.19 -61.17 -3.70
N PRO A 1275 9.17 -62.05 -3.47
CA PRO A 1275 7.83 -62.03 -4.11
C PRO A 1275 6.60 -62.57 -3.32
N SER A 1276 5.43 -62.43 -3.97
CA SER A 1276 4.27 -63.35 -4.00
C SER A 1276 3.68 -64.00 -2.73
N ALA A 1277 2.41 -63.68 -2.46
CA ALA A 1277 1.29 -64.62 -2.55
C ALA A 1277 -0.03 -63.85 -2.79
#